data_AF-A0A8C4GQY3-F1
#
_entry.id   AF-A0A8C4GQY3-F1
#
_cell.length_a   1.000
_cell.length_b   1.000
_cell.length_c   1.000
_cell.angle_alpha   90.00
_cell.angle_beta   90.00
_cell.angle_gamma   90.00
#
_symmetry.space_group_name_H-M   'P 1'
#
loop_
_entity.id
_entity.type
_entity.pdbx_description
1 polymer ?
#
loop_
_entity_poly.entity_id
_entity_poly.type
_entity_poly.pdbx_seq_one_letter_code
_entity_poly.pdbx_strand_id
1 'polypeptide(L)'
;SYNDILLQILSVHESILCDSPLVTNLPPSSFRSSSQLTSSHGPVFAKVNRREGAGGWSPLISDRYQWLEVDLGRRTQITAVATQGRYGSSDWLTGYLLMFSDTGHNWRQHRQEDSLGAFPGNSNADTVVQYKLKQPVIARYLRLIPLDWNPTGRIGLRLEIYGCRYTSDVAHFDGSSSVIYRLSVRPSWMAMEAISLKFKTLKNSGTLLHAEGQRDHSLTVVLEKGRLLLYHQQGSLQHYSTRETLLVSLGSLLDDQHWHHVKLERLNTHLNLTVDKNTHQVHVPAELSHWDIHQKPILSNRNFHGCLENLLYNDLNLIDLAKRNNHQVSVVGNVTFSCAEPVSVAVTFTDSQSFLQLPALTSWWSGFVSVALQFRTWNKAGLLLTFDLPQEEGTVWLYLSEARLRLQINKAGSGLNDGQWHSVELNSRQDHLSITVDKDEGATAHTSIPLPLTADSQLFFGGCPVQKSSQECRNPFKVFQGCMRLLTLDNQPVDLIKVQQRLLGNYSHLLIDMCGIIDRCSPSHCEHGGRCTQSWSTFHCNCSNSGYRGATCHSSTYEQSCEAYKHKGNTSGHYYIDVDGSGPIRPQLIYCNMTEDRAWMVIQHNNTELTTVHQSAEINQHLTHFDYASEEKQLAAIISQSEHCEQELSYHCRKSRLLNTPEGAPFSWWVGGPGPGQIQTYWGGALPGSRQCACGLQDNCLDSNHYCNCDADYDQWANDSGLLTHKETLPVRSLVLGDIQRPGSEAAYRVGPLRCHGDRNFWNAAFFDKETSYLHFPTFHGELNADISFLFKTPSSSGVFLENLGIKDFIRIELRSSSEVVFSFDVGNGPLEVRVETSVPLNDNRWHSVRAERNVKEASLRVDEFPAATQEAPADGHIHLQLNSQLFIGGTASRQKGFLGCIRSLQLNGVTLDLEERAKITPGVRPGCPGHCSSYGSLCQNQGRCVERASGFFCDCGQSAYTGSFCHKEVSASFKSTTSVIYILKEPYELSRNSSAMPSSIYSDMTLRGENISLSFRTSQSPALLLYVNSFYREYLALLINEHDELELRYKLHSSRDVEVLWSRVTNLADGHLHTVTVRRLADSVSVQVMCNWNLLITNVSSHSGSLVLSVFLCVCSESNELDAELAGLASLGFTGCLSGVRFNSISPLKAALLHPDSPVIVTGPLAQSSCGSSSPANPYAAETTHSLSGTRMDPGQPLVNAMRSDSALIGGVIAVVIFVTVSALAIMARFICSRKETYRNQEVKAAQTEDSHEFPFSSPADCQSAPGENQKEYFI
;
A
#
# COMPACT_ATOMS: atom_id res chain seq x y z
N SER A 1 43.72 -25.61 45.81
CA SER A 1 43.50 -26.37 44.57
C SER A 1 42.00 -26.62 44.33
N TYR A 2 41.39 -27.68 44.87
CA TYR A 2 40.00 -28.05 44.49
C TYR A 2 38.94 -27.01 44.92
N ASN A 3 39.06 -26.43 46.12
CA ASN A 3 38.11 -25.40 46.59
C ASN A 3 38.22 -24.07 45.83
N ASP A 4 39.41 -23.69 45.36
CA ASP A 4 39.62 -22.46 44.58
C ASP A 4 38.98 -22.58 43.19
N ILE A 5 39.08 -23.78 42.59
CA ILE A 5 38.38 -24.12 41.35
C ILE A 5 36.86 -24.12 41.57
N LEU A 6 36.36 -24.62 42.72
CA LEU A 6 34.94 -24.55 43.05
C LEU A 6 34.44 -23.11 43.22
N LEU A 7 35.24 -22.24 43.84
CA LEU A 7 34.96 -20.80 43.96
C LEU A 7 34.98 -20.09 42.59
N GLN A 8 35.90 -20.45 41.70
CA GLN A 8 35.90 -19.93 40.33
C GLN A 8 34.69 -20.44 39.52
N ILE A 9 34.28 -21.71 39.67
CA ILE A 9 33.10 -22.25 38.99
C ILE A 9 31.81 -21.59 39.50
N LEU A 10 31.70 -21.32 40.81
CA LEU A 10 30.58 -20.56 41.38
C LEU A 10 30.56 -19.11 40.88
N SER A 11 31.72 -18.45 40.82
CA SER A 11 31.88 -17.10 40.23
C SER A 11 31.48 -17.05 38.73
N VAL A 12 31.73 -18.14 37.99
CA VAL A 12 31.30 -18.25 36.58
C VAL A 12 29.80 -18.57 36.46
N HIS A 13 29.18 -19.27 37.41
CA HIS A 13 27.75 -19.60 37.35
C HIS A 13 26.83 -18.38 37.52
N GLU A 14 27.26 -17.31 38.18
CA GLU A 14 26.51 -16.03 38.21
C GLU A 14 26.43 -15.33 36.83
N SER A 15 27.18 -15.78 35.82
CA SER A 15 27.14 -15.19 34.47
C SER A 15 26.02 -15.73 33.55
N ILE A 16 25.22 -16.71 34.01
CA ILE A 16 24.37 -17.53 33.12
C ILE A 16 22.94 -16.99 32.94
N LEU A 17 22.40 -16.18 33.86
CA LEU A 17 21.20 -15.35 33.64
C LEU A 17 21.30 -13.99 34.35
N CYS A 18 21.04 -12.91 33.60
CA CYS A 18 21.03 -11.53 34.10
C CYS A 18 19.69 -11.17 34.81
N ASP A 19 19.15 -12.08 35.64
CA ASP A 19 17.82 -11.96 36.26
C ASP A 19 17.88 -11.98 37.80
N SER A 20 18.97 -11.51 38.41
CA SER A 20 19.16 -11.49 39.87
C SER A 20 18.41 -10.33 40.54
N PRO A 21 17.78 -10.53 41.73
CA PRO A 21 17.09 -9.45 42.45
C PRO A 21 18.07 -8.42 43.03
N LEU A 22 17.71 -7.14 42.96
CA LEU A 22 18.59 -6.02 43.24
C LEU A 22 18.17 -5.22 44.50
N VAL A 23 16.86 -4.99 44.68
CA VAL A 23 16.27 -4.08 45.68
C VAL A 23 16.39 -4.63 47.09
N THR A 24 16.23 -5.94 47.28
CA THR A 24 16.33 -6.61 48.58
C THR A 24 17.58 -6.18 49.36
N ASN A 25 18.73 -6.09 48.70
CA ASN A 25 20.03 -5.80 49.33
C ASN A 25 20.39 -4.30 49.42
N LEU A 26 19.56 -3.39 48.92
CA LEU A 26 19.86 -1.95 48.92
C LEU A 26 19.70 -1.31 50.31
N PRO A 27 20.57 -0.32 50.66
CA PRO A 27 20.49 0.44 51.91
C PRO A 27 19.29 1.42 51.90
N PRO A 28 18.83 1.90 53.07
CA PRO A 28 17.72 2.85 53.16
C PRO A 28 17.89 4.13 52.32
N SER A 29 19.13 4.60 52.14
CA SER A 29 19.46 5.79 51.34
C SER A 29 19.24 5.62 49.83
N SER A 30 19.09 4.40 49.33
CA SER A 30 18.73 4.14 47.93
C SER A 30 17.25 4.42 47.63
N PHE A 31 16.39 4.63 48.64
CA PHE A 31 14.93 4.72 48.48
C PHE A 31 14.44 6.15 48.67
N ARG A 32 13.73 6.67 47.66
CA ARG A 32 13.12 8.01 47.68
C ARG A 32 11.67 7.95 47.20
N SER A 33 10.88 8.96 47.52
CA SER A 33 9.46 9.04 47.11
C SER A 33 8.95 10.47 47.13
N SER A 34 7.89 10.73 46.37
CA SER A 34 7.14 12.01 46.37
C SER A 34 6.68 12.45 47.76
N SER A 35 6.15 11.51 48.55
CA SER A 35 5.68 11.72 49.92
C SER A 35 5.58 10.37 50.66
N GLN A 36 5.31 10.40 51.96
CA GLN A 36 5.02 9.20 52.77
C GLN A 36 3.91 9.52 53.79
N LEU A 37 2.98 8.58 54.02
CA LEU A 37 1.82 8.79 54.90
C LEU A 37 2.21 8.95 56.37
N THR A 38 3.16 8.15 56.85
CA THR A 38 3.84 8.27 58.14
C THR A 38 5.28 7.78 58.00
N SER A 39 6.09 7.88 59.05
CA SER A 39 7.42 7.27 59.12
C SER A 39 7.42 5.75 58.90
N SER A 40 6.32 5.03 59.18
CA SER A 40 6.18 3.59 58.93
C SER A 40 5.71 3.24 57.52
N HIS A 41 5.28 4.22 56.71
CA HIS A 41 4.92 4.05 55.29
C HIS A 41 6.02 4.57 54.35
N GLY A 42 7.24 4.77 54.84
CA GLY A 42 8.36 5.31 54.07
C GLY A 42 8.87 4.36 52.97
N PRO A 43 9.57 4.90 51.95
CA PRO A 43 9.92 4.17 50.73
C PRO A 43 10.88 2.98 50.96
N VAL A 44 11.65 2.99 52.05
CA VAL A 44 12.51 1.86 52.47
C VAL A 44 11.74 0.55 52.72
N PHE A 45 10.46 0.63 53.10
CA PHE A 45 9.62 -0.55 53.34
C PHE A 45 9.00 -1.13 52.07
N ALA A 46 9.20 -0.49 50.91
CA ALA A 46 8.70 -0.95 49.62
C ALA A 46 9.52 -2.10 49.01
N LYS A 47 9.80 -3.16 49.79
CA LYS A 47 10.52 -4.36 49.35
C LYS A 47 9.55 -5.55 49.24
N VAL A 48 9.52 -6.22 48.09
CA VAL A 48 8.64 -7.41 47.87
C VAL A 48 8.88 -8.47 48.95
N ASN A 49 7.79 -9.12 49.36
CA ASN A 49 7.71 -10.14 50.42
C ASN A 49 8.15 -9.70 51.83
N ARG A 50 8.60 -8.46 52.04
CA ARG A 50 8.78 -7.90 53.39
C ARG A 50 7.44 -7.45 53.98
N ARG A 51 7.40 -7.42 55.31
CA ARG A 51 6.25 -7.01 56.15
C ARG A 51 6.66 -5.95 57.19
N GLU A 52 7.78 -5.28 56.92
CA GLU A 52 8.38 -4.27 57.80
C GLU A 52 7.63 -2.93 57.70
N GLY A 53 7.76 -2.08 58.72
CA GLY A 53 7.01 -0.83 58.80
C GLY A 53 5.49 -1.08 58.84
N ALA A 54 4.75 -0.37 58.00
CA ALA A 54 3.31 -0.57 57.76
C ALA A 54 3.03 -1.51 56.57
N GLY A 55 3.97 -2.38 56.21
CA GLY A 55 3.78 -3.42 55.18
C GLY A 55 4.07 -2.98 53.74
N GLY A 56 4.66 -1.80 53.52
CA GLY A 56 4.96 -1.22 52.21
C GLY A 56 5.01 0.31 52.24
N TRP A 57 5.30 0.93 51.10
CA TRP A 57 5.18 2.38 50.93
C TRP A 57 3.74 2.78 50.60
N SER A 58 3.31 3.91 51.17
CA SER A 58 2.12 4.65 50.74
C SER A 58 2.38 6.17 50.85
N PRO A 59 2.02 6.96 49.83
CA PRO A 59 2.13 8.41 49.86
C PRO A 59 1.11 9.05 50.81
N LEU A 60 1.36 10.31 51.19
CA LEU A 60 0.47 11.10 52.06
C LEU A 60 -0.90 11.35 51.41
N ILE A 61 -0.89 11.66 50.12
CA ILE A 61 -2.06 11.87 49.26
C ILE A 61 -1.95 10.86 48.11
N SER A 62 -3.06 10.23 47.71
CA SER A 62 -3.11 9.43 46.48
C SER A 62 -3.59 10.29 45.32
N ASP A 63 -2.64 10.84 44.56
CA ASP A 63 -2.88 11.58 43.32
C ASP A 63 -1.91 11.12 42.21
N ARG A 64 -2.10 11.60 40.98
CA ARG A 64 -1.30 11.23 39.80
C ARG A 64 0.13 11.79 39.79
N TYR A 65 0.55 12.52 40.84
CA TYR A 65 1.88 13.10 40.96
C TYR A 65 2.79 12.33 41.92
N GLN A 66 2.30 11.23 42.50
CA GLN A 66 3.09 10.41 43.42
C GLN A 66 4.08 9.50 42.68
N TRP A 67 5.20 9.18 43.33
CA TRP A 67 6.22 8.29 42.78
C TRP A 67 7.07 7.63 43.87
N LEU A 68 7.59 6.44 43.54
CA LEU A 68 8.61 5.71 44.30
C LEU A 68 9.87 5.60 43.45
N GLU A 69 11.04 5.78 44.04
CA GLU A 69 12.34 5.85 43.35
C GLU A 69 13.40 5.00 44.05
N VAL A 70 14.22 4.31 43.25
CA VAL A 70 15.31 3.44 43.69
C VAL A 70 16.61 3.79 42.96
N ASP A 71 17.66 4.09 43.72
CA ASP A 71 19.04 4.22 43.24
C ASP A 71 19.79 2.88 43.41
N LEU A 72 20.15 2.25 42.29
CA LEU A 72 20.93 1.00 42.25
C LEU A 72 22.43 1.23 42.56
N GLY A 73 22.84 2.48 42.82
CA GLY A 73 24.20 2.92 43.14
C GLY A 73 25.17 2.92 41.96
N ARG A 74 24.83 2.25 40.85
CA ARG A 74 25.61 2.17 39.61
C ARG A 74 24.71 1.86 38.42
N ARG A 75 25.19 2.13 37.20
CA ARG A 75 24.51 1.69 35.98
C ARG A 75 24.44 0.16 35.93
N THR A 76 23.24 -0.34 35.70
CA THR A 76 22.84 -1.73 35.87
C THR A 76 21.95 -2.12 34.69
N GLN A 77 22.10 -3.34 34.19
CA GLN A 77 21.25 -3.88 33.13
C GLN A 77 20.01 -4.51 33.80
N ILE A 78 18.86 -3.87 33.64
CA ILE A 78 17.58 -4.23 34.26
C ILE A 78 16.76 -5.04 33.28
N THR A 79 16.28 -6.23 33.69
CA THR A 79 15.57 -7.19 32.84
C THR A 79 14.12 -7.40 33.24
N ALA A 80 13.75 -7.20 34.51
CA ALA A 80 12.37 -7.30 34.98
C ALA A 80 12.11 -6.40 36.19
N VAL A 81 10.83 -6.12 36.44
CA VAL A 81 10.34 -5.41 37.64
C VAL A 81 9.19 -6.22 38.22
N ALA A 82 9.07 -6.30 39.54
CA ALA A 82 7.94 -6.92 40.22
C ALA A 82 7.31 -5.97 41.25
N THR A 83 5.98 -5.92 41.25
CA THR A 83 5.16 -5.13 42.18
C THR A 83 4.32 -6.03 43.07
N GLN A 84 4.04 -5.58 44.28
CA GLN A 84 3.16 -6.24 45.26
C GLN A 84 2.45 -5.14 46.06
N GLY A 85 1.17 -5.33 46.44
CA GLY A 85 0.43 -4.35 47.24
C GLY A 85 0.98 -4.19 48.66
N ARG A 86 0.44 -3.22 49.43
CA ARG A 86 0.84 -3.01 50.83
C ARG A 86 0.21 -4.09 51.73
N TYR A 87 1.06 -4.86 52.42
CA TYR A 87 0.66 -6.03 53.20
C TYR A 87 -0.46 -5.72 54.21
N GLY A 88 -1.49 -6.58 54.26
CA GLY A 88 -2.58 -6.49 55.24
C GLY A 88 -3.46 -5.25 55.11
N SER A 89 -3.66 -4.73 53.89
CA SER A 89 -4.44 -3.51 53.63
C SER A 89 -5.24 -3.57 52.33
N SER A 90 -6.10 -2.57 52.10
CA SER A 90 -6.74 -2.32 50.79
C SER A 90 -5.86 -1.52 49.82
N ASP A 91 -4.61 -1.21 50.17
CA ASP A 91 -3.77 -0.28 49.40
C ASP A 91 -2.87 -1.03 48.40
N TRP A 92 -3.23 -0.97 47.12
CA TRP A 92 -2.41 -1.45 46.01
C TRP A 92 -2.66 -0.66 44.73
N LEU A 93 -1.61 -0.47 43.93
CA LEU A 93 -1.74 0.06 42.58
C LEU A 93 -2.22 -1.01 41.59
N THR A 94 -3.01 -0.60 40.60
CA THR A 94 -3.57 -1.46 39.54
C THR A 94 -2.97 -1.13 38.15
N GLY A 95 -2.30 0.02 38.02
CA GLY A 95 -1.52 0.39 36.83
C GLY A 95 -0.42 1.40 37.15
N TYR A 96 0.72 1.35 36.44
CA TYR A 96 1.88 2.22 36.70
C TYR A 96 2.73 2.50 35.45
N LEU A 97 3.46 3.62 35.44
CA LEU A 97 4.54 3.91 34.49
C LEU A 97 5.90 3.51 35.09
N LEU A 98 6.84 3.13 34.22
CA LEU A 98 8.26 2.99 34.56
C LEU A 98 9.10 4.09 33.91
N MET A 99 9.89 4.77 34.73
CA MET A 99 10.82 5.83 34.34
C MET A 99 12.25 5.42 34.71
N PHE A 100 13.21 5.76 33.86
CA PHE A 100 14.63 5.41 34.06
C PHE A 100 15.54 6.64 33.89
N SER A 101 16.67 6.66 34.60
CA SER A 101 17.71 7.69 34.47
C SER A 101 19.10 7.17 34.85
N ASP A 102 20.16 7.78 34.32
CA ASP A 102 21.54 7.60 34.77
C ASP A 102 21.91 8.56 35.92
N THR A 103 21.29 9.75 35.98
CA THR A 103 21.61 10.86 36.90
C THR A 103 20.64 11.03 38.07
N GLY A 104 19.43 10.46 37.97
CA GLY A 104 18.29 10.79 38.85
C GLY A 104 17.48 12.00 38.36
N HIS A 105 17.81 12.51 37.17
CA HIS A 105 17.16 13.62 36.47
C HIS A 105 16.99 13.30 34.98
N ASN A 106 16.23 14.13 34.25
CA ASN A 106 15.90 13.94 32.83
C ASN A 106 15.41 12.50 32.57
N TRP A 107 14.20 12.21 33.03
CA TRP A 107 13.68 10.84 33.12
C TRP A 107 13.11 10.36 31.79
N ARG A 108 13.65 9.25 31.27
CA ARG A 108 13.10 8.56 30.09
C ARG A 108 12.00 7.61 30.52
N GLN A 109 10.80 7.79 29.99
CA GLN A 109 9.72 6.81 30.12
C GLN A 109 10.11 5.54 29.36
N HIS A 110 9.99 4.37 29.97
CA HIS A 110 10.07 3.11 29.24
C HIS A 110 8.72 2.82 28.58
N ARG A 111 8.72 2.92 27.25
CA ARG A 111 7.66 2.43 26.38
C ARG A 111 8.15 1.13 25.75
N GLN A 112 7.30 0.10 25.76
CA GLN A 112 7.53 -1.08 24.92
C GLN A 112 7.05 -0.77 23.50
N GLU A 113 7.49 -1.52 22.48
CA GLU A 113 6.91 -1.41 21.13
C GLU A 113 5.37 -1.57 21.14
N ASP A 114 4.86 -2.40 22.05
CA ASP A 114 3.43 -2.70 22.21
C ASP A 114 2.94 -2.39 23.64
N SER A 115 3.07 -1.15 24.14
CA SER A 115 2.29 -0.75 25.33
C SER A 115 1.97 0.74 25.41
N LEU A 116 0.87 1.05 26.10
CA LEU A 116 0.39 2.37 26.55
C LEU A 116 1.40 3.16 27.42
N GLY A 117 2.66 2.72 27.53
CA GLY A 117 3.63 3.13 28.55
C GLY A 117 3.27 2.70 29.98
N ALA A 118 2.05 2.19 30.17
CA ALA A 118 1.51 1.65 31.40
C ALA A 118 1.76 0.14 31.52
N PHE A 119 2.07 -0.30 32.73
CA PHE A 119 2.25 -1.68 33.13
C PHE A 119 1.11 -2.10 34.06
N PRO A 120 0.53 -3.30 33.90
CA PRO A 120 -0.52 -3.79 34.79
C PRO A 120 0.04 -4.01 36.20
N GLY A 121 -0.68 -3.49 37.19
CA GLY A 121 -0.34 -3.58 38.61
C GLY A 121 -0.91 -4.82 39.29
N ASN A 122 -1.17 -4.69 40.59
CA ASN A 122 -1.65 -5.78 41.44
C ASN A 122 -3.19 -5.79 41.52
N SER A 123 -3.75 -6.98 41.73
CA SER A 123 -5.18 -7.17 42.01
C SER A 123 -5.55 -7.23 43.49
N ASN A 124 -4.54 -7.31 44.38
CA ASN A 124 -4.69 -7.42 45.84
C ASN A 124 -3.35 -7.09 46.54
N ALA A 125 -3.35 -7.14 47.88
CA ALA A 125 -2.20 -6.81 48.73
C ALA A 125 -1.00 -7.79 48.64
N ASP A 126 -1.22 -9.05 48.27
CA ASP A 126 -0.28 -10.14 48.56
C ASP A 126 0.33 -10.82 47.32
N THR A 127 -0.37 -10.84 46.19
CA THR A 127 0.16 -11.42 44.93
C THR A 127 1.26 -10.54 44.35
N VAL A 128 2.43 -11.14 44.10
CA VAL A 128 3.52 -10.51 43.35
C VAL A 128 3.21 -10.59 41.86
N VAL A 129 3.22 -9.44 41.18
CA VAL A 129 3.08 -9.33 39.72
C VAL A 129 4.43 -8.95 39.15
N GLN A 130 5.09 -9.90 38.47
CA GLN A 130 6.38 -9.69 37.81
C GLN A 130 6.18 -9.44 36.31
N TYR A 131 6.82 -8.41 35.79
CA TYR A 131 6.84 -8.05 34.39
C TYR A 131 8.27 -8.08 33.85
N LYS A 132 8.55 -8.95 32.87
CA LYS A 132 9.86 -9.04 32.20
C LYS A 132 9.89 -8.12 30.99
N LEU A 133 10.93 -7.30 30.89
CA LEU A 133 11.11 -6.33 29.81
C LEU A 133 11.53 -7.06 28.53
N LYS A 134 10.83 -6.82 27.39
CA LYS A 134 11.20 -7.41 26.08
C LYS A 134 12.65 -7.09 25.68
N GLN A 135 13.14 -5.91 26.07
CA GLN A 135 14.54 -5.51 25.92
C GLN A 135 15.07 -4.95 27.25
N PRO A 136 16.27 -5.35 27.71
CA PRO A 136 16.84 -4.83 28.95
C PRO A 136 17.13 -3.33 28.89
N VAL A 137 16.92 -2.63 30.00
CA VAL A 137 17.22 -1.19 30.13
C VAL A 137 18.50 -1.00 30.95
N ILE A 138 19.45 -0.21 30.43
CA ILE A 138 20.67 0.17 31.17
C ILE A 138 20.41 1.51 31.84
N ALA A 139 20.35 1.53 33.17
CA ALA A 139 20.12 2.73 33.97
C ALA A 139 20.74 2.59 35.37
N ARG A 140 20.86 3.70 36.11
CA ARG A 140 21.21 3.68 37.55
C ARG A 140 19.97 3.83 38.44
N TYR A 141 19.02 4.65 38.02
CA TYR A 141 17.82 4.99 38.77
C TYR A 141 16.58 4.45 38.07
N LEU A 142 15.65 3.91 38.86
CA LEU A 142 14.30 3.55 38.44
C LEU A 142 13.29 4.33 39.29
N ARG A 143 12.32 4.96 38.65
CA ARG A 143 11.19 5.63 39.30
C ARG A 143 9.88 5.06 38.76
N LEU A 144 8.99 4.66 39.65
CA LEU A 144 7.66 4.13 39.34
C LEU A 144 6.61 5.19 39.69
N ILE A 145 5.74 5.50 38.73
CA ILE A 145 4.65 6.47 38.88
C ILE A 145 3.31 5.70 38.82
N PRO A 146 2.52 5.63 39.90
CA PRO A 146 1.19 5.01 39.87
C PRO A 146 0.23 5.80 38.98
N LEU A 147 -0.52 5.09 38.14
CA LEU A 147 -1.60 5.65 37.33
C LEU A 147 -2.96 5.45 38.01
N ASP A 148 -3.21 4.20 38.39
CA ASP A 148 -4.47 3.71 38.95
C ASP A 148 -4.20 2.83 40.17
N TRP A 149 -5.17 2.78 41.09
CA TRP A 149 -5.11 1.99 42.33
C TRP A 149 -6.51 1.52 42.74
N ASN A 150 -6.58 0.65 43.74
CA ASN A 150 -7.85 0.15 44.27
C ASN A 150 -8.79 1.32 44.66
N PRO A 151 -10.00 1.44 44.06
CA PRO A 151 -10.97 2.47 44.40
C PRO A 151 -11.45 2.46 45.87
N THR A 152 -11.26 1.35 46.59
CA THR A 152 -11.59 1.18 48.02
C THR A 152 -10.38 1.34 48.96
N GLY A 153 -9.24 1.81 48.45
CA GLY A 153 -8.00 2.00 49.20
C GLY A 153 -7.17 3.17 48.67
N ARG A 154 -5.87 3.13 48.96
CA ARG A 154 -4.87 4.12 48.54
C ARG A 154 -3.83 3.50 47.61
N ILE A 155 -2.94 4.34 47.10
CA ILE A 155 -1.66 3.88 46.54
C ILE A 155 -0.88 3.12 47.64
N GLY A 156 -0.53 1.87 47.37
CA GLY A 156 0.31 1.04 48.22
C GLY A 156 1.23 0.17 47.36
N LEU A 157 2.51 0.04 47.75
CA LEU A 157 3.51 -0.65 46.93
C LEU A 157 4.65 -1.27 47.73
N ARG A 158 5.06 -2.45 47.27
CA ARG A 158 6.35 -3.11 47.48
C ARG A 158 6.93 -3.47 46.10
N LEU A 159 8.23 -3.29 45.92
CA LEU A 159 8.95 -3.33 44.65
C LEU A 159 10.16 -4.28 44.74
N GLU A 160 10.47 -4.95 43.63
CA GLU A 160 11.74 -5.64 43.38
C GLU A 160 12.12 -5.45 41.90
N ILE A 161 13.41 -5.39 41.61
CA ILE A 161 13.98 -5.09 40.30
C ILE A 161 15.02 -6.18 40.02
N TYR A 162 14.96 -6.79 38.85
CA TYR A 162 15.85 -7.89 38.46
C TYR A 162 16.81 -7.43 37.37
N GLY A 163 18.04 -7.92 37.43
CA GLY A 163 19.08 -7.52 36.49
C GLY A 163 20.47 -8.03 36.85
N CYS A 164 21.49 -7.43 36.24
CA CYS A 164 22.89 -7.67 36.54
C CYS A 164 23.76 -6.41 36.33
N ARG A 165 24.96 -6.39 36.91
CA ARG A 165 25.88 -5.23 36.84
C ARG A 165 26.30 -4.94 35.40
N TYR A 166 26.15 -3.68 34.97
CA TYR A 166 26.69 -3.21 33.68
C TYR A 166 28.08 -2.59 33.86
N THR A 167 28.91 -2.69 32.83
CA THR A 167 30.24 -2.05 32.73
C THR A 167 30.52 -1.68 31.29
N SER A 168 31.07 -0.49 31.06
CA SER A 168 31.33 0.06 29.73
C SER A 168 32.51 1.03 29.73
N ASP A 169 33.10 1.25 28.56
CA ASP A 169 34.15 2.23 28.34
C ASP A 169 33.58 3.52 27.76
N VAL A 170 33.77 4.62 28.50
CA VAL A 170 33.17 5.92 28.21
C VAL A 170 34.26 6.97 28.02
N ALA A 171 34.06 7.85 27.04
CA ALA A 171 34.88 9.04 26.79
C ALA A 171 33.98 10.26 26.54
N HIS A 172 34.38 11.42 27.03
CA HIS A 172 33.69 12.70 26.85
C HIS A 172 34.53 13.67 26.03
N PHE A 173 33.85 14.38 25.14
CA PHE A 173 34.38 15.26 24.11
C PHE A 173 33.80 16.66 24.28
N ASP A 174 34.63 17.69 24.18
CA ASP A 174 34.29 19.07 24.52
C ASP A 174 33.92 19.96 23.31
N GLY A 175 33.83 19.37 22.10
CA GLY A 175 33.65 20.12 20.85
C GLY A 175 34.96 20.66 20.25
N SER A 176 36.10 20.50 20.94
CA SER A 176 37.45 20.75 20.41
C SER A 176 38.29 19.46 20.29
N SER A 177 37.97 18.44 21.09
CA SER A 177 38.68 17.17 21.14
C SER A 177 38.17 16.10 20.15
N SER A 178 39.05 15.17 19.79
CA SER A 178 38.81 14.08 18.84
C SER A 178 39.68 12.85 19.13
N VAL A 179 39.32 11.70 18.56
CA VAL A 179 40.10 10.45 18.66
C VAL A 179 40.30 9.89 17.26
N ILE A 180 41.56 9.65 16.89
CA ILE A 180 41.96 9.18 15.56
C ILE A 180 42.52 7.76 15.69
N TYR A 181 41.99 6.83 14.90
CA TYR A 181 42.48 5.45 14.82
C TYR A 181 43.14 5.21 13.47
N ARG A 182 44.38 4.69 13.48
CA ARG A 182 45.12 4.36 12.26
C ARG A 182 45.05 2.85 12.02
N LEU A 183 44.44 2.44 10.92
CA LEU A 183 44.46 1.02 10.54
C LEU A 183 45.91 0.60 10.29
N SER A 184 46.29 -0.51 10.91
CA SER A 184 47.55 -1.19 10.60
C SER A 184 47.26 -2.28 9.60
N VAL A 185 47.90 -2.21 8.42
CA VAL A 185 47.63 -3.12 7.29
C VAL A 185 47.68 -4.58 7.74
N ARG A 186 46.51 -5.22 7.79
CA ARG A 186 46.32 -6.66 7.96
C ARG A 186 45.51 -7.17 6.77
N PRO A 187 45.88 -8.31 6.15
CA PRO A 187 45.02 -8.95 5.16
C PRO A 187 43.77 -9.50 5.87
N SER A 188 42.64 -8.81 5.73
CA SER A 188 41.36 -9.26 6.31
C SER A 188 40.73 -10.34 5.44
N TRP A 189 40.48 -11.51 6.03
CA TRP A 189 39.63 -12.57 5.47
C TRP A 189 38.22 -12.55 6.09
N MET A 190 37.73 -11.37 6.49
CA MET A 190 36.35 -11.18 6.98
C MET A 190 35.52 -10.39 5.97
N ALA A 191 34.36 -10.94 5.58
CA ALA A 191 33.47 -10.38 4.56
C ALA A 191 32.51 -9.29 5.10
N MET A 192 32.68 -8.87 6.36
CA MET A 192 31.87 -7.86 7.03
C MET A 192 32.77 -6.92 7.83
N GLU A 193 32.55 -5.61 7.68
CA GLU A 193 33.21 -4.56 8.47
C GLU A 193 32.15 -3.85 9.32
N ALA A 194 32.40 -3.70 10.62
CA ALA A 194 31.43 -3.16 11.57
C ALA A 194 32.05 -2.09 12.49
N ILE A 195 31.40 -0.92 12.53
CA ILE A 195 31.61 0.10 13.55
C ILE A 195 30.36 0.14 14.42
N SER A 196 30.51 0.13 15.74
CA SER A 196 29.40 0.37 16.66
C SER A 196 29.82 1.31 17.79
N LEU A 197 28.88 2.12 18.25
CA LEU A 197 29.06 3.02 19.38
C LEU A 197 27.71 3.32 20.02
N LYS A 198 27.75 3.93 21.20
CA LYS A 198 26.63 4.74 21.70
C LYS A 198 27.11 6.17 21.90
N PHE A 199 26.22 7.14 21.72
CA PHE A 199 26.49 8.56 22.00
C PHE A 199 25.39 9.19 22.85
N LYS A 200 25.72 10.31 23.50
CA LYS A 200 24.84 11.09 24.38
C LYS A 200 25.21 12.57 24.32
N THR A 201 24.26 13.45 24.01
CA THR A 201 24.49 14.89 23.89
C THR A 201 23.25 15.76 24.12
N LEU A 202 23.50 17.04 24.44
CA LEU A 202 22.55 18.16 24.46
C LEU A 202 22.67 19.08 23.22
N LYS A 203 23.59 18.79 22.29
CA LYS A 203 23.80 19.56 21.07
C LYS A 203 23.05 18.90 19.92
N ASN A 204 22.20 19.65 19.23
CA ASN A 204 21.50 19.15 18.05
C ASN A 204 22.38 19.06 16.78
N SER A 205 23.70 19.30 16.87
CA SER A 205 24.62 19.09 15.75
C SER A 205 26.06 18.78 16.16
N GLY A 206 26.75 17.93 15.39
CA GLY A 206 28.20 17.65 15.49
C GLY A 206 28.62 16.34 14.80
N THR A 207 29.85 16.27 14.30
CA THR A 207 30.37 15.09 13.58
C THR A 207 30.74 13.95 14.54
N LEU A 208 30.04 12.80 14.47
CA LEU A 208 30.33 11.61 15.28
C LEU A 208 31.49 10.78 14.71
N LEU A 209 31.49 10.56 13.39
CA LEU A 209 32.45 9.69 12.70
C LEU A 209 32.82 10.31 11.35
N HIS A 210 34.10 10.27 11.01
CA HIS A 210 34.60 10.47 9.66
C HIS A 210 35.52 9.29 9.33
N ALA A 211 35.36 8.72 8.14
CA ALA A 211 36.22 7.67 7.59
C ALA A 211 36.64 8.09 6.18
N GLU A 212 37.93 8.21 5.97
CA GLU A 212 38.54 8.47 4.66
C GLU A 212 38.73 7.11 3.95
N GLY A 213 38.60 7.09 2.64
CA GLY A 213 38.80 5.90 1.81
C GLY A 213 39.92 6.10 0.79
N GLN A 214 40.20 5.08 -0.02
CA GLN A 214 41.14 5.24 -1.13
C GLN A 214 40.58 6.23 -2.18
N ARG A 215 41.47 7.00 -2.82
CA ARG A 215 41.19 7.90 -3.97
C ARG A 215 40.18 9.03 -3.67
N ASP A 216 40.41 9.79 -2.60
CA ASP A 216 39.65 11.02 -2.28
C ASP A 216 38.12 10.81 -2.16
N HIS A 217 37.74 9.67 -1.62
CA HIS A 217 36.38 9.36 -1.16
C HIS A 217 36.33 9.39 0.37
N SER A 218 35.20 9.81 0.95
CA SER A 218 34.96 9.73 2.39
C SER A 218 33.52 9.34 2.74
N LEU A 219 33.34 8.88 3.97
CA LEU A 219 32.06 8.60 4.60
C LEU A 219 31.97 9.34 5.94
N THR A 220 30.92 10.14 6.14
CA THR A 220 30.77 10.96 7.36
C THR A 220 29.41 10.75 8.01
N VAL A 221 29.40 10.48 9.32
CA VAL A 221 28.20 10.44 10.16
C VAL A 221 28.12 11.73 10.96
N VAL A 222 27.14 12.57 10.62
CA VAL A 222 26.94 13.89 11.22
C VAL A 222 25.60 13.93 11.94
N LEU A 223 25.59 14.41 13.17
CA LEU A 223 24.35 14.85 13.82
C LEU A 223 23.99 16.22 13.27
N GLU A 224 22.78 16.39 12.74
CA GLU A 224 22.23 17.66 12.31
C GLU A 224 20.74 17.75 12.67
N LYS A 225 20.33 18.84 13.31
CA LYS A 225 18.96 19.07 13.83
C LYS A 225 18.43 17.87 14.65
N GLY A 226 19.30 17.25 15.44
CA GLY A 226 18.96 16.08 16.26
C GLY A 226 18.67 14.80 15.47
N ARG A 227 19.08 14.71 14.20
CA ARG A 227 19.00 13.52 13.33
C ARG A 227 20.39 13.11 12.87
N LEU A 228 20.64 11.83 12.62
CA LEU A 228 21.91 11.38 12.03
C LEU A 228 21.82 11.33 10.51
N LEU A 229 22.78 11.96 9.86
CA LEU A 229 22.90 12.02 8.41
C LEU A 229 24.21 11.33 7.99
N LEU A 230 24.11 10.46 6.99
CA LEU A 230 25.26 9.77 6.40
C LEU A 230 25.58 10.40 5.05
N TYR A 231 26.72 11.08 4.98
CA TYR A 231 27.22 11.70 3.75
C TYR A 231 28.33 10.87 3.11
N HIS A 232 28.25 10.71 1.79
CA HIS A 232 29.37 10.31 0.93
C HIS A 232 29.92 11.56 0.26
N GLN A 233 31.24 11.74 0.29
CA GLN A 233 31.93 12.81 -0.44
C GLN A 233 32.88 12.19 -1.47
N GLN A 234 33.00 12.84 -2.62
CA GLN A 234 33.96 12.50 -3.67
C GLN A 234 34.65 13.78 -4.17
N GLY A 235 35.98 13.84 -4.08
CA GLY A 235 36.78 14.93 -4.65
C GLY A 235 38.03 15.29 -3.83
N SER A 236 39.12 15.60 -4.54
CA SER A 236 40.41 15.94 -3.92
C SER A 236 40.40 17.35 -3.32
N LEU A 237 40.99 17.51 -2.14
CA LEU A 237 41.12 18.78 -1.39
C LEU A 237 41.89 19.89 -2.13
N GLN A 238 42.47 19.62 -3.30
CA GLN A 238 43.20 20.59 -4.12
C GLN A 238 42.35 21.30 -5.20
N HIS A 239 41.10 20.88 -5.43
CA HIS A 239 40.19 21.54 -6.40
C HIS A 239 38.81 21.81 -5.80
N TYR A 240 38.23 22.97 -6.14
CA TYR A 240 37.03 23.57 -5.54
C TYR A 240 35.69 22.89 -5.95
N SER A 241 35.68 21.56 -6.13
CA SER A 241 34.51 20.81 -6.61
C SER A 241 34.33 19.48 -5.87
N THR A 242 34.14 19.53 -4.55
CA THR A 242 33.67 18.38 -3.77
C THR A 242 32.21 18.08 -4.07
N ARG A 243 31.89 16.84 -4.45
CA ARG A 243 30.49 16.42 -4.65
C ARG A 243 30.01 15.67 -3.41
N GLU A 244 29.21 16.34 -2.59
CA GLU A 244 28.59 15.75 -1.41
C GLU A 244 27.24 15.11 -1.77
N THR A 245 26.99 13.90 -1.30
CA THR A 245 25.74 13.16 -1.51
C THR A 245 25.24 12.62 -0.17
N LEU A 246 24.03 13.02 0.22
CA LEU A 246 23.34 12.43 1.37
C LEU A 246 22.85 11.02 1.00
N LEU A 247 23.34 10.00 1.69
CA LEU A 247 22.93 8.60 1.48
C LEU A 247 21.67 8.24 2.27
N VAL A 248 21.58 8.67 3.54
CA VAL A 248 20.45 8.39 4.43
C VAL A 248 20.38 9.40 5.58
N SER A 249 19.18 9.66 6.07
CA SER A 249 18.91 10.34 7.35
C SER A 249 18.12 9.39 8.26
N LEU A 250 18.55 9.22 9.51
CA LEU A 250 17.99 8.27 10.47
C LEU A 250 17.92 8.83 11.90
N GLY A 251 16.89 8.39 12.62
CA GLY A 251 16.60 8.84 13.99
C GLY A 251 16.14 10.29 14.08
N SER A 252 15.62 10.68 15.24
CA SER A 252 15.31 12.08 15.55
C SER A 252 15.28 12.35 17.05
N LEU A 253 15.28 13.63 17.43
CA LEU A 253 15.33 14.12 18.81
C LEU A 253 16.55 13.60 19.62
N LEU A 254 17.64 13.26 18.92
CA LEU A 254 18.86 12.64 19.47
C LEU A 254 19.76 13.62 20.27
N ASP A 255 19.18 14.74 20.70
CA ASP A 255 19.75 15.81 21.52
C ASP A 255 19.14 15.85 22.94
N ASP A 256 18.53 14.74 23.35
CA ASP A 256 17.74 14.58 24.58
C ASP A 256 18.57 14.24 25.83
N GLN A 257 19.90 14.14 25.71
CA GLN A 257 20.83 13.73 26.77
C GLN A 257 20.62 12.29 27.33
N HIS A 258 20.03 11.39 26.53
CA HIS A 258 20.09 9.95 26.75
C HIS A 258 21.17 9.29 25.88
N TRP A 259 21.36 7.97 26.08
CA TRP A 259 22.21 7.16 25.23
C TRP A 259 21.44 6.65 24.02
N HIS A 260 21.98 6.92 22.83
CA HIS A 260 21.53 6.35 21.57
C HIS A 260 22.58 5.42 21.00
N HIS A 261 22.17 4.27 20.47
CA HIS A 261 23.04 3.30 19.80
C HIS A 261 23.17 3.61 18.31
N VAL A 262 24.38 3.49 17.77
CA VAL A 262 24.67 3.68 16.33
C VAL A 262 25.54 2.52 15.87
N LYS A 263 25.14 1.88 14.77
CA LYS A 263 25.86 0.77 14.15
C LYS A 263 25.99 1.00 12.65
N LEU A 264 27.17 0.83 12.09
CA LEU A 264 27.43 0.80 10.65
C LEU A 264 27.98 -0.60 10.33
N GLU A 265 27.24 -1.39 9.56
CA GLU A 265 27.65 -2.73 9.12
C GLU A 265 27.71 -2.81 7.60
N ARG A 266 28.89 -3.09 7.06
CA ARG A 266 29.13 -3.25 5.64
C ARG A 266 29.07 -4.73 5.26
N LEU A 267 28.25 -5.04 4.26
CA LEU A 267 28.15 -6.35 3.62
C LEU A 267 28.35 -6.15 2.11
N ASN A 268 29.57 -6.44 1.62
CA ASN A 268 30.00 -6.18 0.24
C ASN A 268 29.81 -4.70 -0.18
N THR A 269 28.85 -4.43 -1.08
CA THR A 269 28.46 -3.12 -1.62
C THR A 269 27.25 -2.51 -0.90
N HIS A 270 26.73 -3.16 0.15
CA HIS A 270 25.64 -2.65 0.98
C HIS A 270 26.20 -2.19 2.34
N LEU A 271 25.68 -1.08 2.83
CA LEU A 271 25.98 -0.55 4.15
C LEU A 271 24.67 -0.37 4.93
N ASN A 272 24.55 -1.05 6.05
CA ASN A 272 23.44 -0.90 6.98
C ASN A 272 23.82 0.15 8.03
N LEU A 273 23.04 1.23 8.13
CA LEU A 273 23.09 2.16 9.26
C LEU A 273 21.93 1.84 10.22
N THR A 274 22.23 1.51 11.46
CA THR A 274 21.26 1.36 12.55
C THR A 274 21.36 2.54 13.50
N VAL A 275 20.22 3.15 13.86
CA VAL A 275 20.11 4.15 14.93
C VAL A 275 19.03 3.69 15.92
N ASP A 276 19.44 3.49 17.17
CA ASP A 276 18.72 2.74 18.22
C ASP A 276 18.25 1.35 17.74
N LYS A 277 17.04 1.29 17.17
CA LYS A 277 16.41 0.08 16.60
C LYS A 277 16.22 0.14 15.09
N ASN A 278 16.27 1.34 14.50
CA ASN A 278 15.88 1.59 13.13
C ASN A 278 17.08 1.37 12.21
N THR A 279 17.07 0.30 11.41
CA THR A 279 18.11 -0.01 10.43
C THR A 279 17.65 0.36 9.03
N HIS A 280 18.50 1.09 8.30
CA HIS A 280 18.31 1.39 6.88
C HIS A 280 19.52 0.92 6.09
N GLN A 281 19.30 0.21 5.00
CA GLN A 281 20.35 -0.22 4.08
C GLN A 281 20.54 0.82 2.98
N VAL A 282 21.78 1.14 2.63
CA VAL A 282 22.15 1.94 1.46
C VAL A 282 23.14 1.18 0.59
N HIS A 283 23.11 1.45 -0.72
CA HIS A 283 24.11 0.93 -1.65
C HIS A 283 25.30 1.90 -1.70
N VAL A 284 26.52 1.37 -1.73
CA VAL A 284 27.78 2.12 -1.65
C VAL A 284 28.69 1.70 -2.81
N PRO A 285 29.34 2.64 -3.52
CA PRO A 285 30.24 2.32 -4.63
C PRO A 285 31.35 1.33 -4.23
N ALA A 286 31.72 0.45 -5.17
CA ALA A 286 32.65 -0.66 -4.92
C ALA A 286 34.08 -0.20 -4.60
N GLU A 287 34.43 1.03 -4.97
CA GLU A 287 35.75 1.65 -4.86
C GLU A 287 36.15 1.94 -3.40
N LEU A 288 35.19 2.02 -2.49
CA LEU A 288 35.40 2.25 -1.04
C LEU A 288 35.92 0.98 -0.31
N SER A 289 36.83 0.22 -0.92
CA SER A 289 37.15 -1.16 -0.49
C SER A 289 37.83 -1.30 0.88
N HIS A 290 38.42 -0.23 1.42
CA HIS A 290 38.96 -0.14 2.79
C HIS A 290 38.63 1.24 3.39
N TRP A 291 38.50 1.31 4.72
CA TRP A 291 38.31 2.55 5.50
C TRP A 291 39.55 2.89 6.33
N ASP A 292 40.06 4.12 6.24
CA ASP A 292 41.01 4.71 7.18
C ASP A 292 40.26 5.73 8.08
N ILE A 293 40.15 5.45 9.39
CA ILE A 293 39.30 6.24 10.31
C ILE A 293 40.04 7.50 10.79
N HIS A 294 40.16 8.47 9.88
CA HIS A 294 40.70 9.79 10.15
C HIS A 294 39.61 10.75 10.62
N GLN A 295 39.66 11.18 11.89
CA GLN A 295 38.82 12.27 12.39
C GLN A 295 39.52 13.63 12.15
N LYS A 296 39.57 14.07 10.89
CA LYS A 296 40.03 15.40 10.47
C LYS A 296 38.84 16.34 10.16
N PRO A 297 38.91 17.62 10.57
CA PRO A 297 37.82 18.56 10.29
C PRO A 297 37.93 19.15 8.88
N ILE A 298 37.08 18.67 7.97
CA ILE A 298 36.92 19.24 6.60
C ILE A 298 35.62 20.05 6.51
N LEU A 299 34.51 19.52 7.04
CA LEU A 299 33.27 20.29 7.24
C LEU A 299 33.42 21.22 8.46
N SER A 300 33.11 22.50 8.26
CA SER A 300 33.54 23.59 9.14
C SER A 300 32.88 23.61 10.54
N ASN A 301 33.67 23.90 11.57
CA ASN A 301 33.25 24.39 12.90
C ASN A 301 32.36 23.52 13.83
N ARG A 302 32.11 22.22 13.57
CA ARG A 302 31.22 21.41 14.45
C ARG A 302 31.73 19.98 14.78
N ASN A 303 32.75 19.86 15.62
CA ASN A 303 33.10 18.57 16.25
C ASN A 303 32.00 18.13 17.25
N PHE A 304 31.98 16.84 17.62
CA PHE A 304 31.07 16.34 18.64
C PHE A 304 31.39 16.90 20.04
N HIS A 305 30.33 17.31 20.76
CA HIS A 305 30.38 17.70 22.16
C HIS A 305 29.37 16.82 22.92
N GLY A 306 29.85 15.98 23.83
CA GLY A 306 29.03 14.96 24.50
C GLY A 306 29.85 13.74 24.91
N CYS A 307 29.18 12.63 25.19
CA CYS A 307 29.82 11.38 25.62
C CYS A 307 29.63 10.27 24.59
N LEU A 308 30.67 9.45 24.38
CA LEU A 308 30.63 8.20 23.64
C LEU A 308 30.84 7.01 24.61
N GLU A 309 30.11 5.92 24.38
CA GLU A 309 30.20 4.65 25.12
C GLU A 309 30.49 3.51 24.13
N ASN A 310 31.43 2.63 24.48
CA ASN A 310 31.79 1.41 23.74
C ASN A 310 31.98 1.63 22.23
N LEU A 311 32.89 2.53 21.84
CA LEU A 311 33.29 2.68 20.44
C LEU A 311 34.12 1.46 19.99
N LEU A 312 33.48 0.57 19.24
CA LEU A 312 34.01 -0.70 18.74
C LEU A 312 34.23 -0.63 17.22
N TYR A 313 35.39 -1.07 16.76
CA TYR A 313 35.68 -1.35 15.34
C TYR A 313 36.08 -2.82 15.18
N ASN A 314 35.25 -3.64 14.53
CA ASN A 314 35.45 -5.09 14.44
C ASN A 314 35.83 -5.70 15.82
N ASP A 315 34.97 -5.45 16.82
CA ASP A 315 35.13 -5.79 18.25
C ASP A 315 36.33 -5.16 19.00
N LEU A 316 37.19 -4.37 18.34
CA LEU A 316 38.26 -3.61 19.00
C LEU A 316 37.72 -2.33 19.64
N ASN A 317 37.78 -2.24 20.97
CA ASN A 317 37.34 -1.09 21.75
C ASN A 317 38.36 0.06 21.71
N LEU A 318 38.07 1.08 20.89
CA LEU A 318 38.98 2.20 20.65
C LEU A 318 39.12 3.12 21.87
N ILE A 319 38.13 3.16 22.77
CA ILE A 319 38.20 3.94 24.01
C ILE A 319 39.15 3.26 25.01
N ASP A 320 39.09 1.94 25.16
CA ASP A 320 40.04 1.18 25.98
C ASP A 320 41.48 1.27 25.44
N LEU A 321 41.66 1.21 24.11
CA LEU A 321 42.96 1.43 23.47
C LEU A 321 43.50 2.87 23.70
N ALA A 322 42.62 3.88 23.70
CA ALA A 322 42.98 5.26 24.05
C ALA A 322 43.38 5.38 25.53
N LYS A 323 42.62 4.79 26.47
CA LYS A 323 42.94 4.74 27.91
C LYS A 323 44.33 4.13 28.18
N ARG A 324 44.74 3.17 27.35
CA ARG A 324 46.02 2.45 27.46
C ARG A 324 47.16 3.09 26.66
N ASN A 325 46.95 4.25 26.02
CA ASN A 325 47.93 4.94 25.15
C ASN A 325 48.53 4.02 24.05
N ASN A 326 47.70 3.19 23.41
CA ASN A 326 48.17 2.32 22.32
C ASN A 326 48.55 3.15 21.08
N HIS A 327 49.72 2.87 20.47
CA HIS A 327 50.24 3.58 19.28
C HIS A 327 49.30 3.62 18.06
N GLN A 328 48.29 2.74 17.97
CA GLN A 328 47.28 2.75 16.90
C GLN A 328 46.19 3.83 17.10
N VAL A 329 46.03 4.38 18.31
CA VAL A 329 45.01 5.38 18.66
C VAL A 329 45.69 6.64 19.19
N SER A 330 45.42 7.78 18.56
CA SER A 330 45.90 9.10 19.00
C SER A 330 44.74 10.00 19.42
N VAL A 331 44.80 10.51 20.65
CA VAL A 331 43.87 11.49 21.20
C VAL A 331 44.33 12.90 20.82
N VAL A 332 43.39 13.78 20.46
CA VAL A 332 43.63 15.20 20.17
C VAL A 332 42.71 16.05 21.02
N GLY A 333 43.22 17.16 21.57
CA GLY A 333 42.49 17.98 22.53
C GLY A 333 42.30 17.29 23.89
N ASN A 334 41.32 17.73 24.67
CA ASN A 334 41.02 17.21 26.00
C ASN A 334 39.88 16.18 25.95
N VAL A 335 40.22 14.88 26.03
CA VAL A 335 39.23 13.79 26.15
C VAL A 335 39.28 13.23 27.56
N THR A 336 38.16 13.31 28.28
CA THR A 336 38.05 12.77 29.65
C THR A 336 37.39 11.39 29.63
N PHE A 337 38.00 10.39 30.26
CA PHE A 337 37.52 9.00 30.30
C PHE A 337 36.38 8.75 31.32
N SER A 338 35.50 9.73 31.44
CA SER A 338 34.28 9.74 32.25
C SER A 338 33.28 10.72 31.61
N CYS A 339 31.98 10.43 31.71
CA CYS A 339 30.95 11.36 31.30
C CYS A 339 30.58 12.27 32.48
N ALA A 340 30.86 13.56 32.37
CA ALA A 340 30.37 14.57 33.31
C ALA A 340 28.99 15.04 32.84
N GLU A 341 27.97 14.93 33.69
CA GLU A 341 26.57 15.07 33.27
C GLU A 341 25.96 16.40 33.77
N PRO A 342 25.75 17.41 32.89
CA PRO A 342 25.02 18.61 33.27
C PRO A 342 23.55 18.28 33.48
N VAL A 343 23.04 18.52 34.69
CA VAL A 343 21.62 18.33 35.01
C VAL A 343 20.80 19.43 34.33
N SER A 344 19.98 19.04 33.36
CA SER A 344 19.03 19.92 32.69
C SER A 344 17.61 19.43 32.97
N VAL A 345 16.91 20.11 33.89
CA VAL A 345 15.52 19.81 34.22
C VAL A 345 14.62 20.46 33.17
N ALA A 346 13.80 19.65 32.51
CA ALA A 346 12.76 20.11 31.59
C ALA A 346 11.36 19.87 32.20
N VAL A 347 10.36 20.55 31.66
CA VAL A 347 8.95 20.35 31.98
C VAL A 347 8.14 20.18 30.70
N THR A 348 7.24 19.20 30.69
CA THR A 348 6.33 18.91 29.57
C THR A 348 4.92 19.38 29.90
N PHE A 349 4.33 20.15 28.99
CA PHE A 349 2.92 20.52 28.98
C PHE A 349 2.18 19.50 28.11
N THR A 350 1.30 18.70 28.72
CA THR A 350 0.68 17.52 28.10
C THR A 350 -0.56 17.85 27.26
N ASP A 351 -1.42 18.75 27.74
CA ASP A 351 -2.80 18.89 27.24
C ASP A 351 -3.39 20.29 27.53
N SER A 352 -4.69 20.46 27.26
CA SER A 352 -5.41 21.73 27.41
C SER A 352 -5.52 22.28 28.84
N GLN A 353 -5.23 21.47 29.87
CA GLN A 353 -5.23 21.90 31.27
C GLN A 353 -3.83 22.18 31.82
N SER A 354 -2.79 22.04 30.99
CA SER A 354 -1.40 22.27 31.37
C SER A 354 -1.09 23.75 31.58
N PHE A 355 -0.66 24.12 32.79
CA PHE A 355 -0.12 25.46 33.08
C PHE A 355 0.93 25.42 34.20
N LEU A 356 1.85 26.39 34.18
CA LEU A 356 2.76 26.71 35.28
C LEU A 356 2.58 28.17 35.68
N GLN A 357 2.23 28.42 36.95
CA GLN A 357 1.98 29.73 37.54
C GLN A 357 3.14 30.06 38.49
N LEU A 358 3.90 31.11 38.20
CA LEU A 358 5.03 31.59 39.02
C LEU A 358 4.77 33.02 39.53
N PRO A 359 5.24 33.36 40.75
CA PRO A 359 5.16 34.72 41.27
C PRO A 359 6.18 35.67 40.61
N ALA A 360 5.87 36.96 40.57
CA ALA A 360 6.82 38.02 40.27
C ALA A 360 8.00 38.04 41.25
N LEU A 361 9.14 38.60 40.80
CA LEU A 361 10.26 38.92 41.67
C LEU A 361 10.15 40.36 42.19
N THR A 362 10.54 40.58 43.45
CA THR A 362 10.52 41.92 44.09
C THR A 362 11.60 42.86 43.54
N SER A 363 12.49 42.40 42.66
CA SER A 363 13.54 43.17 41.98
C SER A 363 13.01 44.08 40.85
N TRP A 364 11.77 43.87 40.40
CA TRP A 364 11.19 44.60 39.25
C TRP A 364 10.93 46.10 39.48
N TRP A 365 11.07 46.56 40.72
CA TRP A 365 11.08 47.99 41.08
C TRP A 365 12.28 48.75 40.47
N SER A 366 13.26 48.04 39.88
CA SER A 366 14.46 48.62 39.26
C SER A 366 14.30 49.07 37.79
N GLY A 367 13.15 48.82 37.15
CA GLY A 367 12.90 49.22 35.76
C GLY A 367 13.63 48.36 34.71
N PHE A 368 14.16 47.20 35.11
CA PHE A 368 14.60 46.14 34.23
C PHE A 368 13.83 44.86 34.56
N VAL A 369 13.32 44.17 33.53
CA VAL A 369 12.67 42.86 33.63
C VAL A 369 13.25 41.96 32.56
N SER A 370 13.64 40.74 32.92
CA SER A 370 14.15 39.76 31.97
C SER A 370 13.51 38.40 32.20
N VAL A 371 12.90 37.83 31.16
CA VAL A 371 12.32 36.48 31.18
C VAL A 371 12.85 35.71 29.97
N ALA A 372 13.71 34.72 30.19
CA ALA A 372 14.19 33.84 29.13
C ALA A 372 13.83 32.38 29.39
N LEU A 373 13.56 31.64 28.31
CA LEU A 373 13.22 30.22 28.33
C LEU A 373 13.73 29.52 27.07
N GLN A 374 13.89 28.21 27.12
CA GLN A 374 13.92 27.36 25.93
C GLN A 374 12.63 26.56 25.80
N PHE A 375 12.12 26.40 24.59
CA PHE A 375 10.95 25.56 24.29
C PHE A 375 11.18 24.65 23.08
N ARG A 376 10.45 23.52 23.01
CA ARG A 376 10.30 22.72 21.78
C ARG A 376 8.89 22.14 21.63
N THR A 377 8.35 22.15 20.41
CA THR A 377 7.02 21.62 20.08
C THR A 377 6.90 21.26 18.59
N TRP A 378 5.89 20.46 18.25
CA TRP A 378 5.41 20.24 16.88
C TRP A 378 4.19 21.10 16.53
N ASN A 379 3.48 21.65 17.52
CA ASN A 379 2.23 22.39 17.28
C ASN A 379 2.52 23.75 16.62
N LYS A 380 1.79 24.07 15.53
CA LYS A 380 1.93 25.37 14.82
C LYS A 380 1.42 26.59 15.61
N ALA A 381 0.77 26.37 16.76
CA ALA A 381 0.29 27.41 17.65
C ALA A 381 0.22 26.94 19.12
N GLY A 382 0.39 27.86 20.06
CA GLY A 382 0.36 27.60 21.51
C GLY A 382 0.77 28.83 22.33
N LEU A 383 0.10 29.10 23.45
CA LEU A 383 0.48 30.17 24.39
C LEU A 383 1.75 29.80 25.17
N LEU A 384 2.83 30.57 25.05
CA LEU A 384 4.08 30.30 25.79
C LEU A 384 4.09 30.97 27.17
N LEU A 385 3.70 32.25 27.24
CA LEU A 385 3.70 33.07 28.45
C LEU A 385 2.58 34.12 28.38
N THR A 386 1.91 34.37 29.51
CA THR A 386 1.01 35.52 29.69
C THR A 386 1.12 36.13 31.10
N PHE A 387 0.90 37.44 31.20
CA PHE A 387 0.80 38.21 32.46
C PHE A 387 0.02 39.52 32.23
N ASP A 388 -0.56 40.09 33.28
CA ASP A 388 -1.35 41.33 33.22
C ASP A 388 -0.54 42.60 33.56
N LEU A 389 -1.04 43.76 33.12
CA LEU A 389 -0.45 45.09 33.32
C LEU A 389 -1.36 45.94 34.25
N PRO A 390 -0.90 46.32 35.46
CA PRO A 390 -1.77 46.81 36.53
C PRO A 390 -2.31 48.26 36.37
N GLN A 391 -1.98 48.97 35.28
CA GLN A 391 -2.38 50.39 35.09
C GLN A 391 -3.23 50.69 33.84
N GLU A 392 -3.42 49.75 32.91
CA GLU A 392 -4.18 50.01 31.65
C GLU A 392 -5.19 48.89 31.25
N GLU A 393 -5.58 47.99 32.17
CA GLU A 393 -6.44 46.82 31.88
C GLU A 393 -5.91 45.90 30.75
N GLY A 394 -4.60 45.94 30.49
CA GLY A 394 -3.94 45.20 29.41
C GLY A 394 -3.33 43.86 29.86
N THR A 395 -3.32 42.87 28.97
CA THR A 395 -2.63 41.58 29.15
C THR A 395 -1.55 41.43 28.07
N VAL A 396 -0.37 40.93 28.43
CA VAL A 396 0.73 40.64 27.51
C VAL A 396 0.72 39.15 27.15
N TRP A 397 0.46 38.81 25.88
CA TRP A 397 0.53 37.44 25.39
C TRP A 397 1.75 37.20 24.49
N LEU A 398 2.58 36.22 24.85
CA LEU A 398 3.64 35.64 24.03
C LEU A 398 3.19 34.25 23.55
N TYR A 399 2.94 34.10 22.25
CA TYR A 399 2.34 32.89 21.68
C TYR A 399 2.93 32.51 20.32
N LEU A 400 2.92 31.21 20.03
CA LEU A 400 3.22 30.66 18.72
C LEU A 400 1.95 30.72 17.85
N SER A 401 2.07 31.12 16.58
CA SER A 401 0.97 31.14 15.61
C SER A 401 1.49 31.10 14.17
N GLU A 402 0.95 30.20 13.34
CA GLU A 402 1.45 29.88 11.99
C GLU A 402 2.95 29.49 12.00
N ALA A 403 3.41 28.80 13.05
CA ALA A 403 4.82 28.50 13.31
C ALA A 403 5.74 29.74 13.43
N ARG A 404 5.18 30.93 13.72
CA ARG A 404 5.92 32.16 14.02
C ARG A 404 5.67 32.58 15.46
N LEU A 405 6.68 33.14 16.12
CA LEU A 405 6.49 33.73 17.43
C LEU A 405 5.74 35.07 17.25
N ARG A 406 4.76 35.31 18.11
CA ARG A 406 4.02 36.56 18.15
C ARG A 406 3.95 37.04 19.59
N LEU A 407 4.42 38.26 19.79
CA LEU A 407 3.84 39.12 20.80
C LEU A 407 2.57 39.71 20.19
N GLN A 408 1.52 39.96 20.96
CA GLN A 408 0.40 40.79 20.48
C GLN A 408 0.80 42.27 20.42
N ILE A 409 1.78 42.59 19.56
CA ILE A 409 2.23 43.92 19.13
C ILE A 409 3.13 43.79 17.88
N ASN A 410 3.90 42.70 17.69
CA ASN A 410 4.67 42.45 16.46
C ASN A 410 5.03 40.95 16.24
N LYS A 411 5.36 40.59 14.98
CA LYS A 411 5.80 39.23 14.55
C LYS A 411 7.31 39.04 14.69
N ALA A 412 7.76 37.86 15.13
CA ALA A 412 9.17 37.45 15.16
C ALA A 412 9.35 35.98 14.71
N GLY A 413 10.39 35.71 13.92
CA GLY A 413 10.78 34.35 13.47
C GLY A 413 9.76 33.59 12.60
N SER A 414 10.17 32.41 12.13
CA SER A 414 9.29 31.46 11.42
C SER A 414 9.89 30.05 11.34
N GLY A 415 9.06 29.03 11.51
CA GLY A 415 9.46 27.62 11.48
C GLY A 415 9.64 26.97 12.85
N LEU A 416 9.25 27.65 13.94
CA LEU A 416 9.55 27.30 15.33
C LEU A 416 8.71 26.13 15.90
N ASN A 417 8.35 25.16 15.04
CA ASN A 417 7.59 23.96 15.37
C ASN A 417 8.22 22.69 14.76
N ASP A 418 9.54 22.71 14.56
CA ASP A 418 10.35 21.65 13.94
C ASP A 418 10.93 20.65 14.96
N GLY A 419 10.45 20.69 16.21
CA GLY A 419 10.91 19.84 17.30
C GLY A 419 12.27 20.22 17.89
N GLN A 420 12.96 21.26 17.40
CA GLN A 420 14.22 21.73 17.96
C GLN A 420 14.01 22.57 19.23
N TRP A 421 15.04 22.65 20.07
CA TRP A 421 15.08 23.58 21.19
C TRP A 421 15.37 25.01 20.72
N HIS A 422 14.34 25.83 20.65
CA HIS A 422 14.47 27.28 20.46
C HIS A 422 14.65 27.98 21.80
N SER A 423 15.42 29.06 21.81
CA SER A 423 15.53 30.01 22.93
C SER A 423 14.79 31.30 22.64
N VAL A 424 14.08 31.82 23.65
CA VAL A 424 13.36 33.09 23.60
C VAL A 424 13.74 33.89 24.84
N GLU A 425 14.05 35.17 24.65
CA GLU A 425 14.40 36.09 25.73
C GLU A 425 13.58 37.38 25.56
N LEU A 426 12.78 37.70 26.58
CA LEU A 426 11.93 38.87 26.68
C LEU A 426 12.57 39.84 27.67
N ASN A 427 13.05 40.98 27.19
CA ASN A 427 13.72 42.01 27.98
C ASN A 427 12.94 43.33 27.95
N SER A 428 12.76 43.97 29.10
CA SER A 428 12.19 45.32 29.22
C SER A 428 13.21 46.28 29.84
N ARG A 429 13.42 47.44 29.22
CA ARG A 429 14.33 48.52 29.65
C ARG A 429 13.74 49.87 29.25
N GLN A 430 13.59 50.80 30.19
CA GLN A 430 13.33 52.24 29.92
C GLN A 430 12.29 52.46 28.80
N ASP A 431 11.06 52.04 29.07
CA ASP A 431 9.90 52.09 28.17
C ASP A 431 10.04 51.34 26.84
N HIS A 432 11.05 50.48 26.68
CA HIS A 432 11.20 49.57 25.55
C HIS A 432 11.11 48.10 25.97
N LEU A 433 10.29 47.34 25.25
CA LEU A 433 10.19 45.89 25.35
C LEU A 433 10.77 45.25 24.08
N SER A 434 11.68 44.29 24.23
CA SER A 434 12.31 43.56 23.13
C SER A 434 12.21 42.04 23.31
N ILE A 435 12.00 41.33 22.21
CA ILE A 435 12.06 39.86 22.14
C ILE A 435 13.16 39.46 21.17
N THR A 436 14.09 38.62 21.61
CA THR A 436 15.05 37.91 20.75
C THR A 436 14.69 36.43 20.66
N VAL A 437 15.03 35.80 19.54
CA VAL A 437 14.84 34.35 19.30
C VAL A 437 16.17 33.77 18.82
N ASP A 438 16.59 32.65 19.39
CA ASP A 438 17.83 31.91 19.07
C ASP A 438 19.13 32.73 19.07
N LYS A 439 19.09 33.89 19.73
CA LYS A 439 20.16 34.91 19.78
C LYS A 439 20.54 35.46 18.40
N ASP A 440 19.63 35.36 17.43
CA ASP A 440 19.73 36.05 16.14
C ASP A 440 19.24 37.50 16.30
N GLU A 441 20.15 38.46 16.17
CA GLU A 441 19.82 39.89 16.21
C GLU A 441 18.80 40.28 15.12
N GLY A 442 18.82 39.60 13.97
CA GLY A 442 17.87 39.79 12.87
C GLY A 442 16.45 39.27 13.17
N ALA A 443 16.28 38.49 14.24
CA ALA A 443 14.97 38.01 14.71
C ALA A 443 14.35 38.91 15.82
N THR A 444 14.97 40.06 16.13
CA THR A 444 14.55 40.92 17.24
C THR A 444 13.32 41.77 16.91
N ALA A 445 12.31 41.75 17.77
CA ALA A 445 11.16 42.64 17.70
C ALA A 445 11.14 43.62 18.88
N HIS A 446 10.85 44.90 18.62
CA HIS A 446 10.80 45.98 19.62
C HIS A 446 9.43 46.67 19.66
N THR A 447 9.08 47.23 20.83
CA THR A 447 8.00 48.20 20.99
C THR A 447 8.35 49.24 22.07
N SER A 448 7.59 50.34 22.13
CA SER A 448 7.68 51.38 23.17
C SER A 448 6.44 51.33 24.06
N ILE A 449 6.58 50.77 25.27
CA ILE A 449 5.53 50.63 26.30
C ILE A 449 6.18 50.75 27.69
N PRO A 450 5.67 51.60 28.61
CA PRO A 450 6.11 51.59 30.00
C PRO A 450 5.65 50.32 30.74
N LEU A 451 6.58 49.58 31.36
CA LEU A 451 6.26 48.41 32.20
C LEU A 451 6.71 48.59 33.67
N PRO A 452 5.87 49.19 34.53
CA PRO A 452 5.98 49.05 35.98
C PRO A 452 5.21 47.79 36.43
N LEU A 453 5.87 46.62 36.43
CA LEU A 453 5.28 45.41 37.02
C LEU A 453 5.23 45.53 38.55
N THR A 454 4.06 45.37 39.15
CA THR A 454 3.88 45.32 40.61
C THR A 454 4.23 43.94 41.16
N ALA A 455 4.58 43.88 42.45
CA ALA A 455 5.03 42.64 43.11
C ALA A 455 3.94 41.53 43.17
N ASP A 456 2.67 41.89 42.99
CA ASP A 456 1.54 40.96 42.98
C ASP A 456 1.27 40.33 41.60
N SER A 457 2.00 40.73 40.57
CA SER A 457 1.86 40.21 39.19
C SER A 457 2.19 38.71 39.13
N GLN A 458 1.46 37.95 38.31
CA GLN A 458 1.64 36.50 38.17
C GLN A 458 1.93 36.10 36.72
N LEU A 459 2.80 35.12 36.54
CA LEU A 459 3.30 34.69 35.24
C LEU A 459 2.79 33.27 34.95
N PHE A 460 2.00 33.15 33.90
CA PHE A 460 1.41 31.90 33.48
C PHE A 460 2.09 31.40 32.20
N PHE A 461 2.79 30.28 32.31
CA PHE A 461 3.46 29.61 31.20
C PHE A 461 2.58 28.47 30.67
N GLY A 462 2.55 28.30 29.35
CA GLY A 462 1.87 27.21 28.63
C GLY A 462 0.33 27.31 28.51
N GLY A 463 -0.34 27.84 29.54
CA GLY A 463 -1.81 27.92 29.61
C GLY A 463 -2.31 28.71 30.83
N CYS A 464 -3.62 28.73 31.03
CA CYS A 464 -4.30 29.35 32.17
C CYS A 464 -5.10 28.30 32.98
N PRO A 465 -5.34 28.51 34.28
CA PRO A 465 -6.25 27.67 35.07
C PRO A 465 -7.71 27.74 34.56
N VAL A 466 -8.47 26.65 34.75
CA VAL A 466 -9.81 26.45 34.15
C VAL A 466 -10.97 26.95 35.05
N GLN A 467 -10.67 27.62 36.17
CA GLN A 467 -11.70 28.03 37.14
C GLN A 467 -12.49 29.27 36.67
N LYS A 468 -13.82 29.21 36.78
CA LYS A 468 -14.78 30.09 36.09
C LYS A 468 -14.89 31.54 36.60
N SER A 469 -13.98 32.03 37.44
CA SER A 469 -14.18 33.32 38.13
C SER A 469 -12.91 34.05 38.60
N SER A 470 -11.82 34.03 37.83
CA SER A 470 -10.83 35.12 37.92
C SER A 470 -10.62 35.77 36.55
N GLN A 471 -10.38 37.08 36.55
CA GLN A 471 -10.12 37.86 35.34
C GLN A 471 -8.62 37.93 34.99
N GLU A 472 -7.79 37.22 35.76
CA GLU A 472 -6.32 37.33 35.86
C GLU A 472 -5.52 36.48 34.85
N CYS A 473 -6.19 35.61 34.09
CA CYS A 473 -5.55 34.82 33.04
C CYS A 473 -6.60 34.35 32.02
N ARG A 474 -6.60 34.94 30.83
CA ARG A 474 -7.41 34.48 29.69
C ARG A 474 -6.50 34.06 28.55
N ASN A 475 -6.65 32.82 28.08
CA ASN A 475 -5.99 32.34 26.87
C ASN A 475 -6.95 32.46 25.66
N PRO A 476 -6.76 33.42 24.75
CA PRO A 476 -7.53 33.52 23.51
C PRO A 476 -6.97 32.62 22.38
N PHE A 477 -5.88 31.89 22.62
CA PHE A 477 -5.18 31.05 21.65
C PHE A 477 -5.31 29.56 21.98
N LYS A 478 -4.69 28.70 21.17
CA LYS A 478 -4.54 27.28 21.55
C LYS A 478 -3.59 27.16 22.75
N VAL A 479 -3.83 26.19 23.63
CA VAL A 479 -2.93 25.86 24.74
C VAL A 479 -1.64 25.28 24.18
N PHE A 480 -0.49 25.59 24.79
CA PHE A 480 0.78 25.02 24.37
C PHE A 480 0.92 23.58 24.88
N GLN A 481 1.26 22.68 23.96
CA GLN A 481 1.75 21.35 24.27
C GLN A 481 3.16 21.26 23.73
N GLY A 482 4.09 20.75 24.53
CA GLY A 482 5.52 20.91 24.26
C GLY A 482 6.36 20.81 25.52
N CYS A 483 7.67 20.96 25.36
CA CYS A 483 8.60 21.03 26.48
C CYS A 483 9.10 22.46 26.68
N MET A 484 9.39 22.84 27.93
CA MET A 484 10.20 24.01 28.27
C MET A 484 11.36 23.62 29.19
N ARG A 485 12.47 24.35 29.14
CA ARG A 485 13.62 24.23 30.06
C ARG A 485 14.36 25.56 30.17
N LEU A 486 15.31 25.67 31.11
CA LEU A 486 16.12 26.88 31.33
C LEU A 486 15.28 28.16 31.50
N LEU A 487 14.14 28.04 32.20
CA LEU A 487 13.34 29.21 32.58
C LEU A 487 14.15 30.09 33.53
N THR A 488 14.18 31.38 33.27
CA THR A 488 14.86 32.40 34.08
C THR A 488 13.95 33.61 34.29
N LEU A 489 14.09 34.23 35.47
CA LEU A 489 13.45 35.49 35.85
C LEU A 489 14.56 36.39 36.41
N ASP A 490 14.78 37.58 35.84
CA ASP A 490 15.90 38.48 36.13
C ASP A 490 17.28 37.79 36.08
N ASN A 491 17.47 36.93 35.08
CA ASN A 491 18.63 36.02 34.94
C ASN A 491 18.83 35.01 36.09
N GLN A 492 17.93 34.93 37.07
CA GLN A 492 17.91 33.86 38.07
C GLN A 492 17.19 32.62 37.50
N PRO A 493 17.79 31.41 37.55
CA PRO A 493 17.15 30.21 37.05
C PRO A 493 16.01 29.73 37.96
N VAL A 494 14.88 29.37 37.36
CA VAL A 494 13.73 28.80 38.08
C VAL A 494 14.04 27.35 38.46
N ASP A 495 14.01 27.07 39.77
CA ASP A 495 14.21 25.73 40.31
C ASP A 495 12.95 24.86 40.11
N LEU A 496 12.90 24.17 38.96
CA LEU A 496 11.80 23.27 38.61
C LEU A 496 11.67 22.06 39.56
N ILE A 497 12.70 21.71 40.34
CA ILE A 497 12.58 20.64 41.34
C ILE A 497 11.79 21.13 42.55
N LYS A 498 11.94 22.40 42.97
CA LYS A 498 11.03 23.03 43.94
C LYS A 498 9.60 23.15 43.43
N VAL A 499 9.41 23.39 42.13
CA VAL A 499 8.07 23.35 41.50
C VAL A 499 7.48 21.94 41.63
N GLN A 500 8.22 20.88 41.27
CA GLN A 500 7.76 19.49 41.41
C GLN A 500 7.39 19.13 42.86
N GLN A 501 8.09 19.69 43.84
CA GLN A 501 7.82 19.50 45.27
C GLN A 501 6.66 20.37 45.81
N ARG A 502 6.00 21.16 44.95
CA ARG A 502 4.98 22.18 45.32
C ARG A 502 5.50 23.19 46.37
N LEU A 503 6.80 23.50 46.32
CA LEU A 503 7.46 24.53 47.16
C LEU A 503 7.63 25.87 46.42
N LEU A 504 7.41 25.90 45.11
CA LEU A 504 7.51 27.09 44.26
C LEU A 504 6.40 27.09 43.21
N GLY A 505 5.58 28.15 43.20
CA GLY A 505 4.50 28.32 42.23
C GLY A 505 3.35 27.31 42.38
N ASN A 506 2.48 27.29 41.38
CA ASN A 506 1.33 26.39 41.27
C ASN A 506 1.29 25.83 39.84
N TYR A 507 0.74 24.62 39.66
CA TYR A 507 0.69 23.99 38.34
C TYR A 507 -0.41 22.94 38.22
N SER A 508 -0.77 22.60 36.98
CA SER A 508 -1.65 21.48 36.66
C SER A 508 -1.17 20.81 35.38
N HIS A 509 -1.35 19.48 35.28
CA HIS A 509 -1.06 18.67 34.10
C HIS A 509 0.34 18.93 33.49
N LEU A 510 1.37 18.87 34.35
CA LEU A 510 2.78 18.96 33.94
C LEU A 510 3.53 17.67 34.29
N LEU A 511 4.40 17.22 33.39
CA LEU A 511 5.42 16.22 33.69
C LEU A 511 6.76 16.93 33.85
N ILE A 512 7.24 17.04 35.09
CA ILE A 512 8.48 17.76 35.45
C ILE A 512 9.65 16.76 35.53
N ASP A 513 10.85 17.24 35.21
CA ASP A 513 12.10 16.48 35.11
C ASP A 513 12.11 15.49 33.93
N MET A 514 11.37 15.81 32.86
CA MET A 514 11.37 15.09 31.58
C MET A 514 10.84 15.96 30.42
N CYS A 515 11.18 15.59 29.18
CA CYS A 515 10.61 16.16 27.96
C CYS A 515 9.94 15.07 27.10
N GLY A 516 8.62 14.96 27.17
CA GLY A 516 7.82 13.90 26.52
C GLY A 516 7.51 14.10 25.03
N ILE A 517 8.35 14.83 24.28
CA ILE A 517 8.14 15.03 22.83
C ILE A 517 8.54 13.78 22.03
N ILE A 518 7.77 13.47 20.99
CA ILE A 518 7.90 12.26 20.15
C ILE A 518 7.86 12.67 18.69
N ASP A 519 8.79 12.20 17.85
CA ASP A 519 8.73 12.38 16.40
C ASP A 519 7.94 11.22 15.76
N ARG A 520 6.66 11.47 15.44
CA ARG A 520 5.75 10.54 14.76
C ARG A 520 5.92 10.52 13.23
N CYS A 521 6.94 11.18 12.70
CA CYS A 521 7.37 11.13 11.30
C CYS A 521 8.78 10.52 11.12
N SER A 522 9.37 9.90 12.16
CA SER A 522 10.68 9.27 12.11
C SER A 522 10.71 7.93 12.87
N PRO A 523 10.44 6.77 12.22
CA PRO A 523 10.19 6.60 10.78
C PRO A 523 8.86 7.20 10.30
N SER A 524 8.76 7.45 9.00
CA SER A 524 7.51 7.92 8.38
C SER A 524 6.53 6.76 8.23
N HIS A 525 5.35 6.88 8.84
CA HIS A 525 4.21 5.98 8.58
C HIS A 525 3.45 6.33 7.28
N CYS A 526 3.93 7.30 6.52
CA CYS A 526 3.40 7.64 5.20
C CYS A 526 4.11 6.82 4.12
N GLU A 527 3.34 5.99 3.42
CA GLU A 527 3.82 5.08 2.38
C GLU A 527 3.82 5.71 0.99
N HIS A 528 4.33 4.98 -0.01
CA HIS A 528 4.33 5.35 -1.43
C HIS A 528 4.87 6.76 -1.76
N GLY A 529 5.78 7.28 -0.93
CA GLY A 529 6.36 8.61 -1.05
C GLY A 529 5.50 9.76 -0.49
N GLY A 530 4.40 9.45 0.22
CA GLY A 530 3.54 10.42 0.89
C GLY A 530 4.31 11.26 1.91
N ARG A 531 4.05 12.58 1.93
CA ARG A 531 4.81 13.51 2.78
C ARG A 531 4.23 13.58 4.19
N CYS A 532 4.97 13.09 5.19
CA CYS A 532 4.60 13.19 6.60
C CYS A 532 4.71 14.63 7.13
N THR A 533 3.74 15.01 7.97
CA THR A 533 3.73 16.21 8.81
C THR A 533 3.10 15.88 10.16
N GLN A 534 3.38 16.61 11.24
CA GLN A 534 2.93 16.23 12.58
C GLN A 534 2.52 17.38 13.50
N SER A 535 1.94 16.98 14.62
CA SER A 535 1.51 17.77 15.77
C SER A 535 1.93 17.06 17.07
N TRP A 536 1.58 17.61 18.23
CA TRP A 536 1.90 17.00 19.52
C TRP A 536 1.25 15.61 19.73
N SER A 537 0.05 15.38 19.17
CA SER A 537 -0.73 14.16 19.38
C SER A 537 -0.84 13.26 18.15
N THR A 538 -0.78 13.79 16.92
CA THR A 538 -1.02 13.00 15.70
C THR A 538 -0.18 13.46 14.50
N PHE A 539 -0.06 12.59 13.50
CA PHE A 539 0.59 12.86 12.22
C PHE A 539 -0.41 12.89 11.05
N HIS A 540 -0.01 13.46 9.93
CA HIS A 540 -0.79 13.58 8.70
C HIS A 540 0.10 13.34 7.49
N CYS A 541 -0.33 12.42 6.62
CA CYS A 541 0.29 12.17 5.33
C CYS A 541 -0.36 13.02 4.25
N ASN A 542 0.44 13.59 3.36
CA ASN A 542 -0.04 14.18 2.11
C ASN A 542 0.26 13.21 0.95
N CYS A 543 -0.81 12.67 0.34
CA CYS A 543 -0.77 11.68 -0.74
C CYS A 543 -1.01 12.29 -2.14
N SER A 544 -1.21 13.60 -2.27
CA SER A 544 -1.68 14.25 -3.52
C SER A 544 -0.82 13.97 -4.75
N ASN A 545 0.45 13.60 -4.56
CA ASN A 545 1.41 13.37 -5.64
C ASN A 545 1.90 11.90 -5.71
N SER A 546 1.33 10.96 -4.95
CA SER A 546 1.75 9.54 -4.98
C SER A 546 0.90 8.66 -5.89
N GLY A 547 -0.38 8.98 -6.08
CA GLY A 547 -1.37 8.08 -6.70
C GLY A 547 -2.12 7.17 -5.71
N TYR A 548 -1.93 7.40 -4.40
CA TYR A 548 -2.52 6.62 -3.32
C TYR A 548 -3.37 7.50 -2.39
N ARG A 549 -4.14 6.87 -1.50
CA ARG A 549 -5.10 7.49 -0.57
C ARG A 549 -5.10 6.77 0.78
N GLY A 550 -6.05 7.11 1.66
CA GLY A 550 -6.07 6.64 3.04
C GLY A 550 -5.15 7.48 3.95
N ALA A 551 -5.28 7.33 5.26
CA ALA A 551 -4.60 8.19 6.24
C ALA A 551 -3.05 8.08 6.21
N THR A 552 -2.53 6.94 5.73
CA THR A 552 -1.12 6.60 5.58
C THR A 552 -0.62 6.60 4.13
N CYS A 553 -1.47 6.95 3.15
CA CYS A 553 -1.19 6.75 1.71
C CYS A 553 -0.97 5.28 1.30
N HIS A 554 -1.61 4.32 2.00
CA HIS A 554 -1.44 2.88 1.75
C HIS A 554 -2.21 2.39 0.51
N SER A 555 -3.53 2.61 0.46
CA SER A 555 -4.37 2.04 -0.61
C SER A 555 -4.35 2.85 -1.90
N SER A 556 -4.28 2.17 -3.04
CA SER A 556 -4.27 2.81 -4.37
C SER A 556 -5.54 3.59 -4.70
N THR A 557 -5.42 4.59 -5.58
CA THR A 557 -6.55 5.26 -6.23
C THR A 557 -7.00 4.61 -7.53
N TYR A 558 -6.22 3.68 -8.08
CA TYR A 558 -6.44 3.04 -9.38
C TYR A 558 -6.89 1.58 -9.24
N GLU A 559 -7.39 0.99 -10.33
CA GLU A 559 -7.73 -0.44 -10.39
C GLU A 559 -6.58 -1.26 -11.00
N GLN A 560 -6.54 -2.56 -10.69
CA GLN A 560 -5.35 -3.41 -10.90
C GLN A 560 -5.20 -3.98 -12.31
N SER A 561 -6.22 -3.87 -13.16
CA SER A 561 -6.17 -4.36 -14.54
C SER A 561 -7.20 -3.68 -15.44
N CYS A 562 -7.02 -3.82 -16.77
CA CYS A 562 -8.03 -3.45 -17.74
C CYS A 562 -9.35 -4.23 -17.56
N GLU A 563 -9.31 -5.44 -17.00
CA GLU A 563 -10.49 -6.28 -16.76
C GLU A 563 -11.32 -5.72 -15.59
N ALA A 564 -10.66 -5.25 -14.52
CA ALA A 564 -11.32 -4.53 -13.43
C ALA A 564 -11.99 -3.23 -13.91
N TYR A 565 -11.32 -2.44 -14.76
CA TYR A 565 -11.92 -1.25 -15.38
C TYR A 565 -13.11 -1.61 -16.31
N LYS A 566 -13.01 -2.66 -17.13
CA LYS A 566 -14.13 -3.16 -17.96
C LYS A 566 -15.36 -3.46 -17.09
N HIS A 567 -15.17 -4.06 -15.92
CA HIS A 567 -16.28 -4.39 -15.00
C HIS A 567 -16.92 -3.18 -14.29
N LYS A 568 -16.28 -2.01 -14.31
CA LYS A 568 -16.92 -0.73 -13.94
C LYS A 568 -17.70 -0.06 -15.09
N GLY A 569 -17.74 -0.68 -16.28
CA GLY A 569 -18.39 -0.14 -17.48
C GLY A 569 -17.48 0.75 -18.34
N ASN A 570 -16.19 0.85 -18.04
CA ASN A 570 -15.24 1.64 -18.83
C ASN A 570 -14.97 0.99 -20.20
N THR A 571 -14.60 1.82 -21.18
CA THR A 571 -14.29 1.41 -22.57
C THR A 571 -12.79 1.50 -22.86
N SER A 572 -12.36 1.11 -24.06
CA SER A 572 -10.95 1.28 -24.50
C SER A 572 -10.43 2.71 -24.30
N GLY A 573 -9.18 2.85 -23.87
CA GLY A 573 -8.57 4.12 -23.50
C GLY A 573 -7.26 3.93 -22.72
N HIS A 574 -6.60 5.04 -22.36
CA HIS A 574 -5.44 5.00 -21.46
C HIS A 574 -5.90 5.08 -20.00
N TYR A 575 -5.42 4.17 -19.16
CA TYR A 575 -5.74 4.12 -17.73
C TYR A 575 -4.47 3.93 -16.91
N TYR A 576 -4.39 4.54 -15.73
CA TYR A 576 -3.40 4.14 -14.75
C TYR A 576 -3.80 2.79 -14.15
N ILE A 577 -2.87 1.84 -14.17
CA ILE A 577 -3.02 0.48 -13.66
C ILE A 577 -1.97 0.25 -12.57
N ASP A 578 -2.43 -0.23 -11.43
CA ASP A 578 -1.62 -0.48 -10.24
C ASP A 578 -1.74 -1.96 -9.86
N VAL A 579 -0.79 -2.78 -10.31
CA VAL A 579 -0.96 -4.24 -10.43
C VAL A 579 -0.88 -5.00 -9.10
N ASP A 580 -0.20 -4.46 -8.10
CA ASP A 580 -0.16 -4.98 -6.72
C ASP A 580 -1.00 -4.12 -5.76
N GLY A 581 -1.45 -2.93 -6.17
CA GLY A 581 -2.38 -2.10 -5.42
C GLY A 581 -1.68 -1.42 -4.26
N SER A 582 -1.83 -1.96 -3.04
CA SER A 582 -1.19 -1.42 -1.83
C SER A 582 0.24 -1.97 -1.64
N GLY A 583 0.93 -2.20 -2.76
CA GLY A 583 2.23 -2.88 -2.87
C GLY A 583 3.37 -1.98 -3.41
N PRO A 584 4.61 -2.50 -3.47
CA PRO A 584 5.79 -1.70 -3.79
C PRO A 584 5.98 -1.32 -5.27
N ILE A 585 5.16 -1.79 -6.21
CA ILE A 585 5.20 -1.33 -7.61
C ILE A 585 4.30 -0.09 -7.76
N ARG A 586 4.61 0.80 -8.71
CA ARG A 586 3.91 2.09 -8.87
C ARG A 586 2.85 2.03 -9.98
N PRO A 587 1.75 2.80 -9.87
CA PRO A 587 0.76 2.91 -10.92
C PRO A 587 1.37 3.37 -12.24
N GLN A 588 1.02 2.72 -13.35
CA GLN A 588 1.48 3.09 -14.67
C GLN A 588 0.33 3.29 -15.66
N LEU A 589 0.44 4.34 -16.48
CA LEU A 589 -0.44 4.60 -17.62
C LEU A 589 -0.24 3.52 -18.71
N ILE A 590 -1.27 2.72 -18.97
CA ILE A 590 -1.29 1.63 -19.95
C ILE A 590 -2.51 1.82 -20.88
N TYR A 591 -2.38 1.46 -22.16
CA TYR A 591 -3.51 1.44 -23.08
C TYR A 591 -4.32 0.16 -22.93
N CYS A 592 -5.57 0.30 -22.48
CA CYS A 592 -6.56 -0.78 -22.47
C CYS A 592 -7.30 -0.81 -23.81
N ASN A 593 -7.19 -1.92 -24.54
CA ASN A 593 -8.03 -2.22 -25.70
C ASN A 593 -9.10 -3.26 -25.32
N MET A 594 -10.31 -2.78 -25.03
CA MET A 594 -11.43 -3.58 -24.55
C MET A 594 -12.32 -3.99 -25.72
N THR A 595 -12.30 -5.28 -26.07
CA THR A 595 -13.20 -5.89 -27.06
C THR A 595 -14.48 -6.37 -26.39
N GLU A 596 -15.43 -6.86 -27.19
CA GLU A 596 -16.61 -7.58 -26.72
C GLU A 596 -16.19 -8.75 -25.80
N ASP A 597 -15.18 -9.53 -26.19
CA ASP A 597 -14.76 -10.75 -25.49
C ASP A 597 -13.64 -10.62 -24.44
N ARG A 598 -12.77 -9.60 -24.49
CA ARG A 598 -11.54 -9.48 -23.64
C ARG A 598 -11.21 -8.03 -23.26
N ALA A 599 -10.41 -7.83 -22.22
CA ALA A 599 -9.75 -6.56 -21.94
C ALA A 599 -8.22 -6.68 -22.09
N TRP A 600 -7.65 -6.13 -23.16
CA TRP A 600 -6.20 -6.22 -23.44
C TRP A 600 -5.43 -5.04 -22.86
N MET A 601 -4.41 -5.33 -22.05
CA MET A 601 -3.30 -4.41 -21.76
C MET A 601 -2.32 -4.42 -22.96
N VAL A 602 -2.00 -3.25 -23.49
CA VAL A 602 -1.05 -3.08 -24.59
C VAL A 602 0.15 -2.26 -24.11
N ILE A 603 1.32 -2.89 -24.06
CA ILE A 603 2.57 -2.27 -23.59
C ILE A 603 3.51 -2.06 -24.78
N GLN A 604 3.83 -0.80 -25.04
CA GLN A 604 4.69 -0.36 -26.14
C GLN A 604 6.18 -0.38 -25.75
N HIS A 605 7.03 -0.46 -26.77
CA HIS A 605 8.48 -0.34 -26.67
C HIS A 605 9.03 0.57 -27.79
N ASN A 606 10.34 0.83 -27.75
CA ASN A 606 11.02 1.85 -28.56
C ASN A 606 10.87 1.71 -30.10
N ASN A 607 10.60 0.52 -30.66
CA ASN A 607 10.51 0.31 -32.11
C ASN A 607 9.56 -0.85 -32.48
N THR A 608 8.37 -0.54 -33.00
CA THR A 608 7.38 -1.52 -33.51
C THR A 608 7.21 -1.53 -35.04
N GLU A 609 8.07 -0.79 -35.75
CA GLU A 609 8.04 -0.68 -37.22
C GLU A 609 8.89 -1.77 -37.90
N LEU A 610 8.59 -2.04 -39.18
CA LEU A 610 9.37 -3.00 -39.98
C LEU A 610 10.73 -2.40 -40.32
N THR A 611 11.78 -2.90 -39.68
CA THR A 611 13.13 -2.35 -39.74
C THR A 611 14.02 -3.19 -40.64
N THR A 612 14.46 -2.64 -41.78
CA THR A 612 15.45 -3.26 -42.67
C THR A 612 16.86 -3.14 -42.12
N VAL A 613 17.61 -4.25 -42.13
CA VAL A 613 19.02 -4.32 -41.73
C VAL A 613 19.89 -4.24 -42.98
N HIS A 614 20.86 -3.32 -42.98
CA HIS A 614 21.78 -3.11 -44.08
C HIS A 614 23.18 -3.66 -43.77
N GLN A 615 23.90 -4.07 -44.83
CA GLN A 615 25.23 -4.67 -44.73
C GLN A 615 26.25 -3.71 -44.10
N SER A 616 26.87 -4.12 -43.00
CA SER A 616 27.98 -3.40 -42.35
C SER A 616 29.28 -4.18 -42.48
N ALA A 617 30.38 -3.49 -42.82
CA ALA A 617 31.69 -4.10 -43.02
C ALA A 617 32.42 -4.43 -41.71
N GLU A 618 31.96 -3.92 -40.56
CA GLU A 618 32.66 -4.00 -39.27
C GLU A 618 31.96 -4.92 -38.25
N ILE A 619 30.73 -5.36 -38.54
CA ILE A 619 29.85 -6.03 -37.56
C ILE A 619 29.30 -7.33 -38.15
N ASN A 620 29.56 -8.46 -37.47
CA ASN A 620 29.16 -9.80 -37.93
C ASN A 620 27.70 -10.17 -37.60
N GLN A 621 27.10 -9.49 -36.61
CA GLN A 621 25.74 -9.74 -36.13
C GLN A 621 25.08 -8.42 -35.74
N HIS A 622 23.88 -8.15 -36.25
CA HIS A 622 23.11 -6.96 -35.85
C HIS A 622 22.34 -7.25 -34.56
N LEU A 623 22.63 -6.47 -33.50
CA LEU A 623 21.95 -6.53 -32.21
C LEU A 623 21.01 -5.33 -32.07
N THR A 624 19.74 -5.59 -31.75
CA THR A 624 18.74 -4.58 -31.36
C THR A 624 18.26 -4.86 -29.93
N HIS A 625 18.01 -3.82 -29.13
CA HIS A 625 17.38 -3.88 -27.81
C HIS A 625 16.07 -3.10 -27.79
N PHE A 626 15.06 -3.63 -27.10
CA PHE A 626 13.72 -3.05 -27.01
C PHE A 626 13.47 -2.49 -25.61
N ASP A 627 13.58 -1.17 -25.48
CA ASP A 627 13.24 -0.44 -24.26
C ASP A 627 11.71 -0.34 -24.15
N TYR A 628 11.12 -0.98 -23.14
CA TYR A 628 9.68 -0.91 -22.88
C TYR A 628 9.34 0.36 -22.11
N ALA A 629 8.12 0.87 -22.30
CA ALA A 629 7.61 1.98 -21.49
C ALA A 629 7.48 1.61 -19.99
N SER A 630 7.43 0.32 -19.65
CA SER A 630 7.21 -0.21 -18.30
C SER A 630 8.48 -0.63 -17.58
N GLU A 631 8.53 -0.36 -16.27
CA GLU A 631 9.59 -0.90 -15.39
C GLU A 631 9.56 -2.44 -15.32
N GLU A 632 10.71 -3.04 -15.06
CA GLU A 632 10.87 -4.51 -15.05
C GLU A 632 9.91 -5.23 -14.10
N LYS A 633 9.69 -4.68 -12.91
CA LYS A 633 8.75 -5.24 -11.93
C LYS A 633 7.30 -5.21 -12.44
N GLN A 634 6.91 -4.12 -13.10
CA GLN A 634 5.59 -3.95 -13.68
C GLN A 634 5.35 -4.96 -14.81
N LEU A 635 6.33 -5.15 -15.70
CA LEU A 635 6.26 -6.16 -16.77
C LEU A 635 6.08 -7.58 -16.21
N ALA A 636 6.90 -7.97 -15.23
CA ALA A 636 6.82 -9.29 -14.61
C ALA A 636 5.49 -9.52 -13.88
N ALA A 637 4.96 -8.51 -13.18
CA ALA A 637 3.66 -8.56 -12.53
C ALA A 637 2.51 -8.71 -13.55
N ILE A 638 2.47 -7.87 -14.60
CA ILE A 638 1.45 -7.97 -15.67
C ILE A 638 1.45 -9.38 -16.28
N ILE A 639 2.62 -9.91 -16.68
CA ILE A 639 2.72 -11.18 -17.39
C ILE A 639 2.32 -12.38 -16.51
N SER A 640 2.65 -12.34 -15.21
CA SER A 640 2.32 -13.42 -14.27
C SER A 640 0.85 -13.42 -13.83
N GLN A 641 0.24 -12.25 -13.64
CA GLN A 641 -1.17 -12.08 -13.28
C GLN A 641 -2.13 -12.30 -14.46
N SER A 642 -1.71 -11.97 -15.68
CA SER A 642 -2.53 -12.13 -16.88
C SER A 642 -2.83 -13.60 -17.17
N GLU A 643 -4.00 -13.88 -17.75
CA GLU A 643 -4.37 -15.23 -18.18
C GLU A 643 -3.47 -15.65 -19.37
N HIS A 644 -3.44 -14.80 -20.40
CA HIS A 644 -2.69 -15.00 -21.65
C HIS A 644 -1.89 -13.74 -22.01
N CYS A 645 -0.72 -13.91 -22.62
CA CYS A 645 0.05 -12.83 -23.23
C CYS A 645 0.57 -13.28 -24.59
N GLU A 646 0.61 -12.36 -25.54
CA GLU A 646 1.17 -12.57 -26.87
C GLU A 646 2.02 -11.38 -27.34
N GLN A 647 2.96 -11.66 -28.24
CA GLN A 647 3.75 -10.66 -28.94
C GLN A 647 4.01 -11.10 -30.38
N GLU A 648 3.88 -10.19 -31.34
CA GLU A 648 4.22 -10.46 -32.76
C GLU A 648 5.75 -10.46 -32.92
N LEU A 649 6.31 -11.52 -33.50
CA LEU A 649 7.69 -11.55 -33.98
C LEU A 649 7.70 -11.99 -35.44
N SER A 650 8.21 -11.12 -36.31
CA SER A 650 8.27 -11.33 -37.75
C SER A 650 9.69 -11.12 -38.25
N TYR A 651 10.25 -12.14 -38.91
CA TYR A 651 11.47 -12.03 -39.71
C TYR A 651 11.12 -12.10 -41.19
N HIS A 652 11.76 -11.23 -41.98
CA HIS A 652 11.71 -11.20 -43.43
C HIS A 652 13.14 -11.29 -43.95
N CYS A 653 13.33 -12.04 -45.02
CA CYS A 653 14.65 -12.46 -45.47
C CYS A 653 14.73 -12.57 -46.99
N ARG A 654 15.95 -12.40 -47.49
CA ARG A 654 16.32 -12.66 -48.88
C ARG A 654 17.80 -13.02 -48.89
N LYS A 655 18.15 -14.25 -49.28
CA LYS A 655 19.49 -14.87 -49.10
C LYS A 655 20.07 -14.70 -47.68
N SER A 656 19.20 -14.75 -46.66
CA SER A 656 19.56 -14.51 -45.26
C SER A 656 18.93 -15.59 -44.37
N ARG A 657 19.76 -16.51 -43.88
CA ARG A 657 19.34 -17.72 -43.17
C ARG A 657 19.16 -17.47 -41.68
N LEU A 658 18.38 -18.33 -41.03
CA LEU A 658 17.86 -18.14 -39.69
C LEU A 658 18.46 -19.14 -38.70
N LEU A 659 18.16 -20.42 -38.89
CA LEU A 659 18.57 -21.53 -38.03
C LEU A 659 19.67 -22.41 -38.64
N ASN A 660 20.09 -22.12 -39.88
CA ASN A 660 21.22 -22.73 -40.61
C ASN A 660 20.95 -24.17 -41.08
N THR A 661 20.97 -25.13 -40.15
CA THR A 661 20.69 -26.56 -40.41
C THR A 661 20.15 -27.24 -39.13
N PRO A 662 19.46 -28.39 -39.20
CA PRO A 662 18.91 -29.08 -38.02
C PRO A 662 19.91 -29.35 -36.89
N GLU A 663 21.14 -29.79 -37.20
CA GLU A 663 22.21 -29.97 -36.20
C GLU A 663 23.07 -28.72 -35.96
N GLY A 664 22.82 -27.63 -36.69
CA GLY A 664 23.65 -26.42 -36.69
C GLY A 664 23.55 -25.56 -35.43
N ALA A 665 24.45 -24.58 -35.36
CA ALA A 665 24.24 -23.38 -34.57
C ALA A 665 23.41 -22.37 -35.41
N PRO A 666 22.36 -21.75 -34.84
CA PRO A 666 21.55 -20.78 -35.56
C PRO A 666 22.34 -19.48 -35.82
N PHE A 667 22.05 -18.82 -36.93
CA PHE A 667 22.63 -17.50 -37.24
C PHE A 667 21.93 -16.38 -36.47
N SER A 668 20.61 -16.53 -36.27
CA SER A 668 19.74 -15.51 -35.71
C SER A 668 18.89 -16.07 -34.56
N TRP A 669 18.76 -15.31 -33.49
CA TRP A 669 17.98 -15.67 -32.29
C TRP A 669 17.46 -14.42 -31.58
N TRP A 670 16.54 -14.59 -30.65
CA TRP A 670 16.07 -13.51 -29.79
C TRP A 670 16.31 -13.83 -28.31
N VAL A 671 16.18 -12.83 -27.45
CA VAL A 671 16.27 -12.97 -25.99
C VAL A 671 14.98 -12.44 -25.38
N GLY A 672 14.38 -13.20 -24.48
CA GLY A 672 13.11 -12.81 -23.86
C GLY A 672 12.82 -13.51 -22.54
N GLY A 673 11.84 -12.97 -21.80
CA GLY A 673 11.49 -13.40 -20.45
C GLY A 673 11.78 -12.33 -19.38
N PRO A 674 11.75 -12.73 -18.09
CA PRO A 674 12.02 -11.83 -16.97
C PRO A 674 13.50 -11.47 -16.82
N GLY A 675 13.75 -10.27 -16.29
CA GLY A 675 15.10 -9.74 -16.03
C GLY A 675 15.93 -9.61 -17.32
N PRO A 676 17.14 -10.18 -17.37
CA PRO A 676 17.96 -10.15 -18.59
C PRO A 676 17.41 -11.03 -19.72
N GLY A 677 16.37 -11.84 -19.46
CA GLY A 677 15.80 -12.80 -20.39
C GLY A 677 16.69 -14.04 -20.62
N GLN A 678 16.19 -14.94 -21.46
CA GLN A 678 16.86 -16.17 -21.89
C GLN A 678 16.90 -16.22 -23.42
N ILE A 679 17.96 -16.82 -23.98
CA ILE A 679 18.12 -17.01 -25.44
C ILE A 679 17.05 -17.99 -25.95
N GLN A 680 16.33 -17.59 -26.99
CA GLN A 680 15.29 -18.37 -27.65
C GLN A 680 15.66 -18.59 -29.12
N THR A 681 15.69 -19.86 -29.53
CA THR A 681 16.09 -20.31 -30.88
C THR A 681 14.91 -20.83 -31.72
N TYR A 682 13.70 -20.56 -31.28
CA TYR A 682 12.45 -20.77 -32.02
C TYR A 682 11.88 -19.42 -32.45
N TRP A 683 11.11 -19.37 -33.53
CA TRP A 683 10.59 -18.11 -34.08
C TRP A 683 9.06 -18.05 -34.05
N GLY A 684 8.48 -16.96 -34.57
CA GLY A 684 7.05 -16.66 -34.44
C GLY A 684 6.15 -17.85 -34.82
N GLY A 685 5.19 -18.17 -33.95
CA GLY A 685 4.26 -19.30 -34.10
C GLY A 685 4.83 -20.68 -33.78
N ALA A 686 6.11 -20.82 -33.42
CA ALA A 686 6.70 -22.09 -32.97
C ALA A 686 6.70 -22.26 -31.45
N LEU A 687 7.00 -23.48 -30.97
CA LEU A 687 7.08 -23.82 -29.54
C LEU A 687 8.49 -23.59 -28.96
N PRO A 688 8.63 -23.21 -27.67
CA PRO A 688 9.91 -23.10 -26.99
C PRO A 688 10.78 -24.36 -27.14
N GLY A 689 12.06 -24.14 -27.48
CA GLY A 689 13.04 -25.21 -27.67
C GLY A 689 12.92 -26.00 -28.98
N SER A 690 11.88 -25.80 -29.79
CA SER A 690 11.65 -26.57 -31.03
C SER A 690 12.75 -26.43 -32.09
N ARG A 691 13.41 -25.26 -32.15
CA ARG A 691 14.28 -24.84 -33.28
C ARG A 691 13.56 -24.87 -34.64
N GLN A 692 12.34 -24.36 -34.68
CA GLN A 692 11.54 -24.24 -35.90
C GLN A 692 10.82 -22.88 -35.99
N CYS A 693 10.20 -22.63 -37.13
CA CYS A 693 9.24 -21.55 -37.37
C CYS A 693 7.82 -22.12 -37.49
N ALA A 694 6.80 -21.25 -37.57
CA ALA A 694 5.40 -21.67 -37.71
C ALA A 694 5.18 -22.70 -38.84
N CYS A 695 5.86 -22.56 -39.98
CA CYS A 695 5.69 -23.45 -41.12
C CYS A 695 6.27 -24.85 -40.90
N GLY A 696 7.31 -24.99 -40.07
CA GLY A 696 7.94 -26.26 -39.73
C GLY A 696 7.03 -27.15 -38.86
N LEU A 697 6.30 -26.53 -37.92
CA LEU A 697 5.29 -27.24 -37.12
C LEU A 697 3.99 -27.55 -37.88
N GLN A 698 3.82 -27.02 -39.09
CA GLN A 698 2.63 -27.19 -39.93
C GLN A 698 2.90 -28.00 -41.21
N ASP A 699 4.14 -28.52 -41.37
CA ASP A 699 4.62 -29.22 -42.57
C ASP A 699 4.33 -28.45 -43.89
N ASN A 700 4.41 -27.12 -43.86
CA ASN A 700 3.98 -26.25 -44.97
C ASN A 700 4.97 -25.14 -45.39
N CYS A 701 6.25 -25.25 -45.01
CA CYS A 701 7.30 -24.34 -45.49
C CYS A 701 7.46 -24.40 -47.02
N LEU A 702 7.98 -23.31 -47.61
CA LEU A 702 8.22 -23.19 -49.06
C LEU A 702 9.16 -24.28 -49.63
N ASP A 703 10.05 -24.81 -48.78
CA ASP A 703 10.89 -25.97 -49.05
C ASP A 703 10.73 -26.98 -47.90
N SER A 704 10.28 -28.19 -48.22
CA SER A 704 10.06 -29.27 -47.23
C SER A 704 11.34 -29.80 -46.58
N ASN A 705 12.52 -29.36 -47.03
CA ASN A 705 13.80 -29.73 -46.43
C ASN A 705 14.23 -28.79 -45.26
N HIS A 706 13.48 -27.71 -45.02
CA HIS A 706 13.83 -26.66 -44.05
C HIS A 706 12.67 -26.38 -43.09
N TYR A 707 12.97 -26.13 -41.80
CA TYR A 707 11.94 -25.86 -40.76
C TYR A 707 11.51 -24.39 -40.63
N CYS A 708 12.05 -23.54 -41.50
CA CYS A 708 11.81 -22.10 -41.61
C CYS A 708 11.96 -21.70 -43.07
N ASN A 709 11.11 -20.80 -43.56
CA ASN A 709 11.15 -20.33 -44.96
C ASN A 709 12.47 -19.63 -45.30
N CYS A 710 13.07 -18.94 -44.32
CA CYS A 710 14.30 -18.18 -44.51
C CYS A 710 15.57 -19.02 -44.62
N ASP A 711 15.56 -20.27 -44.15
CA ASP A 711 16.72 -21.16 -44.28
C ASP A 711 16.89 -21.71 -45.72
N ALA A 712 15.85 -21.64 -46.56
CA ALA A 712 15.89 -22.06 -47.97
C ALA A 712 16.68 -21.12 -48.92
N ASP A 713 17.21 -19.99 -48.41
CA ASP A 713 18.22 -19.13 -49.06
C ASP A 713 17.83 -18.48 -50.42
N TYR A 714 16.53 -18.24 -50.65
CA TYR A 714 16.02 -17.71 -51.93
C TYR A 714 16.36 -16.22 -52.19
N ASP A 715 16.45 -15.86 -53.48
CA ASP A 715 16.63 -14.47 -53.98
C ASP A 715 15.32 -13.66 -54.00
N GLN A 716 14.22 -14.24 -53.52
CA GLN A 716 12.93 -13.58 -53.33
C GLN A 716 12.72 -13.36 -51.83
N TRP A 717 11.90 -12.37 -51.49
CA TRP A 717 11.54 -12.12 -50.10
C TRP A 717 10.66 -13.24 -49.55
N ALA A 718 11.18 -13.97 -48.57
CA ALA A 718 10.43 -14.91 -47.75
C ALA A 718 10.25 -14.35 -46.34
N ASN A 719 9.37 -14.96 -45.54
CA ASN A 719 9.16 -14.58 -44.15
C ASN A 719 8.83 -15.76 -43.24
N ASP A 720 9.26 -15.61 -41.98
CA ASP A 720 8.89 -16.46 -40.86
C ASP A 720 8.28 -15.53 -39.78
N SER A 721 6.95 -15.50 -39.76
CA SER A 721 6.17 -14.51 -38.98
C SER A 721 5.10 -15.20 -38.15
N GLY A 722 4.93 -14.79 -36.90
CA GLY A 722 3.88 -15.33 -36.05
C GLY A 722 3.83 -14.74 -34.64
N LEU A 723 2.91 -15.25 -33.83
CA LEU A 723 2.76 -14.87 -32.43
C LEU A 723 3.64 -15.73 -31.53
N LEU A 724 4.27 -15.10 -30.55
CA LEU A 724 4.89 -15.72 -29.39
C LEU A 724 3.88 -15.66 -28.25
N THR A 725 3.49 -16.81 -27.68
CA THR A 725 2.41 -16.92 -26.68
C THR A 725 2.86 -17.48 -25.32
N HIS A 726 4.13 -17.90 -25.22
CA HIS A 726 4.65 -18.55 -24.02
C HIS A 726 5.17 -17.52 -23.01
N LYS A 727 4.33 -17.19 -22.02
CA LYS A 727 4.53 -16.13 -21.01
C LYS A 727 5.92 -16.12 -20.36
N GLU A 728 6.46 -17.29 -19.99
CA GLU A 728 7.81 -17.45 -19.42
C GLU A 728 8.94 -16.87 -20.29
N THR A 729 8.72 -16.79 -21.60
CA THR A 729 9.67 -16.28 -22.60
C THR A 729 9.36 -14.85 -23.06
N LEU A 730 8.31 -14.21 -22.53
CA LEU A 730 7.92 -12.85 -22.88
C LEU A 730 8.39 -11.83 -21.82
N PRO A 731 8.62 -10.56 -22.19
CA PRO A 731 8.57 -10.02 -23.56
C PRO A 731 9.90 -10.22 -24.31
N VAL A 732 9.91 -9.95 -25.62
CA VAL A 732 11.13 -9.88 -26.45
C VAL A 732 11.98 -8.70 -26.00
N ARG A 733 13.18 -8.95 -25.47
CA ARG A 733 14.13 -7.93 -24.97
C ARG A 733 15.15 -7.51 -26.01
N SER A 734 15.66 -8.45 -26.80
CA SER A 734 16.63 -8.16 -27.85
C SER A 734 16.57 -9.19 -28.96
N LEU A 735 17.10 -8.78 -30.12
CA LEU A 735 17.16 -9.56 -31.34
C LEU A 735 18.60 -9.57 -31.86
N VAL A 736 19.11 -10.74 -32.20
CA VAL A 736 20.44 -10.95 -32.79
C VAL A 736 20.24 -11.54 -34.18
N LEU A 737 20.71 -10.84 -35.21
CA LEU A 737 20.54 -11.23 -36.62
C LEU A 737 21.90 -11.48 -37.28
N GLY A 738 22.10 -12.70 -37.78
CA GLY A 738 23.30 -13.16 -38.48
C GLY A 738 23.10 -13.30 -39.99
N ASP A 739 24.09 -13.86 -40.69
CA ASP A 739 24.14 -14.09 -42.15
C ASP A 739 24.01 -12.84 -43.06
N ILE A 740 23.83 -11.63 -42.47
CA ILE A 740 23.68 -10.32 -43.13
C ILE A 740 24.95 -9.77 -43.80
N GLN A 741 26.12 -10.39 -43.62
CA GLN A 741 27.37 -9.94 -44.26
C GLN A 741 27.54 -10.47 -45.70
N ARG A 742 26.81 -11.52 -46.08
CA ARG A 742 26.96 -12.21 -47.36
C ARG A 742 26.42 -11.32 -48.51
N PRO A 743 27.14 -11.15 -49.65
CA PRO A 743 26.67 -10.29 -50.74
C PRO A 743 25.28 -10.68 -51.26
N GLY A 744 24.33 -9.74 -51.20
CA GLY A 744 22.93 -9.96 -51.57
C GLY A 744 22.05 -10.58 -50.47
N SER A 745 22.58 -10.75 -49.25
CA SER A 745 21.80 -11.05 -48.04
C SER A 745 21.13 -9.77 -47.55
N GLU A 746 19.80 -9.79 -47.51
CA GLU A 746 18.96 -8.70 -47.00
C GLU A 746 18.02 -9.28 -45.93
N ALA A 747 17.84 -8.55 -44.83
CA ALA A 747 16.98 -8.96 -43.72
C ALA A 747 16.14 -7.77 -43.23
N ALA A 748 14.93 -8.04 -42.75
CA ALA A 748 14.12 -7.06 -42.04
C ALA A 748 13.37 -7.74 -40.87
N TYR A 749 13.19 -7.03 -39.78
CA TYR A 749 12.49 -7.55 -38.60
C TYR A 749 11.37 -6.63 -38.16
N ARG A 750 10.39 -7.19 -37.45
CA ARG A 750 9.36 -6.45 -36.73
C ARG A 750 9.03 -7.15 -35.42
N VAL A 751 8.93 -6.37 -34.34
CA VAL A 751 8.49 -6.84 -33.03
C VAL A 751 7.29 -6.01 -32.61
N GLY A 752 6.13 -6.64 -32.44
CA GLY A 752 4.91 -5.95 -32.00
C GLY A 752 4.97 -5.51 -30.53
N PRO A 753 4.01 -4.71 -30.04
CA PRO A 753 3.85 -4.46 -28.61
C PRO A 753 3.52 -5.75 -27.87
N LEU A 754 3.88 -5.81 -26.58
CA LEU A 754 3.41 -6.87 -25.70
C LEU A 754 1.92 -6.67 -25.45
N ARG A 755 1.12 -7.73 -25.64
CA ARG A 755 -0.34 -7.72 -25.46
C ARG A 755 -0.76 -8.79 -24.47
N CYS A 756 -1.28 -8.41 -23.32
CA CYS A 756 -1.75 -9.34 -22.29
C CYS A 756 -3.25 -9.14 -22.01
N HIS A 757 -3.97 -10.19 -21.63
CA HIS A 757 -5.38 -10.09 -21.23
C HIS A 757 -5.79 -11.11 -20.17
N GLY A 758 -6.98 -10.89 -19.61
CA GLY A 758 -7.48 -11.64 -18.46
C GLY A 758 -6.73 -11.26 -17.18
N ASP A 759 -7.34 -11.58 -16.05
CA ASP A 759 -6.82 -11.22 -14.73
C ASP A 759 -7.12 -12.37 -13.77
N ARG A 760 -6.09 -13.14 -13.42
CA ARG A 760 -6.25 -14.31 -12.56
C ARG A 760 -6.68 -13.92 -11.15
N ASN A 761 -6.33 -12.72 -10.67
CA ASN A 761 -6.67 -12.25 -9.33
C ASN A 761 -8.14 -11.82 -9.26
N PHE A 762 -8.62 -11.09 -10.27
CA PHE A 762 -10.01 -10.64 -10.38
C PHE A 762 -11.01 -11.78 -10.61
N TRP A 763 -10.61 -12.85 -11.30
CA TRP A 763 -11.49 -14.00 -11.56
C TRP A 763 -11.58 -14.98 -10.39
N ASN A 764 -10.45 -15.26 -9.73
CA ASN A 764 -10.30 -16.15 -8.58
C ASN A 764 -11.46 -16.05 -7.56
N ALA A 765 -12.34 -17.05 -7.57
CA ALA A 765 -13.57 -17.08 -6.78
C ALA A 765 -13.86 -18.43 -6.11
N ALA A 766 -14.60 -18.39 -5.01
CA ALA A 766 -15.15 -19.56 -4.34
C ALA A 766 -16.64 -19.36 -4.01
N PHE A 767 -17.44 -20.40 -4.27
CA PHE A 767 -18.85 -20.52 -3.90
C PHE A 767 -19.02 -21.45 -2.69
N PHE A 768 -19.58 -20.91 -1.61
CA PHE A 768 -19.86 -21.60 -0.34
C PHE A 768 -21.30 -22.12 -0.38
N ASP A 769 -21.46 -23.46 -0.34
CA ASP A 769 -22.77 -24.12 -0.51
C ASP A 769 -23.55 -24.33 0.80
N LYS A 770 -22.89 -24.15 1.96
CA LYS A 770 -23.42 -24.36 3.32
C LYS A 770 -22.80 -23.35 4.27
N GLU A 771 -23.58 -22.88 5.24
CA GLU A 771 -23.11 -21.98 6.32
C GLU A 771 -22.03 -22.60 7.24
N THR A 772 -21.83 -23.92 7.15
CA THR A 772 -20.77 -24.66 7.87
C THR A 772 -19.49 -24.87 7.06
N SER A 773 -19.45 -24.45 5.79
CA SER A 773 -18.25 -24.53 4.95
C SER A 773 -17.39 -23.27 5.11
N TYR A 774 -16.08 -23.45 4.99
CA TYR A 774 -15.09 -22.38 5.11
C TYR A 774 -13.80 -22.79 4.42
N LEU A 775 -13.07 -21.83 3.85
CA LEU A 775 -11.68 -22.02 3.44
C LEU A 775 -10.77 -21.60 4.60
N HIS A 776 -9.57 -22.17 4.69
CA HIS A 776 -8.58 -21.73 5.68
C HIS A 776 -7.17 -21.61 5.08
N PHE A 777 -6.45 -20.59 5.53
CA PHE A 777 -5.12 -20.18 5.04
C PHE A 777 -4.15 -20.00 6.23
N PRO A 778 -2.84 -19.81 5.98
CA PRO A 778 -1.89 -19.38 7.02
C PRO A 778 -2.35 -18.10 7.73
N THR A 779 -1.80 -17.84 8.93
CA THR A 779 -2.05 -16.61 9.70
C THR A 779 -1.76 -15.36 8.86
N PHE A 780 -2.65 -14.37 8.91
CA PHE A 780 -2.41 -13.09 8.26
C PHE A 780 -1.38 -12.25 9.03
N HIS A 781 -0.39 -11.70 8.31
CA HIS A 781 0.72 -10.91 8.86
C HIS A 781 0.61 -9.43 8.45
N GLY A 782 -0.41 -8.73 8.97
CA GLY A 782 -0.61 -7.29 8.77
C GLY A 782 -0.46 -6.50 10.07
N GLU A 783 0.76 -6.46 10.64
CA GLU A 783 0.98 -5.90 11.98
C GLU A 783 0.59 -4.43 12.10
N LEU A 784 1.16 -3.56 11.25
CA LEU A 784 0.89 -2.12 11.28
C LEU A 784 -0.28 -1.73 10.37
N ASN A 785 -0.31 -2.29 9.16
CA ASN A 785 -1.33 -2.03 8.14
C ASN A 785 -1.97 -3.34 7.69
N ALA A 786 -3.29 -3.30 7.51
CA ALA A 786 -4.16 -4.41 7.13
C ALA A 786 -5.22 -3.91 6.15
N ASP A 787 -4.92 -3.98 4.85
CA ASP A 787 -5.85 -3.69 3.74
C ASP A 787 -6.45 -5.01 3.25
N ILE A 788 -7.78 -5.10 3.37
CA ILE A 788 -8.58 -6.28 3.07
C ILE A 788 -9.62 -5.88 2.03
N SER A 789 -9.49 -6.39 0.81
CA SER A 789 -10.47 -6.15 -0.25
C SER A 789 -10.95 -7.43 -0.90
N PHE A 790 -12.23 -7.46 -1.26
CA PHE A 790 -12.88 -8.57 -1.96
C PHE A 790 -14.17 -8.10 -2.64
N LEU A 791 -14.74 -8.96 -3.47
CA LEU A 791 -16.15 -8.88 -3.84
C LEU A 791 -16.91 -10.07 -3.26
N PHE A 792 -18.16 -9.86 -2.85
CA PHE A 792 -19.07 -10.91 -2.42
C PHE A 792 -20.38 -10.87 -3.21
N LYS A 793 -21.10 -12.00 -3.21
CA LYS A 793 -22.47 -12.13 -3.73
C LYS A 793 -23.25 -13.12 -2.88
N THR A 794 -24.41 -12.74 -2.37
CA THR A 794 -25.21 -13.60 -1.48
C THR A 794 -26.71 -13.37 -1.62
N PRO A 795 -27.55 -14.40 -1.36
CA PRO A 795 -28.97 -14.23 -1.04
C PRO A 795 -29.24 -14.11 0.48
N SER A 796 -28.25 -14.40 1.35
CA SER A 796 -28.41 -14.44 2.80
C SER A 796 -28.40 -13.03 3.41
N SER A 797 -29.23 -12.81 4.44
CA SER A 797 -29.24 -11.58 5.23
C SER A 797 -28.09 -11.47 6.23
N SER A 798 -27.22 -12.48 6.36
CA SER A 798 -26.06 -12.44 7.27
C SER A 798 -25.01 -13.50 6.93
N GLY A 799 -23.75 -13.24 7.29
CA GLY A 799 -22.67 -14.23 7.21
C GLY A 799 -21.28 -13.65 7.53
N VAL A 800 -20.33 -14.49 7.94
CA VAL A 800 -18.96 -14.07 8.23
C VAL A 800 -18.06 -14.27 7.01
N PHE A 801 -17.50 -13.18 6.47
CA PHE A 801 -16.63 -13.23 5.29
C PHE A 801 -15.21 -13.68 5.65
N LEU A 802 -14.67 -13.17 6.76
CA LEU A 802 -13.28 -13.36 7.18
C LEU A 802 -13.17 -13.33 8.70
N GLU A 803 -12.34 -14.21 9.28
CA GLU A 803 -11.96 -14.22 10.69
C GLU A 803 -10.49 -14.67 10.86
N ASN A 804 -9.70 -13.92 11.63
CA ASN A 804 -8.40 -14.37 12.15
C ASN A 804 -8.29 -13.94 13.62
N LEU A 805 -7.85 -14.85 14.50
CA LEU A 805 -7.73 -14.63 15.93
C LEU A 805 -6.27 -14.58 16.40
N GLY A 806 -6.03 -13.87 17.50
CA GLY A 806 -4.80 -13.85 18.30
C GLY A 806 -5.08 -14.30 19.74
N ILE A 807 -4.24 -13.84 20.69
CA ILE A 807 -4.45 -14.14 22.13
C ILE A 807 -5.48 -13.19 22.77
N LYS A 808 -5.58 -11.96 22.26
CA LYS A 808 -6.59 -10.95 22.58
C LYS A 808 -7.09 -10.31 21.28
N ASP A 809 -6.10 -9.91 20.48
CA ASP A 809 -6.20 -9.38 19.14
C ASP A 809 -7.08 -10.25 18.23
N PHE A 810 -7.79 -9.63 17.30
CA PHE A 810 -8.50 -10.32 16.23
C PHE A 810 -8.82 -9.36 15.08
N ILE A 811 -9.18 -9.93 13.94
CA ILE A 811 -9.90 -9.25 12.85
C ILE A 811 -11.08 -10.12 12.40
N ARG A 812 -12.24 -9.50 12.18
CA ARG A 812 -13.42 -10.16 11.58
C ARG A 812 -14.21 -9.18 10.72
N ILE A 813 -14.61 -9.61 9.52
CA ILE A 813 -15.56 -8.87 8.67
C ILE A 813 -16.82 -9.73 8.49
N GLU A 814 -17.99 -9.19 8.80
CA GLU A 814 -19.29 -9.88 8.68
C GLU A 814 -20.37 -9.00 8.02
N LEU A 815 -21.27 -9.63 7.26
CA LEU A 815 -22.59 -9.11 6.94
C LEU A 815 -23.48 -9.38 8.16
N ARG A 816 -23.85 -8.32 8.88
CA ARG A 816 -24.57 -8.40 10.15
C ARG A 816 -26.08 -8.37 9.97
N SER A 817 -26.55 -7.61 8.98
CA SER A 817 -27.92 -7.63 8.47
C SER A 817 -27.88 -7.52 6.94
N SER A 818 -29.03 -7.62 6.27
CA SER A 818 -29.10 -7.51 4.80
C SER A 818 -28.62 -6.16 4.24
N SER A 819 -28.37 -5.14 5.07
CA SER A 819 -27.84 -3.84 4.66
C SER A 819 -26.69 -3.31 5.53
N GLU A 820 -26.21 -4.05 6.54
CA GLU A 820 -25.13 -3.65 7.46
C GLU A 820 -23.91 -4.57 7.31
N VAL A 821 -22.78 -4.02 6.86
CA VAL A 821 -21.47 -4.69 6.89
C VAL A 821 -20.66 -4.11 8.04
N VAL A 822 -20.00 -4.98 8.80
CA VAL A 822 -19.20 -4.61 9.97
C VAL A 822 -17.79 -5.20 9.87
N PHE A 823 -16.79 -4.34 10.05
CA PHE A 823 -15.40 -4.70 10.29
C PHE A 823 -15.11 -4.50 11.78
N SER A 824 -14.64 -5.55 12.44
CA SER A 824 -14.40 -5.58 13.89
C SER A 824 -12.99 -6.09 14.19
N PHE A 825 -12.32 -5.48 15.16
CA PHE A 825 -10.93 -5.80 15.49
C PHE A 825 -10.55 -5.45 16.93
N ASP A 826 -9.50 -6.08 17.43
CA ASP A 826 -8.75 -5.66 18.62
C ASP A 826 -7.24 -5.79 18.31
N VAL A 827 -6.44 -4.91 18.92
CA VAL A 827 -4.97 -4.82 18.83
C VAL A 827 -4.33 -4.65 20.21
N GLY A 828 -5.05 -5.04 21.27
CA GLY A 828 -4.67 -4.83 22.68
C GLY A 828 -5.24 -3.57 23.33
N ASN A 829 -5.92 -2.70 22.56
CA ASN A 829 -6.62 -1.52 23.08
C ASN A 829 -8.05 -1.83 23.57
N GLY A 830 -8.59 -3.01 23.26
CA GLY A 830 -10.01 -3.36 23.39
C GLY A 830 -10.72 -3.36 22.03
N PRO A 831 -11.85 -4.09 21.91
CA PRO A 831 -12.53 -4.30 20.63
C PRO A 831 -13.19 -3.03 20.11
N LEU A 832 -12.98 -2.76 18.82
CA LEU A 832 -13.58 -1.67 18.05
C LEU A 832 -14.34 -2.22 16.83
N GLU A 833 -15.31 -1.45 16.35
CA GLU A 833 -16.08 -1.77 15.13
C GLU A 833 -16.19 -0.54 14.21
N VAL A 834 -16.00 -0.77 12.91
CA VAL A 834 -16.39 0.16 11.83
C VAL A 834 -17.57 -0.45 11.10
N ARG A 835 -18.63 0.34 10.86
CA ARG A 835 -19.88 -0.15 10.29
C ARG A 835 -20.31 0.70 9.10
N VAL A 836 -20.83 0.06 8.06
CA VAL A 836 -21.48 0.72 6.92
C VAL A 836 -22.89 0.16 6.77
N GLU A 837 -23.88 1.03 6.96
CA GLU A 837 -25.30 0.77 6.68
C GLU A 837 -25.64 1.35 5.30
N THR A 838 -26.25 0.52 4.45
CA THR A 838 -26.51 0.82 3.04
C THR A 838 -28.01 1.03 2.79
N SER A 839 -28.35 1.95 1.88
CA SER A 839 -29.75 2.29 1.59
C SER A 839 -30.51 1.26 0.74
N VAL A 840 -29.85 0.16 0.36
CA VAL A 840 -30.40 -0.95 -0.41
C VAL A 840 -29.89 -2.28 0.17
N PRO A 841 -30.66 -3.38 0.12
CA PRO A 841 -30.17 -4.67 0.57
C PRO A 841 -29.02 -5.21 -0.29
N LEU A 842 -27.96 -5.67 0.36
CA LEU A 842 -26.76 -6.29 -0.21
C LEU A 842 -26.89 -7.81 -0.43
N ASN A 843 -28.09 -8.35 -0.20
CA ASN A 843 -28.44 -9.75 -0.42
C ASN A 843 -29.29 -9.95 -1.69
N ASP A 844 -29.13 -9.08 -2.69
CA ASP A 844 -29.88 -9.09 -3.96
C ASP A 844 -29.36 -10.12 -4.99
N ASN A 845 -28.34 -10.90 -4.62
CA ASN A 845 -27.60 -11.83 -5.47
C ASN A 845 -26.90 -11.16 -6.69
N ARG A 846 -26.30 -9.97 -6.45
CA ARG A 846 -25.28 -9.35 -7.29
C ARG A 846 -23.91 -9.25 -6.60
N TRP A 847 -22.90 -8.83 -7.35
CA TRP A 847 -21.56 -8.57 -6.83
C TRP A 847 -21.48 -7.20 -6.14
N HIS A 848 -21.18 -7.21 -4.85
CA HIS A 848 -20.82 -6.05 -4.04
C HIS A 848 -19.32 -6.06 -3.73
N SER A 849 -18.68 -4.89 -3.65
CA SER A 849 -17.28 -4.73 -3.25
C SER A 849 -17.18 -4.32 -1.79
N VAL A 850 -16.26 -4.95 -1.05
CA VAL A 850 -15.86 -4.52 0.30
C VAL A 850 -14.39 -4.16 0.27
N ARG A 851 -14.04 -3.00 0.84
CA ARG A 851 -12.66 -2.61 1.12
C ARG A 851 -12.59 -2.14 2.57
N ALA A 852 -11.81 -2.84 3.39
CA ALA A 852 -11.61 -2.57 4.80
C ALA A 852 -10.12 -2.35 5.06
N GLU A 853 -9.76 -1.16 5.52
CA GLU A 853 -8.38 -0.80 5.83
C GLU A 853 -8.25 -0.63 7.35
N ARG A 854 -7.21 -1.17 7.97
CA ARG A 854 -6.76 -0.71 9.29
C ARG A 854 -5.30 -0.32 9.18
N ASN A 855 -4.98 0.90 9.56
CA ASN A 855 -3.61 1.41 9.64
C ASN A 855 -3.31 1.92 11.07
N VAL A 856 -2.11 2.46 11.28
CA VAL A 856 -1.67 2.96 12.60
C VAL A 856 -2.40 4.21 13.11
N LYS A 857 -3.28 4.82 12.29
CA LYS A 857 -3.99 6.07 12.58
C LYS A 857 -5.52 5.93 12.58
N GLU A 858 -6.08 5.08 11.74
CA GLU A 858 -7.52 4.81 11.69
C GLU A 858 -7.82 3.42 11.11
N ALA A 859 -9.02 2.93 11.37
CA ALA A 859 -9.65 1.89 10.56
C ALA A 859 -10.76 2.51 9.69
N SER A 860 -10.92 2.02 8.47
CA SER A 860 -11.96 2.41 7.53
C SER A 860 -12.68 1.20 6.94
N LEU A 861 -13.94 1.41 6.55
CA LEU A 861 -14.75 0.42 5.83
C LEU A 861 -15.53 1.13 4.72
N ARG A 862 -15.44 0.59 3.51
CA ARG A 862 -16.25 0.97 2.36
C ARG A 862 -16.97 -0.26 1.79
N VAL A 863 -18.24 -0.06 1.45
CA VAL A 863 -19.05 -1.01 0.68
C VAL A 863 -19.48 -0.31 -0.60
N ASP A 864 -19.24 -0.94 -1.76
CA ASP A 864 -19.46 -0.36 -3.08
C ASP A 864 -18.93 1.09 -3.19
N GLU A 865 -19.76 2.01 -3.71
CA GLU A 865 -19.46 3.44 -3.79
C GLU A 865 -20.21 4.25 -2.69
N PHE A 866 -20.66 3.60 -1.62
CA PHE A 866 -21.19 4.30 -0.44
C PHE A 866 -20.09 5.08 0.30
N PRO A 867 -20.43 6.12 1.08
CA PRO A 867 -19.46 6.82 1.93
C PRO A 867 -18.74 5.85 2.87
N ALA A 868 -17.41 5.96 2.92
CA ALA A 868 -16.62 5.14 3.84
C ALA A 868 -16.82 5.60 5.28
N ALA A 869 -17.05 4.66 6.19
CA ALA A 869 -17.02 4.91 7.63
C ALA A 869 -15.58 4.79 8.15
N THR A 870 -15.23 5.56 9.18
CA THR A 870 -13.89 5.54 9.80
C THR A 870 -13.97 5.54 11.34
N GLN A 871 -12.94 4.99 11.97
CA GLN A 871 -12.71 4.99 13.41
C GLN A 871 -11.24 5.38 13.67
N GLU A 872 -11.00 6.53 14.29
CA GLU A 872 -9.65 6.97 14.66
C GLU A 872 -9.01 6.01 15.69
N ALA A 873 -7.70 5.79 15.58
CA ALA A 873 -6.91 5.02 16.52
C ALA A 873 -6.40 5.89 17.70
N PRO A 874 -6.24 5.34 18.92
CA PRO A 874 -5.74 6.10 20.05
C PRO A 874 -4.28 6.60 19.85
N ALA A 875 -4.05 7.89 20.09
CA ALA A 875 -2.80 8.62 19.77
C ALA A 875 -1.48 8.10 20.39
N ASP A 876 -1.58 7.34 21.49
CA ASP A 876 -0.47 6.63 22.16
C ASP A 876 -0.91 5.18 22.52
N GLY A 877 -1.81 4.59 21.72
CA GLY A 877 -2.32 3.22 21.89
C GLY A 877 -1.41 2.14 21.27
N HIS A 878 -1.81 0.88 21.43
CA HIS A 878 -1.17 -0.25 20.74
C HIS A 878 -1.39 -0.15 19.23
N ILE A 879 -0.32 -0.33 18.44
CA ILE A 879 -0.36 -0.23 16.97
C ILE A 879 -0.09 -1.54 16.20
N HIS A 880 0.53 -2.56 16.81
CA HIS A 880 0.76 -3.86 16.17
C HIS A 880 -0.41 -4.83 16.40
N LEU A 881 -0.89 -5.47 15.33
CA LEU A 881 -1.90 -6.53 15.34
C LEU A 881 -1.23 -7.92 15.42
N GLN A 882 -1.40 -8.63 16.54
CA GLN A 882 -0.66 -9.88 16.85
C GLN A 882 -1.57 -11.13 16.77
N LEU A 883 -1.80 -11.59 15.54
CA LEU A 883 -2.59 -12.79 15.21
C LEU A 883 -1.77 -14.09 15.36
N ASN A 884 -2.44 -15.21 15.70
CA ASN A 884 -1.79 -16.51 15.86
C ASN A 884 -2.59 -17.73 15.37
N SER A 885 -3.90 -17.58 15.08
CA SER A 885 -4.69 -18.65 14.46
C SER A 885 -4.44 -18.73 12.96
N GLN A 886 -4.91 -19.80 12.33
CA GLN A 886 -5.18 -19.79 10.89
C GLN A 886 -6.20 -18.69 10.53
N LEU A 887 -6.14 -18.22 9.29
CA LEU A 887 -7.13 -17.33 8.70
C LEU A 887 -8.29 -18.15 8.16
N PHE A 888 -9.53 -17.80 8.54
CA PHE A 888 -10.76 -18.45 8.10
C PHE A 888 -11.54 -17.53 7.15
N ILE A 889 -11.96 -18.05 6.00
CA ILE A 889 -12.71 -17.33 4.96
C ILE A 889 -14.07 -18.03 4.75
N GLY A 890 -15.15 -17.25 4.77
CA GLY A 890 -16.53 -17.75 4.66
C GLY A 890 -17.08 -18.42 5.92
N GLY A 891 -16.36 -18.43 7.04
CA GLY A 891 -16.80 -19.05 8.30
C GLY A 891 -15.92 -18.71 9.49
N THR A 892 -16.39 -19.05 10.69
CA THR A 892 -15.65 -18.89 11.94
C THR A 892 -14.85 -20.14 12.33
N ALA A 893 -13.83 -19.97 13.16
CA ALA A 893 -13.09 -21.07 13.77
C ALA A 893 -14.00 -22.01 14.60
N SER A 894 -15.11 -21.49 15.14
CA SER A 894 -16.12 -22.25 15.88
C SER A 894 -17.12 -23.01 15.01
N ARG A 895 -17.17 -22.76 13.69
CA ARG A 895 -18.19 -23.29 12.75
C ARG A 895 -19.65 -22.99 13.12
N GLN A 896 -19.90 -22.05 14.02
CA GLN A 896 -21.24 -21.66 14.48
C GLN A 896 -21.89 -20.56 13.63
N LYS A 897 -21.09 -19.86 12.83
CA LYS A 897 -21.54 -18.92 11.79
C LYS A 897 -20.67 -19.10 10.56
N GLY A 898 -21.26 -18.88 9.39
CA GLY A 898 -20.54 -18.76 8.13
C GLY A 898 -21.34 -18.05 7.08
N PHE A 899 -20.87 -18.13 5.84
CA PHE A 899 -21.35 -17.38 4.70
C PHE A 899 -21.85 -18.34 3.62
N LEU A 900 -22.94 -17.96 2.95
CA LEU A 900 -23.52 -18.71 1.84
C LEU A 900 -23.60 -17.78 0.64
N GLY A 901 -23.03 -18.20 -0.49
CA GLY A 901 -22.85 -17.35 -1.66
C GLY A 901 -21.43 -17.42 -2.22
N CYS A 902 -20.96 -16.36 -2.87
CA CYS A 902 -19.62 -16.28 -3.46
C CYS A 902 -18.74 -15.22 -2.79
N ILE A 903 -17.43 -15.50 -2.71
CA ILE A 903 -16.37 -14.51 -2.46
C ILE A 903 -15.39 -14.59 -3.64
N ARG A 904 -14.88 -13.45 -4.09
CA ARG A 904 -13.97 -13.33 -5.26
C ARG A 904 -12.94 -12.24 -5.07
N SER A 905 -11.76 -12.40 -5.68
CA SER A 905 -10.69 -11.41 -5.68
C SER A 905 -10.28 -10.99 -4.27
N LEU A 906 -10.19 -11.95 -3.34
CA LEU A 906 -9.80 -11.68 -1.96
C LEU A 906 -8.30 -11.37 -1.88
N GLN A 907 -7.99 -10.17 -1.40
CA GLN A 907 -6.65 -9.65 -1.22
C GLN A 907 -6.41 -9.18 0.20
N LEU A 908 -5.17 -9.37 0.66
CA LEU A 908 -4.67 -8.96 1.97
C LEU A 908 -3.31 -8.28 1.78
N ASN A 909 -3.20 -6.99 2.04
CA ASN A 909 -1.99 -6.18 1.79
C ASN A 909 -1.40 -6.41 0.38
N GLY A 910 -2.25 -6.33 -0.66
CA GLY A 910 -1.90 -6.59 -2.07
C GLY A 910 -1.73 -8.08 -2.44
N VAL A 911 -1.59 -8.98 -1.47
CA VAL A 911 -1.44 -10.42 -1.73
C VAL A 911 -2.81 -11.06 -2.00
N THR A 912 -3.02 -11.56 -3.21
CA THR A 912 -4.22 -12.34 -3.56
C THR A 912 -4.13 -13.75 -2.97
N LEU A 913 -5.19 -14.19 -2.27
CA LEU A 913 -5.31 -15.57 -1.78
C LEU A 913 -6.01 -16.44 -2.83
N ASP A 914 -5.38 -17.54 -3.26
CA ASP A 914 -5.97 -18.48 -4.22
C ASP A 914 -7.16 -19.23 -3.57
N LEU A 915 -8.37 -18.79 -3.92
CA LEU A 915 -9.63 -19.36 -3.45
C LEU A 915 -10.02 -20.59 -4.28
N GLU A 916 -9.67 -20.63 -5.56
CA GLU A 916 -10.07 -21.70 -6.48
C GLU A 916 -9.35 -23.01 -6.22
N GLU A 917 -8.01 -23.00 -6.12
CA GLU A 917 -7.25 -24.21 -5.75
C GLU A 917 -7.61 -24.67 -4.33
N ARG A 918 -7.93 -23.74 -3.42
CA ARG A 918 -8.37 -24.08 -2.07
C ARG A 918 -9.80 -24.65 -2.05
N ALA A 919 -10.69 -24.18 -2.90
CA ALA A 919 -12.05 -24.70 -3.02
C ALA A 919 -12.10 -26.09 -3.65
N LYS A 920 -11.26 -26.40 -4.65
CA LYS A 920 -11.19 -27.73 -5.29
C LYS A 920 -10.98 -28.87 -4.29
N ILE A 921 -10.33 -28.61 -3.16
CA ILE A 921 -10.01 -29.59 -2.11
C ILE A 921 -10.85 -29.45 -0.83
N THR A 922 -11.82 -28.54 -0.77
CA THR A 922 -12.58 -28.24 0.46
C THR A 922 -14.07 -28.62 0.33
N PRO A 923 -14.56 -29.62 1.09
CA PRO A 923 -15.96 -30.03 1.05
C PRO A 923 -16.94 -28.90 1.40
N GLY A 924 -17.95 -28.70 0.56
CA GLY A 924 -18.96 -27.64 0.72
C GLY A 924 -18.53 -26.26 0.17
N VAL A 925 -17.39 -26.19 -0.49
CA VAL A 925 -16.97 -25.04 -1.29
C VAL A 925 -16.72 -25.52 -2.73
N ARG A 926 -17.00 -24.68 -3.74
CA ARG A 926 -16.76 -24.98 -5.16
C ARG A 926 -15.96 -23.83 -5.79
N PRO A 927 -15.01 -24.11 -6.70
CA PRO A 927 -14.27 -23.06 -7.41
C PRO A 927 -15.18 -22.29 -8.38
N GLY A 928 -14.86 -21.03 -8.61
CA GLY A 928 -15.64 -20.12 -9.47
C GLY A 928 -16.95 -19.65 -8.82
N CYS A 929 -17.71 -18.83 -9.55
CA CYS A 929 -19.03 -18.35 -9.13
C CYS A 929 -19.92 -18.02 -10.35
N PRO A 930 -20.96 -18.82 -10.64
CA PRO A 930 -21.84 -18.58 -11.78
C PRO A 930 -22.78 -17.39 -11.54
N GLY A 931 -23.26 -16.77 -12.61
CA GLY A 931 -24.17 -15.63 -12.59
C GLY A 931 -23.39 -14.31 -12.61
N HIS A 932 -22.64 -14.06 -13.67
CA HIS A 932 -22.06 -12.77 -14.01
C HIS A 932 -23.12 -11.84 -14.62
N CYS A 933 -23.97 -12.35 -15.51
CA CYS A 933 -25.01 -11.55 -16.17
C CYS A 933 -26.09 -11.00 -15.21
N SER A 934 -26.30 -11.58 -14.01
CA SER A 934 -27.22 -10.99 -13.01
C SER A 934 -26.69 -9.69 -12.41
N SER A 935 -25.37 -9.51 -12.38
CA SER A 935 -24.69 -8.33 -11.85
C SER A 935 -24.37 -7.31 -12.94
N TYR A 936 -23.85 -7.78 -14.08
CA TYR A 936 -23.29 -6.92 -15.13
C TYR A 936 -24.15 -6.80 -16.39
N GLY A 937 -25.28 -7.52 -16.48
CA GLY A 937 -26.13 -7.50 -17.68
C GLY A 937 -26.74 -6.13 -18.02
N SER A 938 -26.83 -5.22 -17.04
CA SER A 938 -27.20 -3.82 -17.24
C SER A 938 -26.17 -3.00 -18.02
N LEU A 939 -24.92 -3.46 -18.11
CA LEU A 939 -23.89 -2.84 -18.94
C LEU A 939 -24.15 -3.08 -20.43
N CYS A 940 -24.93 -4.09 -20.83
CA CYS A 940 -25.27 -4.32 -22.24
C CYS A 940 -26.34 -3.33 -22.73
N GLN A 941 -25.91 -2.28 -23.43
CA GLN A 941 -26.76 -1.21 -23.93
C GLN A 941 -27.48 -1.61 -25.23
N ASN A 942 -28.43 -0.77 -25.68
CA ASN A 942 -29.02 -0.84 -27.03
C ASN A 942 -29.58 -2.20 -27.46
N GLN A 943 -30.17 -2.94 -26.50
CA GLN A 943 -30.70 -4.31 -26.67
C GLN A 943 -29.64 -5.39 -26.94
N GLY A 944 -28.36 -5.14 -26.64
CA GLY A 944 -27.33 -6.17 -26.58
C GLY A 944 -27.67 -7.24 -25.55
N ARG A 945 -27.49 -8.50 -25.90
CA ARG A 945 -27.80 -9.64 -25.02
C ARG A 945 -26.58 -9.97 -24.15
N CYS A 946 -26.74 -9.94 -22.82
CA CYS A 946 -25.70 -10.48 -21.94
C CYS A 946 -25.58 -12.00 -22.13
N VAL A 947 -24.36 -12.50 -22.33
CA VAL A 947 -24.03 -13.92 -22.46
C VAL A 947 -22.97 -14.29 -21.42
N GLU A 948 -23.32 -15.29 -20.61
CA GLU A 948 -22.53 -15.83 -19.49
C GLU A 948 -21.28 -16.59 -19.99
N ARG A 949 -20.18 -16.52 -19.26
CA ARG A 949 -18.95 -17.32 -19.47
C ARG A 949 -18.47 -17.96 -18.16
N ALA A 950 -17.49 -18.85 -18.24
CA ALA A 950 -16.81 -19.40 -17.06
C ALA A 950 -16.00 -18.32 -16.30
N SER A 951 -15.37 -17.42 -17.05
CA SER A 951 -14.77 -16.17 -16.57
C SER A 951 -15.53 -14.99 -17.17
N GLY A 952 -16.55 -14.50 -16.44
CA GLY A 952 -17.22 -13.24 -16.76
C GLY A 952 -18.40 -13.34 -17.72
N PHE A 953 -18.56 -12.30 -18.54
CA PHE A 953 -19.67 -12.12 -19.47
C PHE A 953 -19.20 -11.37 -20.72
N PHE A 954 -20.02 -11.39 -21.76
CA PHE A 954 -19.93 -10.42 -22.87
C PHE A 954 -21.32 -9.98 -23.32
N CYS A 955 -21.39 -8.87 -24.04
CA CYS A 955 -22.61 -8.40 -24.67
C CYS A 955 -22.62 -8.87 -26.14
N ASP A 956 -23.51 -9.80 -26.49
CA ASP A 956 -23.81 -10.14 -27.87
C ASP A 956 -24.60 -8.98 -28.51
N CYS A 957 -23.90 -8.22 -29.34
CA CYS A 957 -24.46 -7.10 -30.09
C CYS A 957 -25.04 -7.54 -31.44
N GLY A 958 -25.03 -8.82 -31.81
CA GLY A 958 -25.35 -9.31 -33.17
C GLY A 958 -26.75 -8.91 -33.65
N GLN A 959 -27.74 -8.92 -32.76
CA GLN A 959 -29.13 -8.52 -33.02
C GLN A 959 -29.38 -6.99 -32.92
N SER A 960 -28.31 -6.19 -32.85
CA SER A 960 -28.37 -4.72 -32.72
C SER A 960 -27.53 -4.02 -33.79
N ALA A 961 -27.92 -2.80 -34.16
CA ALA A 961 -27.15 -1.94 -35.06
C ALA A 961 -25.95 -1.24 -34.37
N TYR A 962 -25.53 -1.75 -33.21
CA TYR A 962 -24.42 -1.24 -32.39
C TYR A 962 -23.34 -2.32 -32.21
N THR A 963 -22.18 -1.91 -31.69
CA THR A 963 -20.96 -2.72 -31.55
C THR A 963 -20.14 -2.30 -30.33
N GLY A 964 -19.05 -3.01 -30.07
CA GLY A 964 -18.10 -2.70 -28.99
C GLY A 964 -18.53 -3.33 -27.67
N SER A 965 -17.65 -3.26 -26.66
CA SER A 965 -17.72 -4.04 -25.41
C SER A 965 -19.09 -4.14 -24.74
N PHE A 966 -19.92 -3.11 -24.89
CA PHE A 966 -21.22 -2.92 -24.25
C PHE A 966 -22.35 -2.59 -25.24
N CYS A 967 -22.15 -2.84 -26.54
CA CYS A 967 -23.06 -2.44 -27.61
C CYS A 967 -23.38 -0.93 -27.62
N HIS A 968 -22.41 -0.10 -27.21
CA HIS A 968 -22.55 1.35 -27.09
C HIS A 968 -22.17 2.10 -28.37
N LYS A 969 -21.37 1.50 -29.27
CA LYS A 969 -20.85 2.16 -30.48
C LYS A 969 -21.79 1.92 -31.66
N GLU A 970 -22.48 2.97 -32.10
CA GLU A 970 -23.38 2.94 -33.26
C GLU A 970 -22.63 2.61 -34.56
N VAL A 971 -23.22 1.78 -35.42
CA VAL A 971 -22.63 1.42 -36.72
C VAL A 971 -23.13 2.40 -37.79
N SER A 972 -22.21 3.09 -38.43
CA SER A 972 -22.50 4.23 -39.31
C SER A 972 -21.58 4.27 -40.52
N ALA A 973 -22.11 4.71 -41.67
CA ALA A 973 -21.37 4.80 -42.93
C ALA A 973 -21.73 6.04 -43.75
N SER A 974 -20.76 6.57 -44.46
CA SER A 974 -20.97 7.57 -45.51
C SER A 974 -21.37 6.92 -46.83
N PHE A 975 -22.35 7.51 -47.50
CA PHE A 975 -22.88 7.12 -48.80
C PHE A 975 -22.68 8.23 -49.83
N LYS A 976 -22.44 7.83 -51.08
CA LYS A 976 -22.51 8.70 -52.26
C LYS A 976 -23.70 8.24 -53.11
N SER A 977 -24.16 9.06 -54.06
CA SER A 977 -25.24 8.72 -55.00
C SER A 977 -25.07 7.37 -55.72
N THR A 978 -23.84 6.87 -55.90
CA THR A 978 -23.55 5.56 -56.51
C THR A 978 -23.35 4.41 -55.50
N THR A 979 -23.57 4.63 -54.21
CA THR A 979 -23.34 3.64 -53.15
C THR A 979 -24.66 2.98 -52.75
N SER A 980 -24.73 1.65 -52.79
CA SER A 980 -25.89 0.86 -52.35
C SER A 980 -25.50 -0.27 -51.41
N VAL A 981 -26.43 -0.67 -50.55
CA VAL A 981 -26.32 -1.86 -49.70
C VAL A 981 -27.63 -2.64 -49.81
N ILE A 982 -27.55 -3.91 -50.20
CA ILE A 982 -28.70 -4.79 -50.42
C ILE A 982 -28.54 -5.99 -49.49
N TYR A 983 -29.48 -6.23 -48.59
CA TYR A 983 -29.53 -7.42 -47.73
C TYR A 983 -30.59 -8.39 -48.29
N ILE A 984 -30.18 -9.62 -48.61
CA ILE A 984 -31.05 -10.65 -49.19
C ILE A 984 -31.49 -11.61 -48.10
N LEU A 985 -32.81 -11.81 -47.94
CA LEU A 985 -33.32 -12.82 -47.02
C LEU A 985 -33.31 -14.17 -47.74
N LYS A 986 -32.52 -15.13 -47.24
CA LYS A 986 -32.44 -16.47 -47.85
C LYS A 986 -33.76 -17.22 -47.69
N GLU A 987 -34.21 -17.85 -48.77
CA GLU A 987 -35.39 -18.71 -48.78
C GLU A 987 -35.24 -19.94 -47.85
N PRO A 988 -36.34 -20.44 -47.27
CA PRO A 988 -36.38 -21.76 -46.66
C PRO A 988 -36.37 -22.84 -47.77
N TYR A 989 -35.17 -23.31 -48.16
CA TYR A 989 -35.01 -24.46 -49.04
C TYR A 989 -35.81 -25.68 -48.52
N GLU A 990 -36.50 -26.40 -49.40
CA GLU A 990 -37.21 -27.62 -49.01
C GLU A 990 -36.27 -28.65 -48.39
N LEU A 991 -36.67 -29.26 -47.27
CA LEU A 991 -35.89 -30.31 -46.64
C LEU A 991 -35.83 -31.55 -47.55
N SER A 992 -34.64 -31.85 -48.07
CA SER A 992 -34.35 -33.15 -48.64
C SER A 992 -34.62 -34.24 -47.59
N ARG A 993 -35.53 -35.15 -47.91
CA ARG A 993 -36.18 -36.08 -46.98
C ARG A 993 -35.24 -37.18 -46.47
N ASN A 994 -34.35 -36.87 -45.52
CA ASN A 994 -33.73 -37.82 -44.56
C ASN A 994 -32.80 -37.14 -43.52
N SER A 995 -33.36 -36.44 -42.54
CA SER A 995 -32.74 -36.31 -41.20
C SER A 995 -33.80 -36.03 -40.13
N SER A 996 -33.64 -36.62 -38.95
CA SER A 996 -34.57 -36.49 -37.82
C SER A 996 -34.09 -35.41 -36.84
N ALA A 997 -34.21 -34.15 -37.24
CA ALA A 997 -33.97 -32.99 -36.37
C ALA A 997 -35.27 -32.17 -36.25
N MET A 998 -35.69 -31.86 -35.02
CA MET A 998 -36.82 -30.94 -34.79
C MET A 998 -36.42 -29.52 -35.23
N PRO A 999 -37.26 -28.81 -36.00
CA PRO A 999 -37.01 -27.40 -36.32
C PRO A 999 -36.94 -26.55 -35.05
N SER A 1000 -35.92 -25.71 -34.95
CA SER A 1000 -35.81 -24.74 -33.86
C SER A 1000 -36.81 -23.60 -34.03
N SER A 1001 -37.27 -23.02 -32.93
CA SER A 1001 -38.29 -21.96 -32.86
C SER A 1001 -37.78 -20.58 -33.30
N ILE A 1002 -37.00 -20.52 -34.39
CA ILE A 1002 -36.32 -19.31 -34.89
C ILE A 1002 -37.04 -18.74 -36.13
N TYR A 1003 -37.78 -19.57 -36.87
CA TYR A 1003 -38.35 -19.21 -38.18
C TYR A 1003 -39.79 -18.64 -38.14
N SER A 1004 -40.28 -18.19 -36.97
CA SER A 1004 -41.62 -17.57 -36.85
C SER A 1004 -41.73 -16.17 -37.46
N ASP A 1005 -40.62 -15.45 -37.52
CA ASP A 1005 -40.59 -14.00 -37.77
C ASP A 1005 -40.68 -13.59 -39.26
N MET A 1006 -40.73 -14.57 -40.18
CA MET A 1006 -40.84 -14.29 -41.62
C MET A 1006 -42.24 -13.82 -42.07
N THR A 1007 -43.26 -13.83 -41.21
CA THR A 1007 -44.59 -13.29 -41.55
C THR A 1007 -44.80 -11.87 -41.03
N LEU A 1008 -45.10 -10.92 -41.92
CA LEU A 1008 -45.25 -9.48 -41.61
C LEU A 1008 -46.55 -9.16 -40.85
N ARG A 1009 -46.56 -9.49 -39.55
CA ARG A 1009 -47.60 -9.11 -38.58
C ARG A 1009 -47.25 -7.86 -37.76
N GLY A 1010 -45.99 -7.44 -37.80
CA GLY A 1010 -45.50 -6.19 -37.23
C GLY A 1010 -44.04 -5.96 -37.58
N GLU A 1011 -43.65 -4.69 -37.70
CA GLU A 1011 -42.35 -4.25 -38.18
C GLU A 1011 -41.83 -3.13 -37.29
N ASN A 1012 -40.55 -3.19 -36.92
CA ASN A 1012 -39.86 -2.17 -36.15
C ASN A 1012 -38.57 -1.79 -36.88
N ILE A 1013 -38.63 -0.66 -37.59
CA ILE A 1013 -37.54 -0.10 -38.38
C ILE A 1013 -36.97 1.09 -37.62
N SER A 1014 -35.65 1.17 -37.49
CA SER A 1014 -34.98 2.36 -36.95
C SER A 1014 -33.75 2.69 -37.77
N LEU A 1015 -33.57 3.97 -38.10
CA LEU A 1015 -32.33 4.48 -38.67
C LEU A 1015 -32.12 5.95 -38.29
N SER A 1016 -30.86 6.33 -38.16
CA SER A 1016 -30.42 7.72 -38.08
C SER A 1016 -29.81 8.12 -39.42
N PHE A 1017 -30.13 9.30 -39.93
CA PHE A 1017 -29.59 9.81 -41.19
C PHE A 1017 -29.11 11.25 -41.08
N ARG A 1018 -28.15 11.61 -41.93
CA ARG A 1018 -27.66 12.98 -42.11
C ARG A 1018 -27.45 13.24 -43.59
N THR A 1019 -28.11 14.25 -44.14
CA THR A 1019 -27.98 14.64 -45.54
C THR A 1019 -28.28 16.13 -45.74
N SER A 1020 -27.87 16.64 -46.91
CA SER A 1020 -28.33 17.91 -47.47
C SER A 1020 -28.84 17.72 -48.90
N GLN A 1021 -29.33 16.52 -49.20
CA GLN A 1021 -29.97 16.15 -50.46
C GLN A 1021 -31.48 15.99 -50.22
N SER A 1022 -32.26 16.59 -51.11
CA SER A 1022 -33.70 16.51 -51.17
C SER A 1022 -34.14 16.54 -52.65
N PRO A 1023 -35.02 15.65 -53.11
CA PRO A 1023 -35.52 14.46 -52.42
C PRO A 1023 -34.43 13.38 -52.28
N ALA A 1024 -34.66 12.38 -51.43
CA ALA A 1024 -33.71 11.26 -51.25
C ALA A 1024 -34.35 9.98 -50.70
N LEU A 1025 -34.07 8.82 -51.31
CA LEU A 1025 -34.51 7.51 -50.82
C LEU A 1025 -33.56 6.98 -49.73
N LEU A 1026 -34.08 6.64 -48.55
CA LEU A 1026 -33.28 6.17 -47.41
C LEU A 1026 -33.29 4.63 -47.31
N LEU A 1027 -34.47 4.03 -47.39
CA LEU A 1027 -34.71 2.59 -47.21
C LEU A 1027 -35.82 2.13 -48.17
N TYR A 1028 -35.64 0.98 -48.80
CA TYR A 1028 -36.67 0.29 -49.60
C TYR A 1028 -36.69 -1.20 -49.27
N VAL A 1029 -37.87 -1.78 -49.07
CA VAL A 1029 -38.08 -3.18 -48.71
C VAL A 1029 -39.14 -3.78 -49.63
N ASN A 1030 -38.88 -4.95 -50.22
CA ASN A 1030 -39.81 -5.64 -51.13
C ASN A 1030 -40.22 -7.03 -50.63
N SER A 1031 -41.38 -7.51 -51.09
CA SER A 1031 -41.92 -8.86 -50.87
C SER A 1031 -41.97 -9.64 -52.18
N PHE A 1032 -41.98 -10.98 -52.08
CA PHE A 1032 -42.13 -11.89 -53.23
C PHE A 1032 -43.42 -11.66 -54.05
N TYR A 1033 -44.40 -10.91 -53.52
CA TYR A 1033 -45.72 -10.68 -54.11
C TYR A 1033 -45.95 -9.23 -54.58
N ARG A 1034 -44.86 -8.48 -54.83
CA ARG A 1034 -44.89 -7.06 -55.25
C ARG A 1034 -45.54 -6.12 -54.23
N GLU A 1035 -45.38 -6.45 -52.97
CA GLU A 1035 -45.68 -5.58 -51.84
C GLU A 1035 -44.38 -4.88 -51.43
N TYR A 1036 -44.43 -3.61 -51.01
CA TYR A 1036 -43.23 -2.85 -50.64
C TYR A 1036 -43.45 -1.83 -49.53
N LEU A 1037 -42.35 -1.39 -48.93
CA LEU A 1037 -42.27 -0.26 -48.00
C LEU A 1037 -41.06 0.60 -48.37
N ALA A 1038 -41.26 1.91 -48.54
CA ALA A 1038 -40.24 2.88 -48.92
C ALA A 1038 -40.24 4.06 -47.93
N LEU A 1039 -39.07 4.40 -47.39
CA LEU A 1039 -38.86 5.57 -46.53
C LEU A 1039 -37.92 6.55 -47.24
N LEU A 1040 -38.39 7.78 -47.44
CA LEU A 1040 -37.70 8.80 -48.23
C LEU A 1040 -37.93 10.22 -47.68
N ILE A 1041 -37.12 11.16 -48.14
CA ILE A 1041 -37.33 12.61 -47.98
C ILE A 1041 -37.96 13.12 -49.28
N ASN A 1042 -39.08 13.84 -49.17
CA ASN A 1042 -39.83 14.37 -50.31
C ASN A 1042 -39.26 15.71 -50.81
N GLU A 1043 -39.79 16.23 -51.93
CA GLU A 1043 -39.44 17.54 -52.52
C GLU A 1043 -39.71 18.76 -51.61
N HIS A 1044 -40.25 18.56 -50.39
CA HIS A 1044 -40.58 19.59 -49.41
C HIS A 1044 -39.76 19.47 -48.10
N ASP A 1045 -38.69 18.67 -48.11
CA ASP A 1045 -37.85 18.33 -46.94
C ASP A 1045 -38.59 17.62 -45.79
N GLU A 1046 -39.73 17.00 -46.06
CA GLU A 1046 -40.49 16.19 -45.11
C GLU A 1046 -40.16 14.70 -45.25
N LEU A 1047 -40.26 13.96 -44.15
CA LEU A 1047 -40.13 12.50 -44.17
C LEU A 1047 -41.44 11.87 -44.67
N GLU A 1048 -41.32 11.03 -45.69
CA GLU A 1048 -42.42 10.32 -46.34
C GLU A 1048 -42.23 8.80 -46.23
N LEU A 1049 -43.27 8.11 -45.80
CA LEU A 1049 -43.34 6.65 -45.76
C LEU A 1049 -44.42 6.18 -46.73
N ARG A 1050 -44.02 5.59 -47.86
CA ARG A 1050 -44.92 4.91 -48.80
C ARG A 1050 -44.97 3.42 -48.46
N TYR A 1051 -46.15 2.81 -48.50
CA TYR A 1051 -46.27 1.37 -48.43
C TYR A 1051 -47.38 0.83 -49.33
N LYS A 1052 -47.16 -0.36 -49.86
CA LYS A 1052 -48.14 -1.14 -50.62
C LYS A 1052 -48.15 -2.55 -50.04
N LEU A 1053 -49.05 -2.79 -49.08
CA LEU A 1053 -49.14 -4.04 -48.32
C LEU A 1053 -49.97 -5.14 -49.01
N HIS A 1054 -50.53 -4.88 -50.19
CA HIS A 1054 -51.23 -5.88 -50.99
C HIS A 1054 -51.25 -5.49 -52.47
N SER A 1055 -51.13 -6.47 -53.37
CA SER A 1055 -50.98 -6.23 -54.81
C SER A 1055 -52.20 -5.56 -55.47
N SER A 1056 -53.41 -5.74 -54.92
CA SER A 1056 -54.68 -5.21 -55.43
C SER A 1056 -55.16 -3.89 -54.78
N ARG A 1057 -54.33 -3.25 -53.95
CA ARG A 1057 -54.58 -1.88 -53.45
C ARG A 1057 -53.63 -0.86 -54.09
N ASP A 1058 -54.06 0.40 -54.06
CA ASP A 1058 -53.20 1.56 -54.34
C ASP A 1058 -52.14 1.76 -53.25
N VAL A 1059 -51.17 2.64 -53.51
CA VAL A 1059 -50.09 2.97 -52.57
C VAL A 1059 -50.64 3.89 -51.48
N GLU A 1060 -50.43 3.52 -50.21
CA GLU A 1060 -50.76 4.36 -49.06
C GLU A 1060 -49.51 5.16 -48.65
N VAL A 1061 -49.68 6.45 -48.31
CA VAL A 1061 -48.58 7.39 -48.06
C VAL A 1061 -48.80 8.14 -46.75
N LEU A 1062 -47.80 8.11 -45.87
CA LEU A 1062 -47.79 8.82 -44.60
C LEU A 1062 -46.70 9.90 -44.57
N TRP A 1063 -47.11 11.14 -44.29
CA TRP A 1063 -46.25 12.32 -44.25
C TRP A 1063 -45.95 12.72 -42.81
N SER A 1064 -44.69 13.02 -42.50
CA SER A 1064 -44.29 13.63 -41.24
C SER A 1064 -44.63 15.12 -41.23
N ARG A 1065 -45.04 15.66 -40.07
CA ARG A 1065 -45.17 17.11 -39.85
C ARG A 1065 -43.83 17.80 -39.51
N VAL A 1066 -42.71 17.16 -39.79
CA VAL A 1066 -41.36 17.68 -39.57
C VAL A 1066 -40.72 17.94 -40.93
N THR A 1067 -40.67 19.22 -41.30
CA THR A 1067 -40.00 19.79 -42.47
C THR A 1067 -38.51 20.05 -42.19
N ASN A 1068 -37.73 20.36 -43.23
CA ASN A 1068 -36.31 20.74 -43.16
C ASN A 1068 -35.42 19.61 -42.56
N LEU A 1069 -35.61 18.38 -43.02
CA LEU A 1069 -34.79 17.23 -42.65
C LEU A 1069 -33.51 17.06 -43.49
N ALA A 1070 -33.37 17.83 -44.57
CA ALA A 1070 -32.16 17.94 -45.38
C ALA A 1070 -31.23 19.10 -44.91
N ASP A 1071 -31.28 19.45 -43.63
CA ASP A 1071 -30.55 20.58 -43.04
C ASP A 1071 -29.05 20.32 -42.76
N GLY A 1072 -28.56 19.10 -43.01
CA GLY A 1072 -27.18 18.71 -42.72
C GLY A 1072 -26.91 18.34 -41.25
N HIS A 1073 -27.92 18.16 -40.40
CA HIS A 1073 -27.81 17.58 -39.06
C HIS A 1073 -28.18 16.07 -39.04
N LEU A 1074 -28.06 15.43 -37.88
CA LEU A 1074 -28.38 14.01 -37.68
C LEU A 1074 -29.80 13.86 -37.12
N HIS A 1075 -30.67 13.19 -37.87
CA HIS A 1075 -32.07 12.94 -37.51
C HIS A 1075 -32.30 11.44 -37.29
N THR A 1076 -32.98 11.06 -36.21
CA THR A 1076 -33.30 9.66 -35.92
C THR A 1076 -34.78 9.37 -36.16
N VAL A 1077 -35.05 8.35 -36.97
CA VAL A 1077 -36.40 7.89 -37.33
C VAL A 1077 -36.64 6.50 -36.76
N THR A 1078 -37.82 6.31 -36.17
CA THR A 1078 -38.37 4.98 -35.84
C THR A 1078 -39.73 4.83 -36.51
N VAL A 1079 -39.92 3.75 -37.28
CA VAL A 1079 -41.21 3.34 -37.84
C VAL A 1079 -41.63 2.06 -37.14
N ARG A 1080 -42.84 2.03 -36.55
CA ARG A 1080 -43.45 0.84 -35.96
C ARG A 1080 -44.79 0.55 -36.59
N ARG A 1081 -44.91 -0.63 -37.20
CA ARG A 1081 -46.16 -1.24 -37.64
C ARG A 1081 -46.54 -2.36 -36.66
N LEU A 1082 -47.79 -2.37 -36.21
CA LEU A 1082 -48.35 -3.41 -35.35
C LEU A 1082 -49.77 -3.72 -35.84
N ALA A 1083 -49.92 -4.81 -36.61
CA ALA A 1083 -51.16 -5.21 -37.29
C ALA A 1083 -51.87 -4.04 -38.01
N ASP A 1084 -52.94 -3.51 -37.41
CA ASP A 1084 -53.82 -2.46 -37.95
C ASP A 1084 -53.34 -1.02 -37.58
N SER A 1085 -52.03 -0.82 -37.36
CA SER A 1085 -51.48 0.49 -37.00
C SER A 1085 -50.08 0.71 -37.56
N VAL A 1086 -49.80 1.94 -38.02
CA VAL A 1086 -48.48 2.41 -38.42
C VAL A 1086 -48.20 3.73 -37.70
N SER A 1087 -47.05 3.82 -37.06
CA SER A 1087 -46.57 5.01 -36.36
C SER A 1087 -45.17 5.37 -36.83
N VAL A 1088 -44.93 6.67 -37.03
CA VAL A 1088 -43.64 7.22 -37.45
C VAL A 1088 -43.23 8.26 -36.42
N GLN A 1089 -42.04 8.10 -35.84
CA GLN A 1089 -41.47 8.98 -34.84
C GLN A 1089 -40.14 9.53 -35.34
N VAL A 1090 -40.02 10.85 -35.42
CA VAL A 1090 -38.78 11.57 -35.76
C VAL A 1090 -38.30 12.29 -34.51
N MET A 1091 -37.15 11.88 -33.97
CA MET A 1091 -36.65 12.33 -32.65
C MET A 1091 -35.91 13.68 -32.72
N CYS A 1092 -36.62 14.73 -33.14
CA CYS A 1092 -36.11 16.11 -33.19
C CYS A 1092 -36.95 17.08 -32.33
N ASN A 1093 -38.21 16.73 -32.03
CA ASN A 1093 -39.05 17.34 -31.00
C ASN A 1093 -40.18 16.36 -30.62
N TRP A 1094 -40.85 16.56 -29.48
CA TRP A 1094 -41.81 15.61 -28.88
C TRP A 1094 -43.19 15.52 -29.58
N ASN A 1095 -43.22 15.36 -30.92
CA ASN A 1095 -44.44 15.18 -31.69
C ASN A 1095 -44.61 13.72 -32.13
N LEU A 1096 -45.67 13.07 -31.65
CA LEU A 1096 -46.01 11.68 -31.99
C LEU A 1096 -47.14 11.64 -33.03
N LEU A 1097 -46.93 10.95 -34.15
CA LEU A 1097 -47.95 10.64 -35.15
C LEU A 1097 -48.35 9.16 -35.08
N ILE A 1098 -49.62 8.92 -34.76
CA ILE A 1098 -50.26 7.61 -34.80
C ILE A 1098 -51.35 7.66 -35.88
N THR A 1099 -51.28 6.72 -36.81
CA THR A 1099 -52.33 6.47 -37.82
C THR A 1099 -52.77 5.02 -37.75
N ASN A 1100 -54.02 4.80 -37.34
CA ASN A 1100 -54.62 3.47 -37.32
C ASN A 1100 -55.17 3.15 -38.71
N VAL A 1101 -54.77 2.02 -39.28
CA VAL A 1101 -55.10 1.60 -40.65
C VAL A 1101 -55.28 0.08 -40.67
N SER A 1102 -56.50 -0.38 -40.95
CA SER A 1102 -56.82 -1.82 -40.96
C SER A 1102 -56.04 -2.59 -42.03
N SER A 1103 -55.12 -3.47 -41.61
CA SER A 1103 -54.28 -4.30 -42.47
C SER A 1103 -54.06 -5.70 -41.87
N HIS A 1104 -54.72 -6.71 -42.45
CA HIS A 1104 -54.51 -8.11 -42.06
C HIS A 1104 -53.14 -8.64 -42.57
N SER A 1105 -52.76 -9.84 -42.10
CA SER A 1105 -51.40 -10.41 -42.20
C SER A 1105 -50.70 -10.26 -43.55
N GLY A 1106 -49.49 -9.68 -43.53
CA GLY A 1106 -48.63 -9.53 -44.72
C GLY A 1106 -47.75 -10.75 -45.02
N SER A 1107 -47.19 -10.76 -46.23
CA SER A 1107 -46.46 -11.87 -46.85
C SER A 1107 -44.96 -11.93 -46.48
N LEU A 1108 -44.20 -12.81 -47.15
CA LEU A 1108 -42.75 -12.99 -46.98
C LEU A 1108 -41.94 -11.84 -47.62
N VAL A 1109 -40.99 -11.28 -46.89
CA VAL A 1109 -40.01 -10.28 -47.39
C VAL A 1109 -38.95 -10.97 -48.25
N LEU A 1110 -38.55 -10.33 -49.36
CA LEU A 1110 -37.51 -10.77 -50.27
C LEU A 1110 -36.15 -10.11 -49.93
N SER A 1111 -36.08 -8.78 -49.92
CA SER A 1111 -34.82 -8.06 -49.67
C SER A 1111 -35.02 -6.65 -49.11
N VAL A 1112 -33.93 -6.10 -48.55
CA VAL A 1112 -33.86 -4.76 -47.94
C VAL A 1112 -32.72 -3.97 -48.62
N PHE A 1113 -33.07 -2.87 -49.28
CA PHE A 1113 -32.18 -1.96 -49.98
C PHE A 1113 -31.97 -0.67 -49.16
N LEU A 1114 -30.74 -0.16 -49.14
CA LEU A 1114 -30.40 1.18 -48.68
C LEU A 1114 -29.93 2.03 -49.85
N CYS A 1115 -30.38 3.28 -49.89
CA CYS A 1115 -29.96 4.37 -50.79
C CYS A 1115 -30.30 4.22 -52.28
N VAL A 1116 -30.15 3.02 -52.88
CA VAL A 1116 -30.36 2.76 -54.32
C VAL A 1116 -30.99 1.38 -54.49
N CYS A 1117 -31.96 1.27 -55.40
CA CYS A 1117 -32.50 0.00 -55.89
C CYS A 1117 -32.28 -0.11 -57.40
N SER A 1118 -31.66 -1.20 -57.86
CA SER A 1118 -31.22 -1.39 -59.25
C SER A 1118 -32.20 -2.19 -60.13
N GLU A 1119 -33.20 -2.86 -59.54
CA GLU A 1119 -34.15 -3.69 -60.28
C GLU A 1119 -35.34 -2.88 -60.80
N SER A 1120 -35.09 -2.06 -61.82
CA SER A 1120 -36.03 -1.10 -62.43
C SER A 1120 -37.36 -1.66 -62.97
N ASN A 1121 -37.56 -2.98 -62.98
CA ASN A 1121 -38.77 -3.63 -63.49
C ASN A 1121 -39.90 -3.75 -62.45
N GLU A 1122 -39.66 -3.46 -61.17
CA GLU A 1122 -40.64 -3.65 -60.09
C GLU A 1122 -40.97 -2.39 -59.27
N LEU A 1123 -40.31 -1.25 -59.52
CA LEU A 1123 -40.63 0.02 -58.86
C LEU A 1123 -41.67 0.83 -59.64
N ASP A 1124 -42.43 1.64 -58.92
CA ASP A 1124 -43.26 2.71 -59.52
C ASP A 1124 -42.36 3.74 -60.23
N ALA A 1125 -42.86 4.40 -61.28
CA ALA A 1125 -42.06 5.28 -62.14
C ALA A 1125 -41.43 6.46 -61.38
N GLU A 1126 -42.13 6.98 -60.38
CA GLU A 1126 -41.64 8.04 -59.48
C GLU A 1126 -40.53 7.52 -58.55
N LEU A 1127 -40.73 6.36 -57.93
CA LEU A 1127 -39.75 5.71 -57.06
C LEU A 1127 -38.51 5.24 -57.83
N ALA A 1128 -38.65 4.81 -59.08
CA ALA A 1128 -37.53 4.51 -59.98
C ALA A 1128 -36.71 5.77 -60.31
N GLY A 1129 -37.39 6.93 -60.48
CA GLY A 1129 -36.73 8.23 -60.59
C GLY A 1129 -35.91 8.56 -59.35
N LEU A 1130 -36.52 8.50 -58.16
CA LEU A 1130 -35.84 8.76 -56.89
C LEU A 1130 -34.67 7.80 -56.62
N ALA A 1131 -34.85 6.50 -56.90
CA ALA A 1131 -33.79 5.50 -56.77
C ALA A 1131 -32.59 5.77 -57.71
N SER A 1132 -32.80 6.44 -58.86
CA SER A 1132 -31.73 6.80 -59.79
C SER A 1132 -30.88 8.01 -59.36
N LEU A 1133 -31.41 8.87 -58.47
CA LEU A 1133 -30.65 9.96 -57.83
C LEU A 1133 -29.68 9.42 -56.75
N GLY A 1134 -30.08 8.31 -56.11
CA GLY A 1134 -29.39 7.73 -54.95
C GLY A 1134 -29.44 8.62 -53.71
N PHE A 1135 -28.55 8.37 -52.76
CA PHE A 1135 -28.44 9.16 -51.51
C PHE A 1135 -27.00 9.55 -51.24
N THR A 1136 -26.78 10.85 -51.07
CA THR A 1136 -25.50 11.44 -50.64
C THR A 1136 -25.64 11.91 -49.20
N GLY A 1137 -24.82 11.35 -48.30
CA GLY A 1137 -24.94 11.65 -46.87
C GLY A 1137 -24.34 10.56 -45.99
N CYS A 1138 -24.96 10.34 -44.84
CA CYS A 1138 -24.52 9.36 -43.85
C CYS A 1138 -25.74 8.65 -43.25
N LEU A 1139 -25.68 7.32 -43.16
CA LEU A 1139 -26.67 6.50 -42.45
C LEU A 1139 -26.02 5.83 -41.24
N SER A 1140 -26.81 5.65 -40.18
CA SER A 1140 -26.35 5.19 -38.86
C SER A 1140 -27.46 4.43 -38.15
N GLY A 1141 -27.11 3.48 -37.27
CA GLY A 1141 -28.08 2.75 -36.44
C GLY A 1141 -29.10 1.89 -37.21
N VAL A 1142 -28.85 1.60 -38.49
CA VAL A 1142 -29.84 1.05 -39.43
C VAL A 1142 -30.24 -0.39 -39.05
N ARG A 1143 -31.53 -0.56 -38.72
CA ARG A 1143 -32.14 -1.81 -38.28
C ARG A 1143 -33.53 -2.01 -38.89
N PHE A 1144 -33.81 -3.26 -39.27
CA PHE A 1144 -35.11 -3.74 -39.72
C PHE A 1144 -35.44 -5.02 -38.94
N ASN A 1145 -36.37 -4.94 -37.98
CA ASN A 1145 -36.72 -6.01 -37.04
C ASN A 1145 -35.48 -6.51 -36.25
N SER A 1146 -34.98 -7.69 -36.56
CA SER A 1146 -33.76 -8.32 -36.02
C SER A 1146 -32.52 -8.08 -36.89
N ILE A 1147 -32.70 -7.66 -38.14
CA ILE A 1147 -31.65 -7.50 -39.14
C ILE A 1147 -31.02 -6.11 -39.02
N SER A 1148 -29.70 -6.01 -39.13
CA SER A 1148 -28.96 -4.74 -39.18
C SER A 1148 -28.13 -4.67 -40.48
N PRO A 1149 -28.72 -4.29 -41.64
CA PRO A 1149 -28.09 -4.41 -42.96
C PRO A 1149 -26.73 -3.72 -43.06
N LEU A 1150 -26.62 -2.50 -42.50
CA LEU A 1150 -25.40 -1.70 -42.53
C LEU A 1150 -24.25 -2.31 -41.71
N LYS A 1151 -24.60 -3.04 -40.63
CA LYS A 1151 -23.64 -3.76 -39.80
C LYS A 1151 -23.09 -5.00 -40.50
N ALA A 1152 -23.96 -5.76 -41.15
CA ALA A 1152 -23.55 -6.90 -41.97
C ALA A 1152 -22.63 -6.47 -43.12
N ALA A 1153 -22.97 -5.38 -43.82
CA ALA A 1153 -22.19 -4.81 -44.92
C ALA A 1153 -20.76 -4.38 -44.54
N LEU A 1154 -20.55 -3.87 -43.32
CA LEU A 1154 -19.25 -3.33 -42.88
C LEU A 1154 -18.36 -4.35 -42.16
N LEU A 1155 -18.93 -5.37 -41.50
CA LEU A 1155 -18.20 -6.20 -40.52
C LEU A 1155 -18.26 -7.71 -40.79
N HIS A 1156 -19.13 -8.18 -41.69
CA HIS A 1156 -19.39 -9.60 -41.90
C HIS A 1156 -19.48 -9.93 -43.40
N PRO A 1157 -18.35 -10.01 -44.13
CA PRO A 1157 -18.34 -10.16 -45.59
C PRO A 1157 -19.02 -11.45 -46.10
N ASP A 1158 -19.10 -12.51 -45.28
CA ASP A 1158 -19.81 -13.76 -45.60
C ASP A 1158 -21.35 -13.68 -45.41
N SER A 1159 -21.89 -12.49 -45.09
CA SER A 1159 -23.33 -12.24 -44.99
C SER A 1159 -24.03 -12.29 -46.35
N PRO A 1160 -25.37 -12.47 -46.39
CA PRO A 1160 -26.15 -12.32 -47.62
C PRO A 1160 -26.35 -10.84 -47.97
N VAL A 1161 -25.24 -10.13 -48.22
CA VAL A 1161 -25.21 -8.68 -48.49
C VAL A 1161 -24.44 -8.39 -49.77
N ILE A 1162 -25.02 -7.57 -50.64
CA ILE A 1162 -24.36 -7.01 -51.82
C ILE A 1162 -24.12 -5.52 -51.56
N VAL A 1163 -22.86 -5.09 -51.62
CA VAL A 1163 -22.46 -3.67 -51.55
C VAL A 1163 -22.03 -3.23 -52.94
N THR A 1164 -22.62 -2.17 -53.46
CA THR A 1164 -22.22 -1.55 -54.74
C THR A 1164 -21.68 -0.15 -54.49
N GLY A 1165 -20.59 0.22 -55.18
CA GLY A 1165 -19.93 1.51 -54.99
C GLY A 1165 -19.12 1.61 -53.69
N PRO A 1166 -18.48 2.76 -53.43
CA PRO A 1166 -17.64 2.94 -52.26
C PRO A 1166 -18.47 3.18 -51.00
N LEU A 1167 -18.45 2.22 -50.08
CA LEU A 1167 -18.98 2.34 -48.72
C LEU A 1167 -17.82 2.54 -47.74
N ALA A 1168 -17.89 3.55 -46.88
CA ALA A 1168 -16.84 3.83 -45.89
C ALA A 1168 -17.46 4.14 -44.51
N GLN A 1169 -16.85 3.60 -43.44
CA GLN A 1169 -17.29 3.86 -42.07
C GLN A 1169 -17.15 5.35 -41.73
N SER A 1170 -18.12 5.89 -41.00
CA SER A 1170 -18.17 7.28 -40.56
C SER A 1170 -18.63 7.36 -39.11
N SER A 1171 -18.58 8.55 -38.51
CA SER A 1171 -19.30 8.86 -37.26
C SER A 1171 -20.62 9.60 -37.51
N CYS A 1172 -20.93 9.95 -38.77
CA CYS A 1172 -22.01 10.87 -39.17
C CYS A 1172 -22.01 12.25 -38.47
N GLY A 1173 -21.03 12.56 -37.61
CA GLY A 1173 -21.04 13.73 -36.73
C GLY A 1173 -21.77 13.53 -35.40
N SER A 1174 -22.15 12.30 -35.02
CA SER A 1174 -22.59 12.03 -33.65
C SER A 1174 -21.43 12.25 -32.68
N SER A 1175 -21.57 13.15 -31.72
CA SER A 1175 -20.72 13.16 -30.54
C SER A 1175 -21.08 11.95 -29.67
N SER A 1176 -20.25 10.89 -29.70
CA SER A 1176 -20.30 9.87 -28.65
C SER A 1176 -20.24 10.56 -27.28
N PRO A 1177 -20.96 10.08 -26.25
CA PRO A 1177 -20.83 10.62 -24.90
C PRO A 1177 -19.39 10.46 -24.42
N ALA A 1178 -18.60 11.54 -24.50
CA ALA A 1178 -17.26 11.58 -23.95
C ALA A 1178 -17.41 11.49 -22.43
N ASN A 1179 -17.02 10.34 -21.86
CA ASN A 1179 -17.06 10.13 -20.42
C ASN A 1179 -16.20 11.22 -19.76
N PRO A 1180 -16.77 12.13 -18.93
CA PRO A 1180 -16.08 13.36 -18.53
C PRO A 1180 -14.77 13.12 -17.76
N TYR A 1181 -14.60 11.94 -17.16
CA TYR A 1181 -13.37 11.50 -16.51
C TYR A 1181 -12.16 11.31 -17.44
N ALA A 1182 -12.33 11.34 -18.76
CA ALA A 1182 -11.23 11.21 -19.72
C ALA A 1182 -10.49 12.54 -20.03
N ALA A 1183 -10.94 13.67 -19.46
CA ALA A 1183 -10.55 15.00 -19.94
C ALA A 1183 -9.41 15.71 -19.19
N GLU A 1184 -9.04 15.31 -17.96
CA GLU A 1184 -8.11 16.09 -17.11
C GLU A 1184 -6.61 15.76 -17.26
N THR A 1185 -6.22 14.75 -18.05
CA THR A 1185 -4.84 14.22 -18.08
C THR A 1185 -3.94 14.74 -19.22
N THR A 1186 -4.31 15.82 -19.92
CA THR A 1186 -3.53 16.37 -21.06
C THR A 1186 -2.73 17.64 -20.75
N HIS A 1187 -1.88 17.60 -19.72
CA HIS A 1187 -0.84 18.62 -19.51
C HIS A 1187 0.44 18.34 -20.33
N SER A 1188 0.44 18.85 -21.57
CA SER A 1188 1.58 19.23 -22.42
C SER A 1188 2.99 18.71 -22.04
N LEU A 1189 3.43 17.62 -22.69
CA LEU A 1189 4.84 17.19 -22.73
C LEU A 1189 5.51 17.56 -24.06
N SER A 1190 5.74 18.85 -24.29
CA SER A 1190 6.64 19.34 -25.35
C SER A 1190 8.08 19.29 -24.85
N GLY A 1191 8.80 18.22 -25.16
CA GLY A 1191 10.14 17.97 -24.62
C GLY A 1191 11.23 18.88 -25.18
N THR A 1192 12.31 19.04 -24.40
CA THR A 1192 13.63 19.48 -24.89
C THR A 1192 14.65 18.41 -24.49
N ARG A 1193 15.42 17.91 -25.47
CA ARG A 1193 16.39 16.83 -25.26
C ARG A 1193 17.61 17.29 -24.46
N MET A 1194 18.15 16.39 -23.64
CA MET A 1194 19.59 16.28 -23.42
C MET A 1194 19.97 14.80 -23.46
N ASP A 1195 20.89 14.47 -24.37
CA ASP A 1195 21.26 13.11 -24.78
C ASP A 1195 22.59 12.66 -24.10
N PRO A 1196 23.11 11.43 -24.26
CA PRO A 1196 23.45 10.64 -23.08
C PRO A 1196 24.95 10.35 -22.87
N GLY A 1197 25.33 10.17 -21.60
CA GLY A 1197 26.67 9.75 -21.16
C GLY A 1197 26.71 8.28 -20.71
N GLN A 1198 26.58 7.36 -21.66
CA GLN A 1198 26.78 5.90 -21.50
C GLN A 1198 28.29 5.54 -21.63
N PRO A 1199 28.77 4.27 -21.46
CA PRO A 1199 28.07 3.03 -21.00
C PRO A 1199 28.90 2.04 -20.09
N LEU A 1200 28.29 0.86 -19.81
CA LEU A 1200 28.89 -0.50 -19.63
C LEU A 1200 29.81 -0.80 -18.40
N VAL A 1201 29.49 -1.76 -17.48
CA VAL A 1201 29.64 -3.26 -17.52
C VAL A 1201 31.03 -3.76 -17.03
N ASN A 1202 31.26 -4.86 -16.30
CA ASN A 1202 30.58 -6.15 -15.98
C ASN A 1202 30.32 -6.31 -14.45
N ALA A 1203 29.37 -7.08 -13.89
CA ALA A 1203 28.84 -8.43 -14.15
C ALA A 1203 29.68 -9.62 -13.58
N MET A 1204 29.17 -10.26 -12.50
CA MET A 1204 29.37 -11.67 -12.09
C MET A 1204 28.14 -12.10 -11.26
N ARG A 1205 27.32 -13.06 -11.70
CA ARG A 1205 27.43 -14.53 -11.56
C ARG A 1205 27.26 -15.06 -10.13
N SER A 1206 26.22 -15.89 -9.91
CA SER A 1206 25.97 -16.61 -8.66
C SER A 1206 25.49 -18.04 -8.95
N ASP A 1207 26.36 -19.04 -8.78
CA ASP A 1207 26.07 -20.45 -9.04
C ASP A 1207 25.22 -21.09 -7.92
N SER A 1208 23.92 -20.77 -7.90
CA SER A 1208 23.00 -21.12 -6.81
C SER A 1208 22.60 -22.60 -6.74
N ALA A 1209 22.91 -23.41 -7.77
CA ALA A 1209 22.46 -24.81 -7.86
C ALA A 1209 23.16 -25.78 -6.89
N LEU A 1210 24.45 -25.55 -6.59
CA LEU A 1210 25.24 -26.48 -5.76
C LEU A 1210 24.95 -26.35 -4.26
N ILE A 1211 24.67 -25.14 -3.77
CA ILE A 1211 24.51 -24.87 -2.33
C ILE A 1211 23.19 -25.46 -1.80
N GLY A 1212 22.09 -25.33 -2.56
CA GLY A 1212 20.80 -25.92 -2.19
C GLY A 1212 20.86 -27.44 -2.06
N GLY A 1213 21.56 -28.12 -2.98
CA GLY A 1213 21.78 -29.56 -2.93
C GLY A 1213 22.56 -30.01 -1.69
N VAL A 1214 23.65 -29.31 -1.34
CA VAL A 1214 24.43 -29.62 -0.13
C VAL A 1214 23.59 -29.42 1.15
N ILE A 1215 22.82 -28.33 1.24
CA ILE A 1215 21.94 -28.08 2.40
C ILE A 1215 20.87 -29.18 2.52
N ALA A 1216 20.23 -29.57 1.41
CA ALA A 1216 19.25 -30.66 1.41
C ALA A 1216 19.86 -32.01 1.86
N VAL A 1217 21.07 -32.33 1.41
CA VAL A 1217 21.79 -33.54 1.84
C VAL A 1217 22.16 -33.49 3.33
N VAL A 1218 22.63 -32.34 3.84
CA VAL A 1218 22.93 -32.19 5.28
C VAL A 1218 21.67 -32.33 6.13
N ILE A 1219 20.53 -31.75 5.72
CA ILE A 1219 19.24 -31.94 6.39
C ILE A 1219 18.83 -33.42 6.36
N PHE A 1220 18.90 -34.08 5.21
CA PHE A 1220 18.55 -35.50 5.10
C PHE A 1220 19.43 -36.41 5.97
N VAL A 1221 20.75 -36.14 6.02
CA VAL A 1221 21.70 -36.88 6.87
C VAL A 1221 21.44 -36.63 8.36
N THR A 1222 21.18 -35.40 8.78
CA THR A 1222 20.87 -35.10 10.20
C THR A 1222 19.54 -35.70 10.65
N VAL A 1223 18.49 -35.62 9.83
CA VAL A 1223 17.20 -36.29 10.09
C VAL A 1223 17.37 -37.81 10.14
N SER A 1224 18.16 -38.40 9.24
CA SER A 1224 18.48 -39.84 9.24
C SER A 1224 19.24 -40.25 10.51
N ALA A 1225 20.24 -39.46 10.93
CA ALA A 1225 21.00 -39.70 12.15
C ALA A 1225 20.13 -39.59 13.41
N LEU A 1226 19.22 -38.61 13.47
CA LEU A 1226 18.24 -38.45 14.55
C LEU A 1226 17.24 -39.63 14.58
N ALA A 1227 16.77 -40.11 13.42
CA ALA A 1227 15.89 -41.28 13.34
C ALA A 1227 16.60 -42.58 13.79
N ILE A 1228 17.89 -42.75 13.46
CA ILE A 1228 18.72 -43.86 13.93
C ILE A 1228 18.96 -43.76 15.44
N MET A 1229 19.29 -42.57 15.96
CA MET A 1229 19.42 -42.32 17.41
C MET A 1229 18.11 -42.60 18.15
N ALA A 1230 16.97 -42.14 17.64
CA ALA A 1230 15.65 -42.40 18.21
C ALA A 1230 15.35 -43.91 18.25
N ARG A 1231 15.60 -44.65 17.15
CA ARG A 1231 15.48 -46.12 17.15
C ARG A 1231 16.41 -46.80 18.16
N PHE A 1232 17.66 -46.34 18.30
CA PHE A 1232 18.64 -46.90 19.23
C PHE A 1232 18.31 -46.61 20.70
N ILE A 1233 17.67 -45.47 20.99
CA ILE A 1233 17.18 -45.10 22.32
C ILE A 1233 15.90 -45.89 22.67
N CYS A 1234 15.00 -46.09 21.71
CA CYS A 1234 13.80 -46.92 21.89
C CYS A 1234 14.14 -48.41 22.07
N SER A 1235 15.00 -49.00 21.24
CA SER A 1235 15.37 -50.43 21.34
C SER A 1235 16.14 -50.78 22.61
N ARG A 1236 16.77 -49.79 23.27
CA ARG A 1236 17.37 -49.96 24.60
C ARG A 1236 16.38 -49.87 25.76
N LYS A 1237 15.10 -49.55 25.52
CA LYS A 1237 14.10 -49.33 26.58
C LYS A 1237 13.23 -50.56 26.88
N GLU A 1238 13.21 -51.58 26.01
CA GLU A 1238 12.37 -52.78 26.17
C GLU A 1238 13.01 -53.87 27.06
N THR A 1239 14.30 -53.78 27.38
CA THR A 1239 15.03 -54.83 28.13
C THR A 1239 14.98 -54.69 29.66
N TYR A 1240 14.20 -53.76 30.21
CA TYR A 1240 14.02 -53.66 31.68
C TYR A 1240 12.56 -53.50 32.12
N ARG A 1241 12.12 -54.51 32.90
CA ARG A 1241 11.18 -54.40 34.03
C ARG A 1241 9.67 -54.46 33.74
N ASN A 1242 9.18 -55.67 33.45
CA ASN A 1242 7.84 -56.11 33.87
C ASN A 1242 7.96 -56.97 35.14
N GLN A 1243 7.44 -56.50 36.29
CA GLN A 1243 7.03 -57.38 37.40
C GLN A 1243 6.09 -56.68 38.42
N GLU A 1244 4.79 -56.85 38.18
CA GLU A 1244 3.75 -57.29 39.15
C GLU A 1244 3.44 -56.57 40.50
N VAL A 1245 2.16 -56.12 40.58
CA VAL A 1245 1.09 -56.60 41.52
C VAL A 1245 0.76 -55.83 42.84
N LYS A 1246 -0.58 -55.72 43.07
CA LYS A 1246 -1.35 -55.25 44.27
C LYS A 1246 -1.26 -53.74 44.60
N ALA A 1247 -2.23 -53.08 45.24
CA ALA A 1247 -3.70 -53.20 45.48
C ALA A 1247 -4.12 -51.90 46.25
N ALA A 1248 -5.37 -51.50 46.52
CA ALA A 1248 -6.73 -52.07 46.38
C ALA A 1248 -7.77 -50.92 46.15
N GLN A 1249 -9.07 -51.20 46.35
CA GLN A 1249 -10.21 -50.25 46.33
C GLN A 1249 -10.33 -49.48 47.69
N THR A 1250 -11.30 -48.59 48.00
CA THR A 1250 -12.76 -48.59 47.72
C THR A 1250 -13.45 -47.21 47.88
N GLU A 1251 -14.67 -47.12 47.30
CA GLU A 1251 -15.82 -46.27 47.67
C GLU A 1251 -15.71 -44.72 47.56
N ASP A 1252 -16.80 -43.96 47.33
CA ASP A 1252 -18.23 -44.31 47.37
C ASP A 1252 -19.10 -43.64 46.26
N SER A 1253 -20.32 -44.17 46.13
CA SER A 1253 -21.56 -43.92 45.35
C SER A 1253 -22.04 -42.45 45.12
N HIS A 1254 -23.07 -42.13 44.31
CA HIS A 1254 -24.18 -42.89 43.67
C HIS A 1254 -24.45 -42.48 42.18
N GLU A 1255 -24.73 -43.50 41.35
CA GLU A 1255 -25.94 -43.76 40.50
C GLU A 1255 -26.70 -42.59 39.80
N PHE A 1256 -26.94 -42.59 38.47
CA PHE A 1256 -27.75 -43.49 37.58
C PHE A 1256 -29.30 -43.29 37.69
N PRO A 1257 -30.13 -43.71 36.70
CA PRO A 1257 -29.86 -44.24 35.34
C PRO A 1257 -30.30 -43.21 34.26
N PHE A 1258 -30.67 -43.43 32.97
CA PHE A 1258 -30.94 -44.57 32.04
C PHE A 1258 -30.78 -44.01 30.58
N SER A 1259 -30.85 -44.72 29.44
CA SER A 1259 -31.03 -46.14 29.08
C SER A 1259 -30.46 -46.46 27.67
N SER A 1260 -30.00 -47.70 27.48
CA SER A 1260 -29.65 -48.37 26.19
C SER A 1260 -30.92 -48.92 25.49
N PRO A 1261 -30.95 -49.90 24.53
CA PRO A 1261 -29.89 -50.72 23.89
C PRO A 1261 -30.07 -51.04 22.36
N ALA A 1262 -29.42 -52.13 21.92
CA ALA A 1262 -29.55 -52.94 20.69
C ALA A 1262 -28.65 -52.56 19.48
N ASP A 1263 -27.85 -53.43 18.84
CA ASP A 1263 -27.90 -54.89 18.49
C ASP A 1263 -28.66 -55.20 17.17
N CYS A 1264 -28.20 -56.11 16.28
CA CYS A 1264 -26.98 -56.93 16.24
C CYS A 1264 -26.65 -57.44 14.80
N GLN A 1265 -25.50 -58.12 14.66
CA GLN A 1265 -25.17 -59.18 13.66
C GLN A 1265 -25.31 -58.93 12.14
N SER A 1266 -24.16 -58.97 11.41
CA SER A 1266 -23.81 -60.13 10.56
C SER A 1266 -22.37 -60.06 9.99
N ALA A 1267 -21.59 -61.13 10.19
CA ALA A 1267 -20.39 -61.50 9.42
C ALA A 1267 -20.76 -62.68 8.47
N PRO A 1268 -19.93 -63.20 7.53
CA PRO A 1268 -18.47 -63.06 7.36
C PRO A 1268 -18.00 -62.77 5.89
N GLY A 1269 -16.68 -62.76 5.62
CA GLY A 1269 -16.16 -62.73 4.24
C GLY A 1269 -14.71 -62.26 4.00
N GLU A 1270 -13.72 -62.97 4.55
CA GLU A 1270 -12.30 -63.10 4.14
C GLU A 1270 -11.56 -62.08 3.23
N ASN A 1271 -10.34 -61.68 3.68
CA ASN A 1271 -9.07 -61.61 2.91
C ASN A 1271 -8.99 -60.73 1.63
N GLN A 1272 -8.15 -59.68 1.52
CA GLN A 1272 -6.69 -59.59 1.79
C GLN A 1272 -6.19 -58.12 1.89
N LYS A 1273 -4.98 -57.93 2.48
CA LYS A 1273 -3.85 -57.00 2.16
C LYS A 1273 -4.11 -55.60 1.53
N GLU A 1274 -3.37 -54.52 1.82
CA GLU A 1274 -2.27 -54.22 2.77
C GLU A 1274 -2.19 -52.68 2.96
N TYR A 1275 -1.28 -52.19 3.83
CA TYR A 1275 -1.26 -50.85 4.45
C TYR A 1275 -1.16 -49.60 3.54
N PHE A 1276 -1.94 -48.57 3.92
CA PHE A 1276 -1.64 -47.11 3.98
C PHE A 1276 -0.57 -46.47 3.06
N ILE A 1277 -0.98 -45.36 2.43
CA ILE A 1277 -0.70 -44.02 3.00
C ILE A 1277 -2.05 -43.36 3.30
#